data_AF-A0AA43QVE2-F1
#
_entry.id   AF-A0AA43QVE2-F1
#
_cell.length_a   1.000
_cell.length_b   1.000
_cell.length_c   1.000
_cell.angle_alpha   90.00
_cell.angle_beta   90.00
_cell.angle_gamma   90.00
#
_symmetry.space_group_name_H-M   'P 1'
#
loop_
_entity.id
_entity.type
_entity.pdbx_description
1 polymer ?
#
loop_
_entity_poly.entity_id
_entity_poly.type
_entity_poly.pdbx_seq_one_letter_code
_entity_poly.pdbx_strand_id
1 'polypeptide(L)'
;MAPIATGLPNGSARHFSADSSQTLGRFSDIPSFLAIQVPGEGGGDETIEISLEELVDDPTELCMALEDADADKRAWMGLALAHTRQKKVDLAVDILHAGLNSLSKPAKNPKEKLGPLSLLCWLFLGKCRSAPRVPLEGKPEVHTKEHWLQAATETMNEAGHINPAFPPLYLARGVLYLLRASLQPPSKPVAPGSVDHSERVESLRLAQRCFEDAAKVSLNRNMLAVMGVARTQYSFGRFADALAGYQEVLAKMPHLIDPDPRIGVGCCLWQLGYKKEAHGAWERSLELNPESKIATILIGLYYLNESSNYTSKDPNFAPIYKKAMTEYTQKAFKLDKEWPLTCSTFGGYFTLRRAWPTVENLAKKAIELTDVNAIASDGWYLLARKEHYQDEPDLAKIGDFYGRADAARGGGDRGYIPARFGIAQVLVAQGDIDGAKFRLDKIIQSSKSTEAMMLLGALYAEEVFDNMANGNREDKSTEARKAIAYLEQVRLAWKDAAKKLTPDLSVLIYLAHLYEAEQPEKAFQCLQQVEKMNIDDLLEKEDISKEDVDEETLLKMREELSPQLLNNLGCFQYQSEKHDIAGELFQSALNACVKYGEKDDTVDVDALVTTISYNLARTYEASGLLDEARQVYEGLLARHDDYTDARTRLAYIELRQNPTEDGPKAIAQLNETDGGNLEVRAMLGWYLSRSKKRASNIADDQEQKHYKKTLLDYDKHDRYSLTGMGNLYSVYAREMRRSTDKERDKRSGEYLRAVGYFDKVLQLDSRNAYAAQGIAIALVEDKRDLTSAVQLFSKVKDTVRDSSVNINLGHVFCDLKQFTRSIENYEAALYKDRSTDPQVLACLGRVYLLKGKQDKSIPAMKSSLDYSRRALALAPQQIHFQFNIAFVQMQIAQLMYSLTESQRTLSDVQAAAEGLDEAIEALNEIANSKNPPYPKHDIEQRANMGRNTMRRQLERATTAQREYEEKNASRLEEARKAREAELKRREAERQKAEAAAAEHRRKIQEERHKMLQVSRELAEKRAEEERRKEEAEMTTDSETGERVRRKRKARPAAGKRKKKGAETSGSESEASATPKPRRRRGGKKTGKDSGTSGLDSTEEKQPKKRRKLARKSERANDNKFKSSEMVEDSDDDDIPPSSPAPPKAAANGATDAEEDEEMTDAPTTTNGRAANDNEEDAPTTSSRSRKSKAARRIEESDDEDLPDEPTAPPKSTTAERAAASDSDDEAADKTARRPNAFADRPDLSMVDESVGAAGEEGRDTTGENVGDGYGV
;
A
#
# COMPACT_ATOMS: atom_id res chain seq x y z
N MET A 1 -10.71 46.41 5.40
CA MET A 1 -11.49 47.59 5.84
C MET A 1 -10.66 48.39 6.83
N ALA A 2 -10.88 49.70 6.93
CA ALA A 2 -10.36 50.63 7.96
C ALA A 2 -8.81 50.77 8.13
N PRO A 3 -8.30 51.98 8.44
CA PRO A 3 -6.87 52.21 8.68
C PRO A 3 -6.51 52.26 10.18
N ILE A 4 -5.22 52.13 10.49
CA ILE A 4 -4.63 52.62 11.75
C ILE A 4 -3.49 53.58 11.38
N ALA A 5 -3.52 54.79 11.95
CA ALA A 5 -2.49 55.80 11.78
C ALA A 5 -2.00 56.27 13.15
N THR A 6 -0.68 56.36 13.33
CA THR A 6 -0.04 56.89 14.54
C THR A 6 1.22 57.69 14.17
N GLY A 7 1.16 59.02 14.29
CA GLY A 7 2.35 59.81 14.62
C GLY A 7 2.67 59.65 16.12
N LEU A 8 3.72 60.23 16.73
CA LEU A 8 4.64 61.35 16.47
C LEU A 8 5.90 61.13 17.38
N PRO A 9 6.88 62.04 17.56
CA PRO A 9 7.50 63.05 16.68
C PRO A 9 9.07 63.02 16.66
N ASN A 10 9.66 63.85 15.78
CA ASN A 10 10.94 64.57 15.90
C ASN A 10 12.19 63.95 16.59
N GLY A 11 13.26 63.80 15.81
CA GLY A 11 14.66 63.86 16.28
C GLY A 11 15.53 64.63 15.26
N SER A 12 16.09 65.78 15.64
CA SER A 12 16.67 66.75 14.69
C SER A 12 18.20 66.63 14.50
N ALA A 13 18.68 66.53 13.26
CA ALA A 13 20.11 66.62 12.95
C ALA A 13 20.41 67.27 11.57
N ARG A 14 20.49 68.61 11.57
CA ARG A 14 21.17 69.49 10.58
C ARG A 14 20.73 69.46 9.11
N HIS A 15 20.31 70.63 8.62
CA HIS A 15 20.25 70.94 7.19
C HIS A 15 21.62 70.73 6.51
N PHE A 16 21.61 70.02 5.38
CA PHE A 16 22.35 70.44 4.20
C PHE A 16 21.33 71.04 3.21
N SER A 17 21.74 72.05 2.43
CA SER A 17 20.87 72.74 1.48
C SER A 17 20.47 71.83 0.32
N ALA A 18 19.17 71.55 0.19
CA ALA A 18 18.61 70.69 -0.86
C ALA A 18 18.35 71.43 -2.18
N ASP A 19 19.32 72.25 -2.62
CA ASP A 19 19.31 72.94 -3.90
C ASP A 19 20.38 72.35 -4.84
N SER A 20 20.10 72.33 -6.14
CA SER A 20 20.98 71.82 -7.22
C SER A 20 21.31 70.31 -7.18
N SER A 21 20.28 69.45 -7.25
CA SER A 21 20.42 68.09 -7.82
C SER A 21 19.53 67.92 -9.05
N GLN A 22 19.91 68.57 -10.16
CA GLN A 22 19.39 68.20 -11.47
C GLN A 22 19.76 66.74 -11.76
N THR A 23 18.76 65.92 -12.09
CA THR A 23 18.98 64.51 -12.46
C THR A 23 19.56 64.46 -13.88
N LEU A 24 20.88 64.54 -13.98
CA LEU A 24 21.62 64.35 -15.22
C LEU A 24 21.32 62.96 -15.79
N GLY A 25 20.65 62.92 -16.95
CA GLY A 25 20.36 61.68 -17.66
C GLY A 25 21.60 61.14 -18.37
N ARG A 26 21.60 59.85 -18.71
CA ARG A 26 22.66 59.28 -19.57
C ARG A 26 22.70 60.08 -20.89
N PHE A 27 23.90 60.53 -21.27
CA PHE A 27 24.19 61.42 -22.40
C PHE A 27 23.75 62.89 -22.27
N SER A 28 23.37 63.38 -21.09
CA SER A 28 23.10 64.83 -20.88
C SER A 28 24.37 65.69 -20.76
N ASP A 29 25.55 65.07 -20.74
CA ASP A 29 26.89 65.70 -20.73
C ASP A 29 27.43 65.96 -22.15
N ILE A 30 26.70 65.54 -23.19
CA ILE A 30 27.03 65.81 -24.60
C ILE A 30 26.49 67.20 -24.98
N PRO A 31 27.32 68.16 -25.41
CA PRO A 31 26.84 69.45 -25.90
C PRO A 31 26.14 69.29 -27.27
N SER A 32 25.21 70.18 -27.60
CA SER A 32 24.54 70.20 -28.92
C SER A 32 25.50 70.47 -30.08
N PHE A 33 26.59 71.20 -29.82
CA PHE A 33 27.61 71.56 -30.81
C PHE A 33 29.01 71.27 -30.27
N LEU A 34 29.92 70.87 -31.17
CA LEU A 34 31.34 70.66 -30.92
C LEU A 34 32.14 71.65 -31.75
N ALA A 35 32.73 72.65 -31.11
CA ALA A 35 33.64 73.59 -31.72
C ALA A 35 35.06 72.99 -31.82
N ILE A 36 35.64 72.98 -33.01
CA ILE A 36 37.00 72.50 -33.31
C ILE A 36 37.77 73.65 -33.95
N GLN A 37 38.99 73.91 -33.48
CA GLN A 37 39.89 74.88 -34.09
C GLN A 37 40.73 74.17 -35.16
N VAL A 38 40.63 74.63 -36.41
CA VAL A 38 41.38 74.13 -37.56
C VAL A 38 42.35 75.24 -38.01
N PRO A 39 43.61 74.94 -38.35
CA PRO A 39 44.52 75.95 -38.90
C PRO A 39 44.04 76.41 -40.29
N GLY A 40 43.52 77.63 -40.40
CA GLY A 40 43.10 78.20 -41.68
C GLY A 40 44.29 78.56 -42.56
N GLU A 41 44.12 78.54 -43.89
CA GLU A 41 45.20 78.79 -44.87
C GLU A 41 45.92 80.15 -44.69
N GLY A 42 45.26 81.11 -44.02
CA GLY A 42 45.81 82.43 -43.68
C GLY A 42 46.65 82.50 -42.39
N GLY A 43 46.81 81.41 -41.64
CA GLY A 43 47.54 81.39 -40.37
C GLY A 43 46.77 81.97 -39.17
N GLY A 44 45.44 81.92 -39.22
CA GLY A 44 44.55 82.14 -38.08
C GLY A 44 43.68 80.89 -37.83
N ASP A 45 43.29 80.67 -36.58
CA ASP A 45 42.46 79.52 -36.21
C ASP A 45 41.01 79.73 -36.68
N GLU A 46 40.54 78.89 -37.62
CA GLU A 46 39.13 78.86 -38.00
C GLU A 46 38.38 77.87 -37.11
N THR A 47 37.24 78.29 -36.55
CA THR A 47 36.44 77.44 -35.67
C THR A 47 35.30 76.80 -36.46
N ILE A 48 35.39 75.48 -36.66
CA ILE A 48 34.31 74.68 -37.26
C ILE A 48 33.38 74.19 -36.14
N GLU A 49 32.08 74.47 -36.27
CA GLU A 49 31.04 74.00 -35.35
C GLU A 49 30.34 72.77 -35.93
N ILE A 50 30.56 71.58 -35.35
CA ILE A 50 29.85 70.35 -35.72
C ILE A 50 28.59 70.21 -34.86
N SER A 51 27.42 70.03 -35.50
CA SER A 51 26.19 69.62 -34.80
C SER A 51 26.30 68.18 -34.32
N LEU A 52 26.10 67.96 -33.01
CA LEU A 52 26.04 66.62 -32.40
C LEU A 52 24.60 66.11 -32.24
N GLU A 53 23.63 66.78 -32.85
CA GLU A 53 22.21 66.37 -32.89
C GLU A 53 21.86 65.74 -34.23
N GLU A 54 22.28 66.36 -35.34
CA GLU A 54 22.07 65.89 -36.72
C GLU A 54 23.38 65.39 -37.34
N LEU A 55 23.87 64.23 -36.88
CA LEU A 55 25.12 63.63 -37.36
C LEU A 55 24.96 62.90 -38.70
N VAL A 56 25.94 63.12 -39.59
CA VAL A 56 26.11 62.47 -40.90
C VAL A 56 26.17 60.94 -40.77
N ASP A 57 25.77 60.22 -41.83
CA ASP A 57 25.80 58.75 -41.87
C ASP A 57 27.19 58.15 -42.15
N ASP A 58 28.08 58.89 -42.83
CA ASP A 58 29.50 58.56 -42.96
C ASP A 58 30.33 59.47 -42.03
N PRO A 59 31.08 58.94 -41.05
CA PRO A 59 31.92 59.73 -40.16
C PRO A 59 33.30 60.06 -40.75
N THR A 60 33.68 59.52 -41.92
CA THR A 60 35.06 59.56 -42.44
C THR A 60 35.59 60.99 -42.60
N GLU A 61 34.79 61.89 -43.19
CA GLU A 61 35.15 63.30 -43.34
C GLU A 61 35.31 64.01 -41.98
N LEU A 62 34.48 63.65 -40.98
CA LEU A 62 34.55 64.19 -39.62
C LEU A 62 35.78 63.67 -38.86
N CYS A 63 36.17 62.42 -39.10
CA CYS A 63 37.42 61.85 -38.58
C CYS A 63 38.64 62.54 -39.20
N MET A 64 38.66 62.77 -40.53
CA MET A 64 39.74 63.50 -41.18
C MET A 64 39.87 64.92 -40.63
N ALA A 65 38.77 65.67 -40.51
CA ALA A 65 38.79 67.00 -39.92
C ALA A 65 39.30 67.02 -38.46
N LEU A 66 39.01 65.99 -37.66
CA LEU A 66 39.55 65.82 -36.30
C LEU A 66 41.03 65.40 -36.27
N GLU A 67 41.54 64.73 -37.31
CA GLU A 67 42.95 64.36 -37.43
C GLU A 67 43.83 65.51 -37.89
N ASP A 68 43.34 66.32 -38.83
CA ASP A 68 44.00 67.54 -39.35
C ASP A 68 44.01 68.66 -38.29
N ALA A 69 42.95 68.78 -37.49
CA ALA A 69 42.88 69.67 -36.32
C ALA A 69 43.67 69.15 -35.10
N ASP A 70 44.28 67.96 -35.18
CA ASP A 70 44.99 67.25 -34.12
C ASP A 70 44.23 67.19 -32.77
N ALA A 71 42.89 67.04 -32.83
CA ALA A 71 41.98 67.34 -31.72
C ALA A 71 42.21 66.51 -30.42
N ASP A 72 41.86 67.10 -29.26
CA ASP A 72 41.89 66.41 -27.95
C ASP A 72 40.90 65.24 -27.91
N LYS A 73 41.22 64.24 -27.07
CA LYS A 73 40.37 63.05 -26.82
C LYS A 73 38.92 63.38 -26.44
N ARG A 74 38.64 64.57 -25.89
CA ARG A 74 37.26 65.03 -25.58
C ARG A 74 36.41 65.18 -26.84
N ALA A 75 36.98 65.67 -27.94
CA ALA A 75 36.27 65.81 -29.22
C ALA A 75 35.92 64.42 -29.79
N TRP A 76 36.93 63.54 -29.87
CA TRP A 76 36.77 62.14 -30.29
C TRP A 76 35.75 61.36 -29.44
N MET A 77 35.84 61.46 -28.11
CA MET A 77 34.88 60.82 -27.21
C MET A 77 33.49 61.45 -27.30
N GLY A 78 33.38 62.77 -27.45
CA GLY A 78 32.11 63.47 -27.62
C GLY A 78 31.36 63.05 -28.89
N LEU A 79 32.07 63.00 -30.02
CA LEU A 79 31.53 62.53 -31.30
C LEU A 79 31.09 61.05 -31.21
N ALA A 80 31.96 60.16 -30.69
CA ALA A 80 31.61 58.74 -30.52
C ALA A 80 30.41 58.54 -29.57
N LEU A 81 30.30 59.32 -28.49
CA LEU A 81 29.15 59.30 -27.58
C LEU A 81 27.88 59.84 -28.27
N ALA A 82 27.98 60.80 -29.19
CA ALA A 82 26.85 61.33 -29.95
C ALA A 82 26.31 60.32 -30.98
N HIS A 83 27.18 59.63 -31.73
CA HIS A 83 26.76 58.47 -32.55
C HIS A 83 26.18 57.33 -31.69
N THR A 84 26.75 57.08 -30.52
CA THR A 84 26.20 56.11 -29.53
C THR A 84 24.80 56.52 -29.05
N ARG A 85 24.55 57.81 -28.82
CA ARG A 85 23.22 58.37 -28.47
C ARG A 85 22.19 58.11 -29.58
N GLN A 86 22.59 58.20 -30.85
CA GLN A 86 21.77 57.80 -32.00
C GLN A 86 21.67 56.27 -32.23
N LYS A 87 22.26 55.43 -31.37
CA LYS A 87 22.39 53.96 -31.52
C LYS A 87 23.29 53.50 -32.69
N LYS A 88 23.99 54.41 -33.37
CA LYS A 88 24.98 54.14 -34.43
C LYS A 88 26.32 53.67 -33.81
N VAL A 89 26.31 52.51 -33.15
CA VAL A 89 27.43 52.05 -32.29
C VAL A 89 28.65 51.57 -33.09
N ASP A 90 28.48 51.07 -34.31
CA ASP A 90 29.60 50.63 -35.18
C ASP A 90 30.46 51.83 -35.58
N LEU A 91 29.84 52.88 -36.12
CA LEU A 91 30.51 54.14 -36.44
C LEU A 91 31.21 54.75 -35.21
N ALA A 92 30.60 54.63 -34.02
CA ALA A 92 31.22 55.07 -32.77
C ALA A 92 32.46 54.25 -32.35
N VAL A 93 32.58 52.98 -32.78
CA VAL A 93 33.78 52.16 -32.65
C VAL A 93 34.86 52.63 -33.64
N ASP A 94 34.48 52.87 -34.90
CA ASP A 94 35.42 53.27 -35.96
C ASP A 94 36.02 54.66 -35.70
N ILE A 95 35.20 55.62 -35.24
CA ILE A 95 35.64 56.95 -34.77
C ILE A 95 36.65 56.83 -33.62
N LEU A 96 36.47 55.86 -32.71
CA LEU A 96 37.42 55.63 -31.62
C LEU A 96 38.71 54.94 -32.10
N HIS A 97 38.67 54.08 -33.12
CA HIS A 97 39.87 53.54 -33.74
C HIS A 97 40.69 54.64 -34.46
N ALA A 98 40.04 55.51 -35.24
CA ALA A 98 40.69 56.68 -35.84
C ALA A 98 41.30 57.61 -34.77
N GLY A 99 40.52 57.96 -33.74
CA GLY A 99 41.00 58.74 -32.60
C GLY A 99 42.16 58.09 -31.85
N LEU A 100 42.18 56.76 -31.69
CA LEU A 100 43.30 56.04 -31.08
C LEU A 100 44.56 56.04 -31.96
N ASN A 101 44.42 55.99 -33.28
CA ASN A 101 45.54 56.14 -34.21
C ASN A 101 46.12 57.55 -34.15
N SER A 102 45.28 58.59 -34.17
CA SER A 102 45.72 59.99 -34.04
C SER A 102 46.38 60.27 -32.68
N LEU A 103 45.82 59.73 -31.58
CA LEU A 103 46.42 59.77 -30.24
C LEU A 103 47.61 58.81 -30.05
N SER A 104 48.04 58.09 -31.11
CA SER A 104 49.27 57.26 -31.12
C SER A 104 50.49 57.98 -31.73
N LYS A 105 50.33 59.19 -32.27
CA LYS A 105 51.45 60.03 -32.75
C LYS A 105 52.48 60.23 -31.61
N PRO A 106 53.81 60.10 -31.83
CA PRO A 106 54.82 60.08 -30.75
C PRO A 106 54.92 61.35 -29.87
N ALA A 107 54.28 62.46 -30.27
CA ALA A 107 54.25 63.71 -29.51
C ALA A 107 53.19 63.73 -28.38
N LYS A 108 52.21 62.82 -28.38
CA LYS A 108 51.08 62.83 -27.44
C LYS A 108 51.30 61.91 -26.24
N ASN A 109 50.60 62.19 -25.14
CA ASN A 109 50.83 61.51 -23.86
C ASN A 109 50.06 60.19 -23.83
N PRO A 110 50.67 59.03 -23.54
CA PRO A 110 49.95 57.74 -23.52
C PRO A 110 48.77 57.70 -22.53
N LYS A 111 48.73 58.60 -21.53
CA LYS A 111 47.58 58.76 -20.62
C LYS A 111 46.33 59.34 -21.30
N GLU A 112 46.44 59.95 -22.49
CA GLU A 112 45.28 60.42 -23.27
C GLU A 112 44.48 59.27 -23.87
N LYS A 113 45.13 58.17 -24.29
CA LYS A 113 44.47 56.96 -24.84
C LYS A 113 43.53 56.27 -23.85
N LEU A 114 43.79 56.38 -22.54
CA LEU A 114 43.05 55.68 -21.48
C LEU A 114 41.54 55.97 -21.49
N GLY A 115 41.13 57.19 -21.87
CA GLY A 115 39.72 57.57 -22.01
C GLY A 115 39.04 56.84 -23.18
N PRO A 116 39.50 57.06 -24.42
CA PRO A 116 39.02 56.35 -25.60
C PRO A 116 39.06 54.82 -25.49
N LEU A 117 40.16 54.22 -25.00
CA LEU A 117 40.25 52.76 -24.78
C LEU A 117 39.20 52.27 -23.78
N SER A 118 38.98 53.00 -22.68
CA SER A 118 37.94 52.64 -21.71
C SER A 118 36.54 52.75 -22.31
N LEU A 119 36.27 53.76 -23.15
CA LEU A 119 34.98 53.91 -23.83
C LEU A 119 34.77 52.79 -24.86
N LEU A 120 35.77 52.49 -25.69
CA LEU A 120 35.77 51.42 -26.68
C LEU A 120 35.47 50.05 -26.03
N CYS A 121 36.11 49.74 -24.90
CA CYS A 121 35.82 48.55 -24.11
C CYS A 121 34.33 48.51 -23.65
N TRP A 122 33.76 49.63 -23.22
CA TRP A 122 32.32 49.71 -22.88
C TRP A 122 31.41 49.58 -24.12
N LEU A 123 31.81 50.06 -25.30
CA LEU A 123 31.06 49.85 -26.55
C LEU A 123 31.08 48.37 -26.97
N PHE A 124 32.21 47.67 -26.88
CA PHE A 124 32.30 46.23 -27.13
C PHE A 124 31.46 45.41 -26.12
N LEU A 125 31.46 45.77 -24.83
CA LEU A 125 30.55 45.19 -23.83
C LEU A 125 29.07 45.56 -24.08
N GLY A 126 28.80 46.63 -24.82
CA GLY A 126 27.49 46.96 -25.38
C GLY A 126 27.10 46.01 -26.51
N LYS A 127 27.95 45.93 -27.56
CA LYS A 127 27.79 45.07 -28.73
C LYS A 127 27.62 43.59 -28.36
N CYS A 128 28.38 43.10 -27.39
CA CYS A 128 28.25 41.75 -26.84
C CYS A 128 26.84 41.40 -26.35
N ARG A 129 26.04 42.39 -25.90
CA ARG A 129 24.66 42.14 -25.42
C ARG A 129 23.66 41.97 -26.56
N SER A 130 23.88 42.64 -27.69
CA SER A 130 23.04 42.58 -28.90
C SER A 130 23.50 41.54 -29.92
N ALA A 131 24.77 41.15 -29.91
CA ALA A 131 25.32 40.15 -30.83
C ALA A 131 24.71 38.75 -30.63
N PRO A 132 24.64 37.90 -31.67
CA PRO A 132 24.17 36.53 -31.51
C PRO A 132 25.23 35.64 -30.84
N ARG A 133 24.77 34.61 -30.14
CA ARG A 133 25.59 33.60 -29.45
C ARG A 133 26.21 32.60 -30.42
N VAL A 134 25.49 32.27 -31.49
CA VAL A 134 25.86 31.34 -32.56
C VAL A 134 25.84 32.14 -33.87
N PRO A 135 26.78 31.93 -34.82
CA PRO A 135 26.70 32.59 -36.11
C PRO A 135 25.38 32.25 -36.82
N LEU A 136 24.78 33.25 -37.47
CA LEU A 136 23.52 33.09 -38.18
C LEU A 136 23.74 32.30 -39.48
N GLU A 137 22.90 31.30 -39.74
CA GLU A 137 22.95 30.51 -40.97
C GLU A 137 22.82 31.43 -42.19
N GLY A 138 23.79 31.35 -43.11
CA GLY A 138 23.86 32.21 -44.30
C GLY A 138 24.39 33.64 -44.08
N LYS A 139 24.81 34.04 -42.86
CA LYS A 139 25.39 35.38 -42.58
C LYS A 139 26.68 35.32 -41.74
N PRO A 140 27.82 34.93 -42.35
CA PRO A 140 29.10 34.78 -41.64
C PRO A 140 29.71 36.12 -41.16
N GLU A 141 29.26 37.26 -41.69
CA GLU A 141 29.74 38.60 -41.34
C GLU A 141 29.33 39.04 -39.93
N VAL A 142 28.36 38.38 -39.29
CA VAL A 142 27.83 38.79 -37.98
C VAL A 142 28.66 38.20 -36.83
N HIS A 143 29.54 39.03 -36.26
CA HIS A 143 30.37 38.67 -35.11
C HIS A 143 29.57 38.22 -33.87
N THR A 144 30.00 37.12 -33.26
CA THR A 144 29.33 36.49 -32.10
C THR A 144 29.68 37.16 -30.76
N LYS A 145 28.93 36.82 -29.70
CA LYS A 145 29.20 37.30 -28.33
C LYS A 145 30.64 37.05 -27.85
N GLU A 146 31.23 35.88 -28.14
CA GLU A 146 32.60 35.58 -27.68
C GLU A 146 33.65 36.43 -28.40
N HIS A 147 33.45 36.76 -29.69
CA HIS A 147 34.33 37.70 -30.42
C HIS A 147 34.34 39.08 -29.75
N TRP A 148 33.17 39.63 -29.41
CA TRP A 148 33.10 40.92 -28.70
C TRP A 148 33.65 40.86 -27.27
N LEU A 149 33.57 39.72 -26.58
CA LEU A 149 34.24 39.51 -25.28
C LEU A 149 35.76 39.43 -25.43
N GLN A 150 36.28 38.82 -26.51
CA GLN A 150 37.71 38.81 -26.80
C GLN A 150 38.22 40.23 -27.10
N ALA A 151 37.58 40.96 -28.03
CA ALA A 151 37.93 42.35 -28.33
C ALA A 151 37.90 43.24 -27.08
N ALA A 152 36.84 43.13 -26.26
CA ALA A 152 36.75 43.84 -24.98
C ALA A 152 37.87 43.45 -24.00
N THR A 153 38.35 42.20 -24.03
CA THR A 153 39.47 41.72 -23.20
C THR A 153 40.80 42.32 -23.65
N GLU A 154 41.04 42.36 -24.96
CA GLU A 154 42.26 42.91 -25.56
C GLU A 154 42.38 44.42 -25.29
N THR A 155 41.33 45.21 -25.59
CA THR A 155 41.29 46.65 -25.28
C THR A 155 41.41 46.94 -23.77
N MET A 156 40.80 46.10 -22.92
CA MET A 156 40.91 46.23 -21.47
C MET A 156 42.34 45.97 -20.97
N ASN A 157 43.08 45.06 -21.61
CA ASN A 157 44.47 44.79 -21.26
C ASN A 157 45.39 45.95 -21.70
N GLU A 158 45.20 46.51 -22.90
CA GLU A 158 45.92 47.73 -23.33
C GLU A 158 45.68 48.90 -22.35
N ALA A 159 44.42 49.19 -22.01
CA ALA A 159 44.08 50.21 -21.02
C ALA A 159 44.70 49.91 -19.64
N GLY A 160 44.74 48.63 -19.25
CA GLY A 160 45.36 48.16 -18.01
C GLY A 160 46.88 48.32 -17.95
N HIS A 161 47.58 48.27 -19.09
CA HIS A 161 49.01 48.59 -19.16
C HIS A 161 49.30 50.08 -18.93
N ILE A 162 48.36 50.98 -19.26
CA ILE A 162 48.49 52.43 -19.04
C ILE A 162 48.14 52.81 -17.59
N ASN A 163 47.03 52.28 -17.05
CA ASN A 163 46.66 52.47 -15.65
C ASN A 163 45.76 51.32 -15.13
N PRO A 164 46.30 50.34 -14.39
CA PRO A 164 45.52 49.21 -13.88
C PRO A 164 44.54 49.57 -12.76
N ALA A 165 44.65 50.77 -12.17
CA ALA A 165 43.83 51.24 -11.06
C ALA A 165 42.71 52.20 -11.47
N PHE A 166 42.42 52.35 -12.77
CA PHE A 166 41.39 53.27 -13.26
C PHE A 166 39.96 52.73 -12.91
N PRO A 167 39.12 53.46 -12.16
CA PRO A 167 37.85 52.92 -11.65
C PRO A 167 36.88 52.35 -12.70
N PRO A 168 36.74 52.94 -13.91
CA PRO A 168 35.92 52.35 -14.97
C PRO A 168 36.41 50.98 -15.47
N LEU A 169 37.71 50.66 -15.38
CA LEU A 169 38.25 49.37 -15.78
C LEU A 169 37.91 48.26 -14.78
N TYR A 170 37.87 48.55 -13.48
CA TYR A 170 37.38 47.58 -12.48
C TYR A 170 35.91 47.21 -12.74
N LEU A 171 35.06 48.19 -13.08
CA LEU A 171 33.69 47.94 -13.49
C LEU A 171 33.61 47.15 -14.81
N ALA A 172 34.34 47.56 -15.85
CA ALA A 172 34.34 46.88 -17.14
C ALA A 172 34.79 45.42 -17.02
N ARG A 173 35.86 45.16 -16.25
CA ARG A 173 36.37 43.81 -15.94
C ARG A 173 35.35 42.97 -15.17
N GLY A 174 34.65 43.55 -14.19
CA GLY A 174 33.55 42.88 -13.49
C GLY A 174 32.39 42.49 -14.42
N VAL A 175 32.00 43.40 -15.32
CA VAL A 175 30.94 43.15 -16.32
C VAL A 175 31.35 42.11 -17.35
N LEU A 176 32.60 42.15 -17.83
CA LEU A 176 33.15 41.19 -18.78
C LEU A 176 33.13 39.77 -18.20
N TYR A 177 33.62 39.59 -16.97
CA TYR A 177 33.56 38.30 -16.29
C TYR A 177 32.13 37.84 -15.98
N LEU A 178 31.18 38.76 -15.70
CA LEU A 178 29.76 38.41 -15.56
C LEU A 178 29.15 37.87 -16.86
N LEU A 179 29.41 38.52 -18.01
CA LEU A 179 28.91 38.09 -19.31
C LEU A 179 29.51 36.74 -19.70
N ARG A 180 30.83 36.55 -19.54
CA ARG A 180 31.51 35.28 -19.78
C ARG A 180 30.95 34.15 -18.90
N ALA A 181 30.70 34.43 -17.62
CA ALA A 181 30.06 33.48 -16.69
C ALA A 181 28.58 33.17 -16.99
N SER A 182 27.92 33.94 -17.85
CA SER A 182 26.55 33.65 -18.30
C SER A 182 26.53 32.73 -19.52
N LEU A 183 27.46 32.93 -20.46
CA LEU A 183 27.61 32.07 -21.64
C LEU A 183 28.03 30.64 -21.28
N GLN A 184 28.83 30.46 -20.23
CA GLN A 184 29.24 29.14 -19.76
C GLN A 184 28.05 28.32 -19.21
N PRO A 185 27.88 27.05 -19.60
CA PRO A 185 26.81 26.19 -19.09
C PRO A 185 26.99 25.93 -17.58
N PRO A 186 25.90 25.60 -16.85
CA PRO A 186 26.02 25.19 -15.46
C PRO A 186 26.76 23.84 -15.36
N SER A 187 27.72 23.77 -14.44
CA SER A 187 28.47 22.55 -14.12
C SER A 187 27.57 21.41 -13.63
N LYS A 188 28.02 20.16 -13.82
CA LYS A 188 27.47 19.00 -13.10
C LYS A 188 27.58 19.22 -11.58
N PRO A 189 26.67 18.67 -10.76
CA PRO A 189 26.70 18.89 -9.31
C PRO A 189 28.01 18.39 -8.70
N VAL A 190 28.73 19.30 -8.05
CA VAL A 190 29.96 19.05 -7.30
C VAL A 190 29.59 18.43 -5.94
N ALA A 191 30.36 17.46 -5.45
CA ALA A 191 30.02 16.67 -4.28
C ALA A 191 29.95 17.53 -2.99
N PRO A 192 29.02 17.25 -2.05
CA PRO A 192 28.86 18.04 -0.83
C PRO A 192 30.17 18.22 -0.06
N GLY A 193 30.53 19.48 0.21
CA GLY A 193 31.77 19.85 0.91
C GLY A 193 33.00 20.07 0.01
N SER A 194 32.93 19.75 -1.28
CA SER A 194 34.00 20.09 -2.25
C SER A 194 33.74 21.44 -2.92
N VAL A 195 34.82 22.19 -3.21
CA VAL A 195 34.73 23.55 -3.78
C VAL A 195 34.48 23.46 -5.27
N ASP A 196 33.43 24.11 -5.77
CA ASP A 196 33.17 24.22 -7.20
C ASP A 196 34.28 25.06 -7.87
N HIS A 197 35.03 24.45 -8.79
CA HIS A 197 36.11 25.03 -9.59
C HIS A 197 35.73 25.15 -11.08
N SER A 198 34.44 25.11 -11.42
CA SER A 198 34.01 25.37 -12.79
C SER A 198 34.34 26.80 -13.22
N GLU A 199 34.75 26.96 -14.49
CA GLU A 199 35.14 28.25 -15.08
C GLU A 199 34.09 29.35 -14.87
N ARG A 200 32.81 28.96 -14.84
CA ARG A 200 31.68 29.81 -14.51
C ARG A 200 31.77 30.36 -13.08
N VAL A 201 31.97 29.49 -12.09
CA VAL A 201 32.09 29.89 -10.68
C VAL A 201 33.37 30.69 -10.43
N GLU A 202 34.47 30.36 -11.10
CA GLU A 202 35.71 31.13 -10.99
C GLU A 202 35.60 32.51 -11.64
N SER A 203 34.98 32.60 -12.82
CA SER A 203 34.64 33.89 -13.46
C SER A 203 33.74 34.75 -12.57
N LEU A 204 32.76 34.16 -11.87
CA LEU A 204 31.94 34.90 -10.90
C LEU A 204 32.75 35.38 -9.68
N ARG A 205 33.74 34.61 -9.19
CA ARG A 205 34.64 35.03 -8.11
C ARG A 205 35.53 36.20 -8.55
N LEU A 206 36.04 36.16 -9.78
CA LEU A 206 36.82 37.26 -10.37
C LEU A 206 35.94 38.51 -10.57
N ALA A 207 34.72 38.35 -11.10
CA ALA A 207 33.76 39.44 -11.25
C ALA A 207 33.46 40.11 -9.90
N GLN A 208 33.17 39.32 -8.85
CA GLN A 208 32.86 39.85 -7.52
C GLN A 208 34.03 40.68 -6.97
N ARG A 209 35.27 40.16 -7.03
CA ARG A 209 36.46 40.90 -6.60
C ARG A 209 36.59 42.25 -7.33
N CYS A 210 36.44 42.26 -8.65
CA CYS A 210 36.52 43.50 -9.44
C CYS A 210 35.44 44.52 -9.06
N PHE A 211 34.20 44.09 -8.77
CA PHE A 211 33.16 45.00 -8.28
C PHE A 211 33.40 45.49 -6.85
N GLU A 212 33.87 44.62 -5.96
CA GLU A 212 34.25 45.01 -4.60
C GLU A 212 35.40 46.01 -4.60
N ASP A 213 36.40 45.85 -5.48
CA ASP A 213 37.52 46.77 -5.60
C ASP A 213 37.09 48.12 -6.23
N ALA A 214 36.21 48.11 -7.23
CA ALA A 214 35.54 49.32 -7.72
C ALA A 214 34.75 50.04 -6.61
N ALA A 215 34.06 49.30 -5.74
CA ALA A 215 33.32 49.85 -4.61
C ALA A 215 34.28 50.47 -3.58
N LYS A 216 35.33 49.76 -3.15
CA LYS A 216 36.38 50.23 -2.22
C LYS A 216 37.04 51.52 -2.71
N VAL A 217 37.48 51.57 -3.97
CA VAL A 217 38.12 52.76 -4.58
C VAL A 217 37.14 53.95 -4.63
N SER A 218 35.84 53.71 -4.73
CA SER A 218 34.79 54.75 -4.68
C SER A 218 34.33 55.14 -3.27
N LEU A 219 34.89 54.53 -2.20
CA LEU A 219 34.38 54.62 -0.82
C LEU A 219 32.87 54.25 -0.71
N ASN A 220 32.46 53.21 -1.44
CA ASN A 220 31.09 52.70 -1.55
C ASN A 220 30.05 53.76 -2.01
N ARG A 221 30.50 54.73 -2.84
CA ARG A 221 29.66 55.74 -3.51
C ARG A 221 29.29 55.36 -4.95
N ASN A 222 30.02 54.44 -5.59
CA ASN A 222 29.70 53.97 -6.93
C ASN A 222 28.60 52.89 -6.88
N MET A 223 27.34 53.31 -7.09
CA MET A 223 26.19 52.40 -7.00
C MET A 223 26.22 51.28 -8.04
N LEU A 224 26.82 51.51 -9.22
CA LEU A 224 26.97 50.47 -10.25
C LEU A 224 27.93 49.35 -9.80
N ALA A 225 28.92 49.68 -8.97
CA ALA A 225 29.79 48.67 -8.35
C ALA A 225 29.01 47.80 -7.34
N VAL A 226 28.19 48.43 -6.48
CA VAL A 226 27.35 47.73 -5.49
C VAL A 226 26.29 46.86 -6.19
N MET A 227 25.65 47.35 -7.25
CA MET A 227 24.77 46.53 -8.11
C MET A 227 25.51 45.36 -8.77
N GLY A 228 26.78 45.54 -9.14
CA GLY A 228 27.64 44.47 -9.64
C GLY A 228 27.89 43.36 -8.61
N VAL A 229 28.16 43.72 -7.35
CA VAL A 229 28.27 42.77 -6.23
C VAL A 229 26.93 42.06 -5.96
N ALA A 230 25.82 42.79 -5.93
CA ALA A 230 24.49 42.18 -5.78
C ALA A 230 24.18 41.22 -6.95
N ARG A 231 24.61 41.53 -8.17
CA ARG A 231 24.42 40.69 -9.35
C ARG A 231 25.30 39.43 -9.32
N THR A 232 26.52 39.47 -8.80
CA THR A 232 27.35 38.26 -8.62
C THR A 232 26.82 37.39 -7.48
N GLN A 233 26.42 37.97 -6.35
CA GLN A 233 25.75 37.26 -5.25
C GLN A 233 24.48 36.52 -5.72
N TYR A 234 23.66 37.16 -6.57
CA TYR A 234 22.51 36.51 -7.22
C TYR A 234 22.93 35.32 -8.09
N SER A 235 24.01 35.43 -8.88
CA SER A 235 24.55 34.32 -9.67
C SER A 235 25.12 33.16 -8.81
N PHE A 236 25.54 33.44 -7.58
CA PHE A 236 25.93 32.41 -6.60
C PHE A 236 24.73 31.79 -5.84
N GLY A 237 23.49 32.22 -6.12
CA GLY A 237 22.30 31.77 -5.39
C GLY A 237 22.13 32.42 -4.00
N ARG A 238 22.93 33.43 -3.66
CA ARG A 238 22.83 34.15 -2.38
C ARG A 238 21.81 35.28 -2.47
N PHE A 239 20.54 34.89 -2.60
CA PHE A 239 19.45 35.83 -2.87
C PHE A 239 19.20 36.84 -1.75
N ALA A 240 19.50 36.48 -0.48
CA ALA A 240 19.40 37.40 0.66
C ALA A 240 20.49 38.49 0.61
N ASP A 241 21.76 38.11 0.44
CA ASP A 241 22.88 39.05 0.27
C ASP A 241 22.61 40.01 -0.90
N ALA A 242 22.18 39.46 -2.03
CA ALA A 242 21.85 40.22 -3.23
C ALA A 242 20.68 41.19 -3.02
N LEU A 243 19.63 40.78 -2.31
CA LEU A 243 18.50 41.64 -1.95
C LEU A 243 18.96 42.83 -1.11
N ALA A 244 19.79 42.59 -0.09
CA ALA A 244 20.37 43.65 0.74
C ALA A 244 21.23 44.62 -0.10
N GLY A 245 22.03 44.12 -1.04
CA GLY A 245 22.83 44.95 -1.94
C GLY A 245 21.99 45.85 -2.87
N TYR A 246 20.89 45.35 -3.45
CA TYR A 246 19.98 46.18 -4.25
C TYR A 246 19.18 47.17 -3.38
N GLN A 247 18.83 46.79 -2.15
CA GLN A 247 18.17 47.69 -1.18
C GLN A 247 19.11 48.81 -0.70
N GLU A 248 20.40 48.52 -0.48
CA GLU A 248 21.42 49.53 -0.14
C GLU A 248 21.54 50.58 -1.25
N VAL A 249 21.56 50.14 -2.51
CA VAL A 249 21.57 51.04 -3.68
C VAL A 249 20.33 51.93 -3.73
N LEU A 250 19.14 51.37 -3.48
CA LEU A 250 17.89 52.14 -3.43
C LEU A 250 17.84 53.13 -2.26
N ALA A 251 18.35 52.75 -1.09
CA ALA A 251 18.41 53.63 0.07
C ALA A 251 19.40 54.80 -0.13
N LYS A 252 20.49 54.58 -0.87
CA LYS A 252 21.51 55.60 -1.17
C LYS A 252 21.15 56.48 -2.37
N MET A 253 20.55 55.94 -3.42
CA MET A 253 20.10 56.69 -4.61
C MET A 253 18.70 56.23 -5.09
N PRO A 254 17.61 56.75 -4.48
CA PRO A 254 16.24 56.41 -4.88
C PRO A 254 15.92 56.75 -6.35
N HIS A 255 16.57 57.75 -6.92
CA HIS A 255 16.31 58.24 -8.28
C HIS A 255 17.02 57.45 -9.39
N LEU A 256 17.74 56.37 -9.06
CA LEU A 256 18.36 55.51 -10.07
C LEU A 256 17.28 54.67 -10.80
N ILE A 257 17.17 54.87 -12.11
CA ILE A 257 16.21 54.23 -13.04
C ILE A 257 16.92 53.50 -14.19
N ASP A 258 18.20 53.82 -14.44
CA ASP A 258 18.98 53.35 -15.59
C ASP A 258 20.40 52.93 -15.15
N PRO A 259 20.63 51.65 -14.79
CA PRO A 259 19.67 50.56 -14.66
C PRO A 259 18.87 50.62 -13.34
N ASP A 260 17.59 50.23 -13.37
CA ASP A 260 16.73 50.23 -12.18
C ASP A 260 17.04 49.05 -11.22
N PRO A 261 17.52 49.30 -9.99
CA PRO A 261 17.75 48.25 -8.98
C PRO A 261 16.47 47.56 -8.48
N ARG A 262 15.26 48.12 -8.67
CA ARG A 262 13.98 47.51 -8.26
C ARG A 262 13.72 46.20 -9.00
N ILE A 263 14.18 46.10 -10.24
CA ILE A 263 14.13 44.85 -11.01
C ILE A 263 14.94 43.77 -10.29
N GLY A 264 16.13 44.11 -9.80
CA GLY A 264 16.99 43.24 -8.98
C GLY A 264 16.33 42.83 -7.65
N VAL A 265 15.71 43.78 -6.94
CA VAL A 265 14.93 43.51 -5.72
C VAL A 265 13.83 42.48 -5.99
N GLY A 266 12.98 42.71 -7.00
CA GLY A 266 11.90 41.78 -7.35
C GLY A 266 12.41 40.41 -7.80
N CYS A 267 13.51 40.35 -8.56
CA CYS A 267 14.16 39.09 -8.92
C CYS A 267 14.71 38.32 -7.71
N CYS A 268 15.18 38.99 -6.66
CA CYS A 268 15.59 38.33 -5.40
C CYS A 268 14.38 37.84 -4.60
N LEU A 269 13.37 38.69 -4.42
CA LEU A 269 12.12 38.34 -3.72
C LEU A 269 11.41 37.15 -4.37
N TRP A 270 11.40 37.08 -5.70
CA TRP A 270 10.87 35.93 -6.45
C TRP A 270 11.56 34.60 -6.10
N GLN A 271 12.90 34.58 -6.06
CA GLN A 271 13.68 33.39 -5.71
C GLN A 271 13.56 33.02 -4.23
N LEU A 272 13.28 34.00 -3.36
CA LEU A 272 12.98 33.81 -1.95
C LEU A 272 11.51 33.41 -1.68
N GLY A 273 10.67 33.32 -2.72
CA GLY A 273 9.26 32.92 -2.63
C GLY A 273 8.25 34.06 -2.46
N TYR A 274 8.68 35.28 -2.19
CA TYR A 274 7.86 36.48 -1.97
C TYR A 274 7.33 37.08 -3.30
N LYS A 275 6.62 36.26 -4.09
CA LYS A 275 6.18 36.60 -5.47
C LYS A 275 5.28 37.84 -5.54
N LYS A 276 4.45 38.09 -4.52
CA LYS A 276 3.58 39.29 -4.46
C LYS A 276 4.38 40.58 -4.23
N GLU A 277 5.43 40.54 -3.43
CA GLU A 277 6.33 41.67 -3.21
C GLU A 277 7.22 41.92 -4.43
N ALA A 278 7.63 40.85 -5.13
CA ALA A 278 8.30 40.94 -6.42
C ALA A 278 7.45 41.66 -7.47
N HIS A 279 6.14 41.37 -7.54
CA HIS A 279 5.19 42.09 -8.40
C HIS A 279 5.18 43.59 -8.10
N GLY A 280 4.98 43.99 -6.83
CA GLY A 280 4.98 45.41 -6.43
C GLY A 280 6.30 46.13 -6.72
N ALA A 281 7.45 45.45 -6.62
CA ALA A 281 8.74 46.00 -7.01
C ALA A 281 8.84 46.25 -8.53
N TRP A 282 8.25 45.38 -9.36
CA TRP A 282 8.22 45.53 -10.82
C TRP A 282 7.15 46.53 -11.28
N GLU A 283 5.99 46.59 -10.64
CA GLU A 283 4.98 47.65 -10.85
C GLU A 283 5.60 49.01 -10.57
N ARG A 284 6.29 49.19 -9.43
CA ARG A 284 6.99 50.44 -9.11
C ARG A 284 8.11 50.79 -10.08
N SER A 285 8.73 49.79 -10.73
CA SER A 285 9.67 50.01 -11.84
C SER A 285 8.96 50.52 -13.10
N LEU A 286 7.79 49.96 -13.42
CA LEU A 286 6.97 50.34 -14.57
C LEU A 286 6.27 51.71 -14.40
N GLU A 287 5.92 52.10 -13.18
CA GLU A 287 5.45 53.46 -12.85
C GLU A 287 6.52 54.53 -13.11
N LEU A 288 7.79 54.21 -12.81
CA LEU A 288 8.92 55.13 -13.00
C LEU A 288 9.44 55.13 -14.44
N ASN A 289 9.27 54.02 -15.16
CA ASN A 289 9.60 53.90 -16.58
C ASN A 289 8.56 53.03 -17.32
N PRO A 290 7.50 53.64 -17.92
CA PRO A 290 6.46 52.93 -18.65
C PRO A 290 6.93 52.14 -19.88
N GLU A 291 8.14 52.42 -20.38
CA GLU A 291 8.81 51.73 -21.49
C GLU A 291 9.77 50.61 -21.03
N SER A 292 9.81 50.30 -19.72
CA SER A 292 10.64 49.24 -19.16
C SER A 292 10.20 47.86 -19.68
N LYS A 293 10.80 47.41 -20.80
CA LYS A 293 10.58 46.08 -21.40
C LYS A 293 10.82 44.94 -20.41
N ILE A 294 11.78 45.10 -19.49
CA ILE A 294 12.16 44.10 -18.50
C ILE A 294 11.12 44.01 -17.37
N ALA A 295 10.69 45.14 -16.79
CA ALA A 295 9.62 45.11 -15.79
C ALA A 295 8.31 44.57 -16.38
N THR A 296 7.99 44.96 -17.63
CA THR A 296 6.80 44.50 -18.34
C THR A 296 6.78 42.97 -18.49
N ILE A 297 7.85 42.33 -18.99
CA ILE A 297 7.86 40.86 -19.15
C ILE A 297 7.86 40.12 -17.80
N LEU A 298 8.50 40.66 -16.76
CA LEU A 298 8.50 40.05 -15.43
C LEU A 298 7.11 40.07 -14.76
N ILE A 299 6.33 41.14 -14.96
CA ILE A 299 4.90 41.19 -14.55
C ILE A 299 4.07 40.17 -15.36
N GLY A 300 4.34 40.02 -16.66
CA GLY A 300 3.74 38.96 -17.48
C GLY A 300 4.01 37.55 -16.92
N LEU A 301 5.25 37.28 -16.48
CA LEU A 301 5.64 36.03 -15.85
C LEU A 301 5.03 35.84 -14.43
N TYR A 302 4.78 36.92 -13.68
CA TYR A 302 4.01 36.84 -12.44
C TYR A 302 2.59 36.33 -12.71
N TYR A 303 1.86 36.97 -13.64
CA TYR A 303 0.48 36.55 -13.95
C TYR A 303 0.42 35.16 -14.60
N LEU A 304 1.45 34.76 -15.36
CA LEU A 304 1.57 33.39 -15.85
C LEU A 304 1.72 32.38 -14.70
N ASN A 305 2.58 32.65 -13.72
CA ASN A 305 2.68 31.84 -12.51
C ASN A 305 1.37 31.85 -11.71
N GLU A 306 0.70 33.00 -11.57
CA GLU A 306 -0.59 33.09 -10.87
C GLU A 306 -1.66 32.25 -11.56
N SER A 307 -1.71 32.23 -12.90
CA SER A 307 -2.63 31.36 -13.66
C SER A 307 -2.40 29.87 -13.37
N SER A 308 -1.16 29.42 -13.12
CA SER A 308 -0.88 28.01 -12.79
C SER A 308 -1.40 27.54 -11.42
N ASN A 309 -1.94 28.44 -10.58
CA ASN A 309 -2.64 28.07 -9.35
C ASN A 309 -4.10 27.62 -9.60
N TYR A 310 -4.63 27.86 -10.80
CA TYR A 310 -6.02 27.59 -11.19
C TYR A 310 -6.05 26.45 -12.24
N THR A 311 -7.04 25.56 -12.13
CA THR A 311 -7.23 24.45 -13.07
C THR A 311 -7.86 24.97 -14.36
N SER A 312 -7.64 24.32 -15.51
CA SER A 312 -8.17 24.78 -16.81
C SER A 312 -9.71 24.86 -16.91
N LYS A 313 -10.46 24.14 -16.06
CA LYS A 313 -11.93 24.27 -15.92
C LYS A 313 -12.36 25.52 -15.10
N ASP A 314 -11.45 26.20 -14.41
CA ASP A 314 -11.76 27.33 -13.51
C ASP A 314 -11.98 28.65 -14.29
N PRO A 315 -13.13 29.34 -14.15
CA PRO A 315 -13.39 30.63 -14.80
C PRO A 315 -12.33 31.71 -14.54
N ASN A 316 -11.59 31.64 -13.44
CA ASN A 316 -10.55 32.59 -13.07
C ASN A 316 -9.24 32.40 -13.86
N PHE A 317 -9.00 31.22 -14.44
CA PHE A 317 -7.80 30.94 -15.22
C PHE A 317 -7.69 31.84 -16.47
N ALA A 318 -8.76 31.88 -17.26
CA ALA A 318 -8.80 32.58 -18.54
C ALA A 318 -8.47 34.09 -18.48
N PRO A 319 -9.05 34.93 -17.58
CA PRO A 319 -8.72 36.34 -17.51
C PRO A 319 -7.27 36.59 -17.07
N ILE A 320 -6.75 35.83 -16.11
CA ILE A 320 -5.38 35.98 -15.59
C ILE A 320 -4.35 35.59 -16.67
N TYR A 321 -4.57 34.46 -17.35
CA TYR A 321 -3.71 34.04 -18.47
C TYR A 321 -3.76 35.03 -19.66
N LYS A 322 -4.95 35.54 -19.98
CA LYS A 322 -5.12 36.59 -21.01
C LYS A 322 -4.37 37.87 -20.63
N LYS A 323 -4.39 38.27 -19.36
CA LYS A 323 -3.62 39.42 -18.84
C LYS A 323 -2.12 39.21 -19.03
N ALA A 324 -1.59 38.07 -18.57
CA ALA A 324 -0.18 37.71 -18.70
C ALA A 324 0.33 37.85 -20.15
N MET A 325 -0.36 37.23 -21.09
CA MET A 325 0.11 37.13 -22.49
C MET A 325 -0.24 38.36 -23.34
N THR A 326 -1.44 38.92 -23.18
CA THR A 326 -1.96 39.96 -24.09
C THR A 326 -1.65 41.38 -23.61
N GLU A 327 -1.70 41.63 -22.29
CA GLU A 327 -1.46 42.97 -21.74
C GLU A 327 0.05 43.21 -21.58
N TYR A 328 0.76 42.28 -20.95
CA TYR A 328 2.18 42.44 -20.62
C TYR A 328 3.12 41.83 -21.67
N THR A 329 3.06 40.53 -21.96
CA THR A 329 4.01 39.90 -22.91
C THR A 329 3.93 40.52 -24.30
N GLN A 330 2.73 40.82 -24.82
CA GLN A 330 2.58 41.52 -26.10
C GLN A 330 3.10 42.97 -26.05
N LYS A 331 2.95 43.71 -24.93
CA LYS A 331 3.53 45.05 -24.77
C LYS A 331 5.05 44.98 -24.76
N ALA A 332 5.64 44.01 -24.04
CA ALA A 332 7.09 43.79 -24.06
C ALA A 332 7.61 43.48 -25.48
N PHE A 333 6.88 42.69 -26.27
CA PHE A 333 7.25 42.37 -27.66
C PHE A 333 7.12 43.57 -28.63
N LYS A 334 6.21 44.51 -28.34
CA LYS A 334 6.10 45.79 -29.09
C LYS A 334 7.26 46.74 -28.78
N LEU A 335 7.75 46.74 -27.53
CA LEU A 335 8.92 47.52 -27.10
C LEU A 335 10.23 46.92 -27.66
N ASP A 336 10.33 45.60 -27.72
CA ASP A 336 11.50 44.89 -28.25
C ASP A 336 11.12 43.51 -28.84
N LYS A 337 11.32 43.36 -30.15
CA LYS A 337 11.04 42.13 -30.93
C LYS A 337 12.18 41.10 -30.88
N GLU A 338 13.30 41.45 -30.24
CA GLU A 338 14.54 40.68 -30.19
C GLU A 338 14.89 40.24 -28.77
N TRP A 339 14.14 40.72 -27.76
CA TRP A 339 14.35 40.35 -26.36
C TRP A 339 14.10 38.84 -26.12
N PRO A 340 15.13 38.04 -25.77
CA PRO A 340 15.03 36.58 -25.79
C PRO A 340 13.96 36.00 -24.85
N LEU A 341 13.80 36.59 -23.66
CA LEU A 341 12.82 36.14 -22.66
C LEU A 341 11.37 36.39 -23.10
N THR A 342 11.11 37.48 -23.83
CA THR A 342 9.79 37.70 -24.43
C THR A 342 9.55 36.73 -25.56
N CYS A 343 10.57 36.46 -26.39
CA CYS A 343 10.45 35.53 -27.51
C CYS A 343 10.14 34.10 -27.04
N SER A 344 10.81 33.57 -26.02
CA SER A 344 10.49 32.25 -25.47
C SER A 344 9.10 32.21 -24.81
N THR A 345 8.76 33.20 -23.98
CA THR A 345 7.46 33.28 -23.30
C THR A 345 6.30 33.35 -24.30
N PHE A 346 6.43 34.16 -25.36
CA PHE A 346 5.40 34.35 -26.38
C PHE A 346 5.34 33.18 -27.39
N GLY A 347 6.47 32.50 -27.64
CA GLY A 347 6.49 31.23 -28.37
C GLY A 347 5.67 30.14 -27.68
N GLY A 348 5.72 30.05 -26.34
CA GLY A 348 4.87 29.15 -25.56
C GLY A 348 3.37 29.42 -25.70
N TYR A 349 2.97 30.68 -25.79
CA TYR A 349 1.59 31.07 -26.10
C TYR A 349 1.15 30.64 -27.50
N PHE A 350 2.02 30.79 -28.51
CA PHE A 350 1.71 30.35 -29.87
C PHE A 350 1.74 28.82 -30.06
N THR A 351 2.48 28.09 -29.21
CA THR A 351 2.47 26.61 -29.16
C THR A 351 1.06 26.09 -28.84
N LEU A 352 0.40 26.68 -27.83
CA LEU A 352 -0.99 26.32 -27.47
C LEU A 352 -2.00 26.68 -28.59
N ARG A 353 -1.67 27.69 -29.41
CA ARG A 353 -2.49 28.10 -30.56
C ARG A 353 -2.10 27.39 -31.87
N ARG A 354 -1.22 26.37 -31.84
CA ARG A 354 -0.71 25.61 -32.99
C ARG A 354 -0.13 26.48 -34.12
N ALA A 355 0.35 27.69 -33.82
CA ALA A 355 0.81 28.67 -34.80
C ALA A 355 2.30 28.44 -35.18
N TRP A 356 2.63 27.24 -35.66
CA TRP A 356 4.00 26.71 -35.74
C TRP A 356 5.06 27.63 -36.38
N PRO A 357 4.81 28.34 -37.50
CA PRO A 357 5.82 29.23 -38.09
C PRO A 357 6.19 30.41 -37.17
N THR A 358 5.28 30.84 -36.30
CA THR A 358 5.58 31.91 -35.32
C THR A 358 6.35 31.36 -34.11
N VAL A 359 6.05 30.13 -33.68
CA VAL A 359 6.80 29.42 -32.62
C VAL A 359 8.26 29.25 -33.04
N GLU A 360 8.51 28.76 -34.26
CA GLU A 360 9.86 28.51 -34.76
C GLU A 360 10.69 29.81 -34.84
N ASN A 361 10.14 30.87 -35.44
CA ASN A 361 10.82 32.16 -35.55
C ASN A 361 11.13 32.81 -34.19
N LEU A 362 10.25 32.67 -33.20
CA LEU A 362 10.48 33.18 -31.85
C LEU A 362 11.48 32.31 -31.07
N ALA A 363 11.43 30.98 -31.23
CA ALA A 363 12.34 30.06 -30.57
C ALA A 363 13.78 30.19 -31.10
N LYS A 364 13.97 30.29 -32.42
CA LYS A 364 15.28 30.54 -33.06
C LYS A 364 15.91 31.83 -32.51
N LYS A 365 15.19 32.96 -32.55
CA LYS A 365 15.65 34.23 -31.95
C LYS A 365 15.99 34.13 -30.47
N ALA A 366 15.22 33.37 -29.69
CA ALA A 366 15.49 33.16 -28.27
C ALA A 366 16.77 32.34 -28.02
N ILE A 367 17.11 31.38 -28.89
CA ILE A 367 18.36 30.60 -28.85
C ILE A 367 19.55 31.45 -29.32
N GLU A 368 19.38 32.18 -30.42
CA GLU A 368 20.41 33.01 -31.05
C GLU A 368 20.84 34.17 -30.17
N LEU A 369 19.90 34.94 -29.62
CA LEU A 369 20.21 36.22 -28.97
C LEU A 369 20.39 36.13 -27.45
N THR A 370 20.15 34.98 -26.81
CA THR A 370 20.28 34.83 -25.35
C THR A 370 21.73 34.79 -24.86
N ASP A 371 22.00 35.38 -23.70
CA ASP A 371 23.20 35.17 -22.87
C ASP A 371 22.92 34.19 -21.72
N VAL A 372 21.69 33.73 -21.55
CA VAL A 372 21.23 32.85 -20.46
C VAL A 372 20.83 31.48 -20.99
N ASN A 373 21.53 30.44 -20.52
CA ASN A 373 21.31 29.05 -20.92
C ASN A 373 19.90 28.50 -20.65
N ALA A 374 19.19 29.01 -19.64
CA ALA A 374 17.80 28.64 -19.39
C ALA A 374 16.87 29.03 -20.55
N ILE A 375 17.04 30.23 -21.12
CA ILE A 375 16.22 30.68 -22.27
C ILE A 375 16.57 29.89 -23.53
N ALA A 376 17.84 29.49 -23.71
CA ALA A 376 18.23 28.60 -24.81
C ALA A 376 17.58 27.21 -24.66
N SER A 377 17.54 26.67 -23.44
CA SER A 377 16.83 25.42 -23.10
C SER A 377 15.33 25.52 -23.43
N ASP A 378 14.69 26.63 -23.06
CA ASP A 378 13.27 26.87 -23.33
C ASP A 378 13.00 27.02 -24.84
N GLY A 379 13.89 27.68 -25.59
CA GLY A 379 13.83 27.76 -27.05
C GLY A 379 13.94 26.39 -27.74
N TRP A 380 14.94 25.59 -27.37
CA TRP A 380 15.08 24.21 -27.89
C TRP A 380 13.89 23.32 -27.53
N TYR A 381 13.32 23.48 -26.33
CA TYR A 381 12.10 22.77 -25.91
C TYR A 381 10.86 23.18 -26.71
N LEU A 382 10.72 24.46 -27.08
CA LEU A 382 9.65 24.93 -27.96
C LEU A 382 9.76 24.37 -29.38
N LEU A 383 10.99 24.29 -29.93
CA LEU A 383 11.23 23.61 -31.21
C LEU A 383 10.88 22.11 -31.11
N ALA A 384 11.39 21.41 -30.08
CA ALA A 384 11.08 20.00 -29.87
C ALA A 384 9.58 19.74 -29.76
N ARG A 385 8.81 20.59 -29.05
CA ARG A 385 7.34 20.48 -29.01
C ARG A 385 6.67 20.78 -30.36
N LYS A 386 7.18 21.72 -31.16
CA LYS A 386 6.65 22.03 -32.49
C LYS A 386 6.88 20.87 -33.48
N GLU A 387 8.01 20.16 -33.39
CA GLU A 387 8.23 18.92 -34.16
C GLU A 387 7.38 17.74 -33.63
N HIS A 388 7.24 17.59 -32.31
CA HIS A 388 6.44 16.52 -31.68
C HIS A 388 4.90 16.69 -31.82
N TYR A 389 4.42 17.82 -32.33
CA TYR A 389 3.00 18.06 -32.69
C TYR A 389 2.74 18.07 -34.21
N GLN A 390 3.71 17.67 -35.03
CA GLN A 390 3.48 17.44 -36.47
C GLN A 390 3.01 16.00 -36.72
N ASP A 391 2.18 15.84 -37.75
CA ASP A 391 1.54 14.56 -38.08
C ASP A 391 2.55 13.52 -38.61
N GLU A 392 3.69 13.98 -39.16
CA GLU A 392 4.88 13.16 -39.47
C GLU A 392 6.07 13.56 -38.56
N PRO A 393 6.20 12.96 -37.37
CA PRO A 393 7.23 13.37 -36.39
C PRO A 393 8.61 12.78 -36.72
N ASP A 394 9.57 13.63 -37.07
CA ASP A 394 10.99 13.23 -37.16
C ASP A 394 11.56 12.99 -35.75
N LEU A 395 11.49 11.73 -35.31
CA LEU A 395 11.93 11.28 -33.99
C LEU A 395 13.42 11.58 -33.71
N ALA A 396 14.27 11.67 -34.74
CA ALA A 396 15.68 12.01 -34.58
C ALA A 396 15.87 13.52 -34.29
N LYS A 397 15.20 14.40 -35.05
CA LYS A 397 15.18 15.85 -34.78
C LYS A 397 14.55 16.17 -33.43
N ILE A 398 13.44 15.52 -33.07
CA ILE A 398 12.77 15.71 -31.77
C ILE A 398 13.70 15.28 -30.62
N GLY A 399 14.36 14.12 -30.75
CA GLY A 399 15.34 13.63 -29.79
C GLY A 399 16.55 14.56 -29.60
N ASP A 400 17.10 15.09 -30.69
CA ASP A 400 18.19 16.08 -30.66
C ASP A 400 17.76 17.41 -30.03
N PHE A 401 16.59 17.96 -30.40
CA PHE A 401 16.10 19.22 -29.82
C PHE A 401 15.81 19.09 -28.31
N TYR A 402 15.19 18.00 -27.84
CA TYR A 402 15.08 17.76 -26.39
C TYR A 402 16.44 17.50 -25.73
N GLY A 403 17.37 16.81 -26.41
CA GLY A 403 18.74 16.60 -25.92
C GLY A 403 19.50 17.91 -25.70
N ARG A 404 19.43 18.85 -26.67
CA ARG A 404 19.97 20.21 -26.57
C ARG A 404 19.28 21.02 -25.46
N ALA A 405 17.97 20.89 -25.31
CA ALA A 405 17.22 21.54 -24.23
C ALA A 405 17.67 21.06 -22.83
N ASP A 406 17.96 19.77 -22.66
CA ASP A 406 18.48 19.20 -21.41
C ASP A 406 19.94 19.61 -21.15
N ALA A 407 20.80 19.47 -22.17
CA ALA A 407 22.22 19.81 -22.11
C ALA A 407 22.46 21.29 -21.77
N ALA A 408 21.62 22.20 -22.28
CA ALA A 408 21.68 23.62 -21.96
C ALA A 408 21.50 23.92 -20.45
N ARG A 409 20.79 23.07 -19.69
CA ARG A 409 20.68 23.19 -18.22
C ARG A 409 21.72 22.36 -17.46
N GLY A 410 22.75 21.86 -18.15
CA GLY A 410 23.85 21.07 -17.59
C GLY A 410 23.73 19.56 -17.80
N GLY A 411 22.59 19.11 -18.34
CA GLY A 411 22.30 17.70 -18.64
C GLY A 411 22.03 16.83 -17.42
N GLY A 412 21.24 15.77 -17.62
CA GLY A 412 21.03 14.73 -16.62
C GLY A 412 20.38 15.27 -15.34
N ASP A 413 21.09 15.19 -14.21
CA ASP A 413 20.51 15.40 -12.88
C ASP A 413 20.09 16.86 -12.63
N ARG A 414 20.82 17.83 -13.22
CA ARG A 414 20.45 19.26 -13.26
C ARG A 414 19.63 19.64 -14.50
N GLY A 415 19.41 18.68 -15.40
CA GLY A 415 18.76 18.86 -16.68
C GLY A 415 17.25 19.17 -16.60
N TYR A 416 16.68 19.61 -17.71
CA TYR A 416 15.28 20.06 -17.80
C TYR A 416 14.30 18.88 -17.81
N ILE A 417 13.58 18.67 -16.70
CA ILE A 417 12.68 17.52 -16.53
C ILE A 417 11.68 17.34 -17.70
N PRO A 418 10.99 18.38 -18.22
CA PRO A 418 10.07 18.22 -19.35
C PRO A 418 10.76 17.81 -20.66
N ALA A 419 12.03 18.16 -20.88
CA ALA A 419 12.79 17.64 -22.02
C ALA A 419 13.23 16.20 -21.79
N ARG A 420 13.68 15.82 -20.58
CA ARG A 420 14.00 14.42 -20.25
C ARG A 420 12.79 13.50 -20.43
N PHE A 421 11.61 13.95 -20.02
CA PHE A 421 10.34 13.25 -20.26
C PHE A 421 10.01 13.18 -21.75
N GLY A 422 10.17 14.28 -22.50
CA GLY A 422 10.02 14.30 -23.96
C GLY A 422 10.90 13.27 -24.68
N ILE A 423 12.17 13.09 -24.28
CA ILE A 423 13.03 12.04 -24.86
C ILE A 423 12.52 10.64 -24.46
N ALA A 424 12.01 10.44 -23.25
CA ALA A 424 11.43 9.16 -22.88
C ALA A 424 10.20 8.80 -23.75
N GLN A 425 9.34 9.79 -24.08
CA GLN A 425 8.25 9.60 -25.04
C GLN A 425 8.76 9.24 -26.44
N VAL A 426 9.81 9.91 -26.93
CA VAL A 426 10.46 9.57 -28.21
C VAL A 426 11.00 8.15 -28.22
N LEU A 427 11.63 7.68 -27.13
CA LEU A 427 12.13 6.30 -27.05
C LEU A 427 11.01 5.26 -27.05
N VAL A 428 9.88 5.53 -26.39
CA VAL A 428 8.68 4.67 -26.50
C VAL A 428 8.18 4.63 -27.96
N ALA A 429 8.11 5.77 -28.64
CA ALA A 429 7.72 5.83 -30.06
C ALA A 429 8.74 5.17 -31.01
N GLN A 430 10.00 5.00 -30.59
CA GLN A 430 11.04 4.25 -31.31
C GLN A 430 11.07 2.76 -30.97
N GLY A 431 10.29 2.30 -29.98
CA GLY A 431 10.34 0.93 -29.46
C GLY A 431 11.50 0.64 -28.50
N ASP A 432 12.33 1.62 -28.13
CA ASP A 432 13.35 1.48 -27.07
C ASP A 432 12.70 1.62 -25.69
N ILE A 433 11.90 0.62 -25.34
CA ILE A 433 11.13 0.59 -24.10
C ILE A 433 12.05 0.56 -22.87
N ASP A 434 13.20 -0.12 -22.94
CA ASP A 434 14.11 -0.22 -21.79
C ASP A 434 14.96 1.05 -21.61
N GLY A 435 15.38 1.71 -22.70
CA GLY A 435 15.95 3.05 -22.64
C GLY A 435 14.94 4.09 -22.13
N ALA A 436 13.65 3.95 -22.47
CA ALA A 436 12.59 4.76 -21.89
C ALA A 436 12.42 4.50 -20.38
N LYS A 437 12.28 3.23 -19.94
CA LYS A 437 12.19 2.82 -18.52
C LYS A 437 13.35 3.40 -17.70
N PHE A 438 14.59 3.27 -18.18
CA PHE A 438 15.78 3.80 -17.50
C PHE A 438 15.73 5.32 -17.31
N ARG A 439 15.31 6.08 -18.35
CA ARG A 439 15.18 7.53 -18.24
C ARG A 439 14.04 7.96 -17.33
N LEU A 440 12.91 7.24 -17.34
CA LEU A 440 11.75 7.52 -16.48
C LEU A 440 12.06 7.25 -15.00
N ASP A 441 12.67 6.11 -14.66
CA ASP A 441 13.07 5.85 -13.27
C ASP A 441 14.12 6.87 -12.80
N LYS A 442 15.07 7.25 -13.66
CA LYS A 442 16.01 8.34 -13.34
C LYS A 442 15.33 9.70 -13.15
N ILE A 443 14.22 9.99 -13.84
CA ILE A 443 13.39 11.18 -13.54
C ILE A 443 12.79 11.02 -12.14
N ILE A 444 12.13 9.90 -11.86
CA ILE A 444 11.42 9.62 -10.58
C ILE A 444 12.36 9.67 -9.37
N GLN A 445 13.59 9.15 -9.50
CA GLN A 445 14.65 9.27 -8.50
C GLN A 445 15.04 10.74 -8.21
N SER A 446 15.04 11.60 -9.24
CA SER A 446 15.39 13.02 -9.11
C SER A 446 14.21 13.91 -8.68
N SER A 447 12.98 13.53 -9.02
CA SER A 447 11.74 14.23 -8.71
C SER A 447 10.55 13.29 -8.90
N LYS A 448 9.64 13.22 -7.93
CA LYS A 448 8.42 12.38 -7.98
C LYS A 448 7.34 12.97 -8.91
N SER A 449 7.68 13.13 -10.19
CA SER A 449 6.76 13.53 -11.27
C SER A 449 5.68 12.46 -11.44
N THR A 450 4.42 12.88 -11.42
CA THR A 450 3.24 12.03 -11.62
C THR A 450 3.19 11.48 -13.04
N GLU A 451 3.63 12.26 -14.01
CA GLU A 451 3.66 11.96 -15.44
C GLU A 451 4.68 10.85 -15.73
N ALA A 452 5.87 10.94 -15.10
CA ALA A 452 6.90 9.92 -15.19
C ALA A 452 6.48 8.59 -14.52
N MET A 453 5.83 8.65 -13.35
CA MET A 453 5.30 7.46 -12.67
C MET A 453 4.14 6.81 -13.43
N MET A 454 3.26 7.61 -14.04
CA MET A 454 2.17 7.14 -14.91
C MET A 454 2.71 6.39 -16.11
N LEU A 455 3.59 7.01 -16.91
CA LEU A 455 4.14 6.38 -18.11
C LEU A 455 4.99 5.14 -17.78
N LEU A 456 5.82 5.19 -16.72
CA LEU A 456 6.59 4.02 -16.29
C LEU A 456 5.70 2.89 -15.78
N GLY A 457 4.61 3.22 -15.08
CA GLY A 457 3.61 2.28 -14.61
C GLY A 457 2.91 1.57 -15.77
N ALA A 458 2.49 2.31 -16.80
CA ALA A 458 1.91 1.76 -18.01
C ALA A 458 2.89 0.86 -18.78
N LEU A 459 4.14 1.27 -18.98
CA LEU A 459 5.15 0.46 -19.68
C LEU A 459 5.46 -0.88 -18.98
N TYR A 460 5.39 -0.93 -17.64
CA TYR A 460 5.47 -2.20 -16.90
C TYR A 460 4.15 -2.99 -16.89
N ALA A 461 3.01 -2.36 -17.15
CA ALA A 461 1.71 -3.03 -17.27
C ALA A 461 1.58 -3.73 -18.63
N GLU A 462 1.84 -3.02 -19.72
CA GLU A 462 1.83 -3.60 -21.07
C GLU A 462 2.84 -4.75 -21.19
N GLU A 463 4.06 -4.61 -20.63
CA GLU A 463 5.04 -5.70 -20.62
C GLU A 463 4.51 -6.99 -19.92
N VAL A 464 3.63 -6.84 -18.94
CA VAL A 464 2.99 -7.96 -18.24
C VAL A 464 1.83 -8.52 -19.07
N PHE A 465 1.04 -7.67 -19.71
CA PHE A 465 -0.09 -8.07 -20.56
C PHE A 465 0.38 -8.78 -21.84
N ASP A 466 1.41 -8.25 -22.52
CA ASP A 466 2.09 -8.90 -23.65
C ASP A 466 2.59 -10.29 -23.28
N ASN A 467 3.17 -10.43 -22.09
CA ASN A 467 3.68 -11.72 -21.60
C ASN A 467 2.54 -12.73 -21.34
N MET A 468 1.40 -12.26 -20.82
CA MET A 468 0.19 -13.08 -20.67
C MET A 468 -0.41 -13.48 -22.03
N ALA A 469 -0.56 -12.53 -22.95
CA ALA A 469 -1.15 -12.74 -24.27
C ALA A 469 -0.33 -13.70 -25.15
N ASN A 470 1.00 -13.57 -25.12
CA ASN A 470 1.91 -14.50 -25.82
C ASN A 470 2.02 -15.88 -25.13
N GLY A 471 1.35 -16.11 -24.00
CA GLY A 471 1.44 -17.36 -23.23
C GLY A 471 2.83 -17.64 -22.63
N ASN A 472 3.70 -16.62 -22.59
CA ASN A 472 5.09 -16.76 -22.18
C ASN A 472 5.19 -16.98 -20.67
N ARG A 473 5.90 -18.03 -20.28
CA ARG A 473 6.00 -18.49 -18.88
C ARG A 473 7.10 -17.77 -18.09
N GLU A 474 7.37 -16.51 -18.41
CA GLU A 474 8.27 -15.66 -17.62
C GLU A 474 7.56 -15.12 -16.39
N ASP A 475 8.19 -15.19 -15.22
CA ASP A 475 7.66 -14.66 -13.95
C ASP A 475 7.85 -13.13 -13.90
N LYS A 476 7.01 -12.40 -14.65
CA LYS A 476 6.92 -10.94 -14.61
C LYS A 476 6.12 -10.42 -13.41
N SER A 477 5.99 -11.20 -12.33
CA SER A 477 5.30 -10.73 -11.12
C SER A 477 6.03 -9.57 -10.43
N THR A 478 7.33 -9.36 -10.69
CA THR A 478 8.07 -8.21 -10.14
C THR A 478 7.71 -6.92 -10.88
N GLU A 479 7.51 -7.02 -12.18
CA GLU A 479 7.11 -5.98 -13.13
C GLU A 479 5.67 -5.54 -12.83
N ALA A 480 4.75 -6.50 -12.66
CA ALA A 480 3.39 -6.24 -12.20
C ALA A 480 3.38 -5.50 -10.84
N ARG A 481 4.23 -5.92 -9.88
CA ARG A 481 4.37 -5.25 -8.59
C ARG A 481 4.96 -3.83 -8.71
N LYS A 482 5.88 -3.58 -9.65
CA LYS A 482 6.37 -2.22 -9.98
C LYS A 482 5.26 -1.36 -10.58
N ALA A 483 4.54 -1.87 -11.59
CA ALA A 483 3.42 -1.18 -12.23
C ALA A 483 2.38 -0.73 -11.21
N ILE A 484 1.87 -1.67 -10.39
CA ILE A 484 0.94 -1.39 -9.29
C ILE A 484 1.51 -0.33 -8.34
N ALA A 485 2.79 -0.42 -7.96
CA ALA A 485 3.40 0.51 -7.01
C ALA A 485 3.59 1.94 -7.56
N TYR A 486 3.84 2.13 -8.86
CA TYR A 486 3.90 3.46 -9.46
C TYR A 486 2.49 4.02 -9.72
N LEU A 487 1.56 3.20 -10.22
CA LEU A 487 0.18 3.62 -10.52
C LEU A 487 -0.62 3.96 -9.25
N GLU A 488 -0.49 3.21 -8.15
CA GLU A 488 -1.07 3.60 -6.86
C GLU A 488 -0.40 4.86 -6.26
N GLN A 489 0.88 5.13 -6.53
CA GLN A 489 1.49 6.42 -6.16
C GLN A 489 0.87 7.60 -6.92
N VAL A 490 0.47 7.41 -8.19
CA VAL A 490 -0.31 8.40 -8.97
C VAL A 490 -1.73 8.54 -8.39
N ARG A 491 -2.42 7.42 -8.10
CA ARG A 491 -3.75 7.41 -7.48
C ARG A 491 -3.78 8.08 -6.10
N LEU A 492 -2.71 7.93 -5.31
CA LEU A 492 -2.51 8.64 -4.04
C LEU A 492 -2.22 10.13 -4.25
N ALA A 493 -1.54 10.51 -5.35
CA ALA A 493 -1.28 11.91 -5.67
C ALA A 493 -2.57 12.67 -6.06
N TRP A 494 -3.57 12.01 -6.64
CA TRP A 494 -4.91 12.60 -6.89
C TRP A 494 -5.67 12.96 -5.61
N LYS A 495 -5.43 12.24 -4.51
CA LYS A 495 -6.04 12.53 -3.18
C LYS A 495 -5.40 13.74 -2.49
N ASP A 496 -4.27 14.23 -2.98
CA ASP A 496 -3.58 15.39 -2.42
C ASP A 496 -4.15 16.69 -3.00
N ALA A 497 -5.06 17.31 -2.26
CA ALA A 497 -5.71 18.57 -2.63
C ALA A 497 -4.72 19.72 -2.91
N ALA A 498 -3.48 19.66 -2.39
CA ALA A 498 -2.45 20.66 -2.69
C ALA A 498 -1.87 20.51 -4.10
N LYS A 499 -2.00 19.34 -4.74
CA LYS A 499 -1.52 19.10 -6.12
C LYS A 499 -2.55 19.43 -7.20
N LYS A 500 -3.85 19.45 -6.87
CA LYS A 500 -4.98 19.73 -7.81
C LYS A 500 -4.95 18.90 -9.11
N LEU A 501 -4.46 17.67 -9.04
CA LEU A 501 -4.36 16.77 -10.20
C LEU A 501 -5.75 16.27 -10.63
N THR A 502 -6.02 16.30 -11.93
CA THR A 502 -7.16 15.58 -12.52
C THR A 502 -6.88 14.07 -12.52
N PRO A 503 -7.84 13.22 -12.10
CA PRO A 503 -7.75 11.79 -12.30
C PRO A 503 -7.62 11.41 -13.79
N ASP A 504 -7.05 10.25 -14.06
CA ASP A 504 -6.97 9.66 -15.40
C ASP A 504 -7.59 8.26 -15.39
N LEU A 505 -8.50 8.02 -16.32
CA LEU A 505 -9.22 6.76 -16.47
C LEU A 505 -8.27 5.63 -16.87
N SER A 506 -7.23 5.94 -17.67
CA SER A 506 -6.24 4.98 -18.18
C SER A 506 -5.52 4.28 -17.03
N VAL A 507 -5.01 5.05 -16.05
CA VAL A 507 -4.39 4.54 -14.81
C VAL A 507 -5.32 3.60 -14.03
N LEU A 508 -6.63 3.87 -13.98
CA LEU A 508 -7.59 3.00 -13.30
C LEU A 508 -7.85 1.69 -14.06
N ILE A 509 -7.86 1.74 -15.41
CA ILE A 509 -8.01 0.54 -16.26
C ILE A 509 -6.76 -0.35 -16.13
N TYR A 510 -5.56 0.22 -16.21
CA TYR A 510 -4.31 -0.50 -15.96
C TYR A 510 -4.29 -1.17 -14.57
N LEU A 511 -4.67 -0.43 -13.51
CA LEU A 511 -4.79 -0.98 -12.16
C LEU A 511 -5.86 -2.08 -12.05
N ALA A 512 -6.97 -1.97 -12.79
CA ALA A 512 -8.02 -2.98 -12.76
C ALA A 512 -7.53 -4.32 -13.32
N HIS A 513 -6.94 -4.32 -14.52
CA HIS A 513 -6.44 -5.55 -15.14
C HIS A 513 -5.24 -6.15 -14.37
N LEU A 514 -4.33 -5.32 -13.85
CA LEU A 514 -3.23 -5.75 -12.97
C LEU A 514 -3.72 -6.38 -11.64
N TYR A 515 -4.90 -5.99 -11.14
CA TYR A 515 -5.47 -6.57 -9.91
C TYR A 515 -6.37 -7.78 -10.15
N GLU A 516 -6.82 -8.04 -11.37
CA GLU A 516 -7.82 -9.06 -11.71
C GLU A 516 -7.50 -10.46 -11.15
N ALA A 517 -6.27 -10.94 -11.36
CA ALA A 517 -5.85 -12.30 -11.01
C ALA A 517 -5.42 -12.52 -9.54
N GLU A 518 -5.32 -11.46 -8.73
CA GLU A 518 -4.87 -11.56 -7.32
C GLU A 518 -5.75 -10.84 -6.31
N GLN A 519 -6.36 -9.71 -6.70
CA GLN A 519 -7.07 -8.78 -5.83
C GLN A 519 -8.35 -8.26 -6.54
N PRO A 520 -9.28 -9.15 -6.95
CA PRO A 520 -10.45 -8.79 -7.76
C PRO A 520 -11.34 -7.72 -7.10
N GLU A 521 -11.42 -7.69 -5.76
CA GLU A 521 -12.11 -6.63 -5.01
C GLU A 521 -11.58 -5.21 -5.34
N LYS A 522 -10.27 -5.07 -5.58
CA LYS A 522 -9.65 -3.80 -5.97
C LYS A 522 -9.82 -3.52 -7.46
N ALA A 523 -9.79 -4.55 -8.31
CA ALA A 523 -10.08 -4.41 -9.72
C ALA A 523 -11.49 -3.84 -9.92
N PHE A 524 -12.47 -4.45 -9.26
CA PHE A 524 -13.84 -3.98 -9.19
C PHE A 524 -13.95 -2.53 -8.67
N GLN A 525 -13.27 -2.17 -7.57
CA GLN A 525 -13.25 -0.78 -7.08
C GLN A 525 -12.64 0.22 -8.07
N CYS A 526 -11.68 -0.19 -8.91
CA CYS A 526 -11.14 0.67 -9.96
C CYS A 526 -12.14 0.84 -11.10
N LEU A 527 -12.78 -0.23 -11.57
CA LEU A 527 -13.83 -0.15 -12.60
C LEU A 527 -15.06 0.65 -12.13
N GLN A 528 -15.47 0.54 -10.86
CA GLN A 528 -16.51 1.41 -10.28
C GLN A 528 -16.12 2.89 -10.20
N GLN A 529 -14.83 3.21 -10.17
CA GLN A 529 -14.36 4.60 -10.27
C GLN A 529 -14.38 5.09 -11.72
N VAL A 530 -14.05 4.23 -12.69
CA VAL A 530 -14.19 4.52 -14.13
C VAL A 530 -15.67 4.69 -14.53
N GLU A 531 -16.57 3.84 -14.04
CA GLU A 531 -18.03 3.97 -14.20
C GLU A 531 -18.50 5.36 -13.74
N LYS A 532 -18.14 5.76 -12.51
CA LYS A 532 -18.53 7.06 -11.94
C LYS A 532 -17.92 8.24 -12.67
N MET A 533 -16.66 8.16 -13.12
CA MET A 533 -16.02 9.23 -13.88
C MET A 533 -16.70 9.42 -15.25
N ASN A 534 -17.04 8.33 -15.95
CA ASN A 534 -17.75 8.42 -17.22
C ASN A 534 -19.19 8.96 -17.06
N ILE A 535 -19.92 8.54 -16.01
CA ILE A 535 -21.25 9.07 -15.70
C ILE A 535 -21.18 10.56 -15.33
N ASP A 536 -20.22 10.96 -14.48
CA ASP A 536 -19.98 12.37 -14.14
C ASP A 536 -19.68 13.22 -15.39
N ASP A 537 -18.82 12.73 -16.29
CA ASP A 537 -18.50 13.37 -17.57
C ASP A 537 -19.67 13.35 -18.56
N LEU A 538 -20.72 12.54 -18.38
CA LEU A 538 -21.95 12.58 -19.18
C LEU A 538 -22.96 13.58 -18.57
N LEU A 539 -23.13 13.59 -17.25
CA LEU A 539 -23.95 14.57 -16.53
C LEU A 539 -23.44 16.01 -16.77
N GLU A 540 -22.12 16.24 -16.80
CA GLU A 540 -21.53 17.53 -17.19
C GLU A 540 -21.81 17.94 -18.65
N LYS A 541 -22.14 17.00 -19.55
CA LYS A 541 -22.46 17.28 -20.97
C LYS A 541 -23.94 17.53 -21.21
N GLU A 542 -24.82 16.89 -20.44
CA GLU A 542 -26.27 17.02 -20.54
C GLU A 542 -26.86 18.11 -19.62
N ASP A 543 -26.01 18.76 -18.81
CA ASP A 543 -26.36 19.82 -17.84
C ASP A 543 -27.37 19.34 -16.76
N ILE A 544 -27.23 18.07 -16.36
CA ILE A 544 -28.09 17.40 -15.38
C ILE A 544 -27.46 17.49 -13.98
N SER A 545 -28.22 17.96 -12.99
CA SER A 545 -27.77 17.99 -11.60
C SER A 545 -27.60 16.58 -11.05
N LYS A 546 -26.55 16.35 -10.26
CA LYS A 546 -26.35 15.06 -9.55
C LYS A 546 -27.42 14.75 -8.51
N GLU A 547 -28.25 15.73 -8.15
CA GLU A 547 -29.38 15.59 -7.23
C GLU A 547 -30.67 15.09 -7.93
N ASP A 548 -30.77 15.25 -9.26
CA ASP A 548 -31.93 14.83 -10.09
C ASP A 548 -31.76 13.40 -10.67
N VAL A 549 -30.72 12.67 -10.25
CA VAL A 549 -30.35 11.36 -10.80
C VAL A 549 -31.07 10.22 -10.08
N ASP A 550 -32.05 9.63 -10.75
CA ASP A 550 -32.81 8.45 -10.31
C ASP A 550 -32.29 7.13 -10.90
N GLU A 551 -32.88 6.00 -10.51
CA GLU A 551 -32.46 4.68 -11.01
C GLU A 551 -32.72 4.50 -12.52
N GLU A 552 -33.75 5.16 -13.09
CA GLU A 552 -34.08 5.04 -14.51
C GLU A 552 -33.10 5.84 -15.41
N THR A 553 -32.68 7.03 -14.96
CA THR A 553 -31.61 7.81 -15.60
C THR A 553 -30.25 7.14 -15.43
N LEU A 554 -29.93 6.54 -14.28
CA LEU A 554 -28.70 5.74 -14.11
C LEU A 554 -28.64 4.54 -15.07
N LEU A 555 -29.75 3.86 -15.31
CA LEU A 555 -29.82 2.79 -16.30
C LEU A 555 -29.58 3.31 -17.73
N LYS A 556 -30.25 4.40 -18.14
CA LYS A 556 -30.03 5.03 -19.46
C LYS A 556 -28.60 5.52 -19.64
N MET A 557 -28.01 6.13 -18.62
CA MET A 557 -26.62 6.57 -18.64
C MET A 557 -25.63 5.41 -18.72
N ARG A 558 -25.94 4.26 -18.10
CA ARG A 558 -25.14 3.04 -18.27
C ARG A 558 -25.17 2.54 -19.73
N GLU A 559 -26.30 2.60 -20.41
CA GLU A 559 -26.38 2.21 -21.83
C GLU A 559 -25.52 3.10 -22.76
N GLU A 560 -25.11 4.30 -22.33
CA GLU A 560 -24.17 5.16 -23.08
C GLU A 560 -22.69 4.85 -22.79
N LEU A 561 -22.39 3.94 -21.85
CA LEU A 561 -21.01 3.54 -21.49
C LEU A 561 -20.44 2.48 -22.45
N SER A 562 -19.12 2.28 -22.36
CA SER A 562 -18.43 1.14 -22.99
C SER A 562 -19.04 -0.20 -22.54
N PRO A 563 -19.48 -1.07 -23.48
CA PRO A 563 -19.98 -2.41 -23.15
C PRO A 563 -18.95 -3.29 -22.42
N GLN A 564 -17.66 -3.12 -22.75
CA GLN A 564 -16.55 -3.85 -22.11
C GLN A 564 -16.46 -3.54 -20.60
N LEU A 565 -16.64 -2.28 -20.21
CA LEU A 565 -16.65 -1.85 -18.81
C LEU A 565 -17.81 -2.51 -18.04
N LEU A 566 -19.02 -2.49 -18.61
CA LEU A 566 -20.21 -3.09 -18.00
C LEU A 566 -20.11 -4.62 -17.90
N ASN A 567 -19.62 -5.28 -18.95
CA ASN A 567 -19.35 -6.72 -18.95
C ASN A 567 -18.41 -7.09 -17.79
N ASN A 568 -17.29 -6.38 -17.65
CA ASN A 568 -16.28 -6.72 -16.65
C ASN A 568 -16.78 -6.44 -15.22
N LEU A 569 -17.58 -5.37 -15.02
CA LEU A 569 -18.32 -5.14 -13.76
C LEU A 569 -19.31 -6.29 -13.47
N GLY A 570 -20.04 -6.76 -14.48
CA GLY A 570 -20.92 -7.94 -14.38
C GLY A 570 -20.17 -9.19 -13.96
N CYS A 571 -19.00 -9.47 -14.55
CA CYS A 571 -18.14 -10.60 -14.20
C CYS A 571 -17.69 -10.58 -12.72
N PHE A 572 -17.30 -9.42 -12.19
CA PHE A 572 -16.94 -9.31 -10.76
C PHE A 572 -18.15 -9.46 -9.82
N GLN A 573 -19.35 -9.00 -10.21
CA GLN A 573 -20.57 -9.23 -9.43
C GLN A 573 -21.00 -10.71 -9.47
N TYR A 574 -20.88 -11.37 -10.63
CA TYR A 574 -21.09 -12.81 -10.79
C TYR A 574 -20.12 -13.62 -9.92
N GLN A 575 -18.83 -13.26 -9.90
CA GLN A 575 -17.83 -13.87 -9.00
C GLN A 575 -18.15 -13.64 -7.52
N SER A 576 -18.83 -12.53 -7.20
CA SER A 576 -19.29 -12.16 -5.86
C SER A 576 -20.61 -12.83 -5.43
N GLU A 577 -21.09 -13.85 -6.16
CA GLU A 577 -22.36 -14.55 -5.92
C GLU A 577 -23.62 -13.64 -6.02
N LYS A 578 -23.50 -12.45 -6.64
CA LYS A 578 -24.58 -11.45 -6.81
C LYS A 578 -25.16 -11.49 -8.22
N HIS A 579 -25.82 -12.60 -8.53
CA HIS A 579 -26.25 -12.89 -9.90
C HIS A 579 -27.31 -11.94 -10.45
N ASP A 580 -28.19 -11.37 -9.60
CA ASP A 580 -29.23 -10.42 -10.04
C ASP A 580 -28.62 -9.15 -10.66
N ILE A 581 -27.73 -8.48 -9.90
CA ILE A 581 -27.01 -7.26 -10.33
C ILE A 581 -26.08 -7.56 -11.52
N ALA A 582 -25.50 -8.76 -11.57
CA ALA A 582 -24.70 -9.18 -12.72
C ALA A 582 -25.56 -9.28 -14.00
N GLY A 583 -26.78 -9.84 -13.91
CA GLY A 583 -27.72 -9.91 -15.02
C GLY A 583 -28.15 -8.53 -15.53
N GLU A 584 -28.46 -7.60 -14.64
CA GLU A 584 -28.76 -6.21 -14.98
C GLU A 584 -27.60 -5.51 -15.72
N LEU A 585 -26.37 -5.72 -15.27
CA LEU A 585 -25.16 -5.17 -15.91
C LEU A 585 -24.89 -5.79 -17.29
N PHE A 586 -25.06 -7.11 -17.44
CA PHE A 586 -24.92 -7.75 -18.76
C PHE A 586 -26.03 -7.33 -19.73
N GLN A 587 -27.27 -7.17 -19.27
CA GLN A 587 -28.36 -6.64 -20.11
C GLN A 587 -28.10 -5.18 -20.51
N SER A 588 -27.62 -4.36 -19.58
CA SER A 588 -27.19 -2.98 -19.87
C SER A 588 -26.06 -2.95 -20.90
N ALA A 589 -25.12 -3.91 -20.83
CA ALA A 589 -24.02 -4.05 -21.79
C ALA A 589 -24.50 -4.47 -23.20
N LEU A 590 -25.52 -5.35 -23.30
CA LEU A 590 -26.14 -5.68 -24.59
C LEU A 590 -26.85 -4.48 -25.20
N ASN A 591 -27.59 -3.70 -24.40
CA ASN A 591 -28.23 -2.47 -24.86
C ASN A 591 -27.18 -1.44 -25.32
N ALA A 592 -26.08 -1.31 -24.56
CA ALA A 592 -24.94 -0.46 -24.93
C ALA A 592 -24.26 -0.92 -26.23
N CYS A 593 -24.10 -2.22 -26.48
CA CYS A 593 -23.54 -2.74 -27.74
C CYS A 593 -24.29 -2.23 -28.98
N VAL A 594 -25.62 -2.15 -28.92
CA VAL A 594 -26.44 -1.62 -30.02
C VAL A 594 -26.10 -0.13 -30.25
N LYS A 595 -26.15 0.69 -29.20
CA LYS A 595 -25.84 2.13 -29.28
C LYS A 595 -24.39 2.43 -29.65
N TYR A 596 -23.44 1.57 -29.30
CA TYR A 596 -22.03 1.75 -29.63
C TYR A 596 -21.75 1.38 -31.09
N GLY A 597 -22.42 0.36 -31.63
CA GLY A 597 -22.38 0.00 -33.05
C GLY A 597 -22.98 1.06 -33.98
N GLU A 598 -23.85 1.93 -33.49
CA GLU A 598 -24.33 3.11 -34.23
C GLU A 598 -23.33 4.29 -34.21
N LYS A 599 -22.27 4.23 -33.40
CA LYS A 599 -21.29 5.32 -33.17
C LYS A 599 -19.89 5.02 -33.73
N ASP A 600 -19.48 3.74 -33.76
CA ASP A 600 -18.12 3.34 -34.12
C ASP A 600 -18.10 2.00 -34.89
N ASP A 601 -18.00 2.10 -36.23
CA ASP A 601 -17.90 0.97 -37.16
C ASP A 601 -16.63 0.10 -36.96
N THR A 602 -15.65 0.54 -36.15
CA THR A 602 -14.37 -0.19 -35.97
C THR A 602 -14.42 -1.26 -34.88
N VAL A 603 -15.46 -1.26 -34.04
CA VAL A 603 -15.64 -2.21 -32.94
C VAL A 603 -16.34 -3.47 -33.42
N ASP A 604 -15.80 -4.65 -33.10
CA ASP A 604 -16.50 -5.93 -33.31
C ASP A 604 -17.65 -6.10 -32.31
N VAL A 605 -18.79 -5.51 -32.64
CA VAL A 605 -20.04 -5.60 -31.86
C VAL A 605 -20.55 -7.05 -31.82
N ASP A 606 -20.23 -7.89 -32.81
CA ASP A 606 -20.69 -9.28 -32.84
C ASP A 606 -19.95 -10.12 -31.78
N ALA A 607 -18.62 -10.02 -31.72
CA ALA A 607 -17.81 -10.64 -30.68
C ALA A 607 -18.24 -10.18 -29.27
N LEU A 608 -18.51 -8.88 -29.09
CA LEU A 608 -19.01 -8.34 -27.82
C LEU A 608 -20.38 -8.92 -27.44
N VAL A 609 -21.37 -8.85 -28.34
CA VAL A 609 -22.72 -9.41 -28.11
C VAL A 609 -22.65 -10.90 -27.81
N THR A 610 -21.76 -11.64 -28.49
CA THR A 610 -21.53 -13.07 -28.29
C THR A 610 -20.99 -13.35 -26.89
N THR A 611 -19.92 -12.68 -26.47
CA THR A 611 -19.33 -12.84 -25.13
C THR A 611 -20.30 -12.43 -24.01
N ILE A 612 -20.99 -11.29 -24.16
CA ILE A 612 -21.91 -10.77 -23.14
C ILE A 612 -23.14 -11.68 -23.02
N SER A 613 -23.69 -12.18 -24.13
CA SER A 613 -24.82 -13.13 -24.12
C SER A 613 -24.46 -14.45 -23.46
N TYR A 614 -23.24 -14.97 -23.69
CA TYR A 614 -22.72 -16.13 -22.95
C TYR A 614 -22.63 -15.85 -21.44
N ASN A 615 -22.09 -14.69 -21.04
CA ASN A 615 -21.99 -14.32 -19.63
C ASN A 615 -23.36 -14.12 -18.94
N LEU A 616 -24.35 -13.57 -19.67
CA LEU A 616 -25.74 -13.48 -19.22
C LEU A 616 -26.37 -14.87 -19.04
N ALA A 617 -26.20 -15.78 -19.99
CA ALA A 617 -26.68 -17.16 -19.90
C ALA A 617 -26.02 -17.94 -18.74
N ARG A 618 -24.71 -17.76 -18.52
CA ARG A 618 -23.98 -18.29 -17.35
C ARG A 618 -24.54 -17.74 -16.02
N THR A 619 -25.04 -16.51 -16.03
CA THR A 619 -25.66 -15.86 -14.86
C THR A 619 -27.06 -16.43 -14.57
N TYR A 620 -27.93 -16.56 -15.58
CA TYR A 620 -29.21 -17.26 -15.43
C TYR A 620 -29.05 -18.71 -14.96
N GLU A 621 -28.05 -19.42 -15.51
CA GLU A 621 -27.72 -20.80 -15.09
C GLU A 621 -27.32 -20.87 -13.59
N ALA A 622 -26.57 -19.88 -13.10
CA ALA A 622 -26.17 -19.78 -11.70
C ALA A 622 -27.35 -19.43 -10.77
N SER A 623 -28.25 -18.54 -11.21
CA SER A 623 -29.50 -18.20 -10.52
C SER A 623 -30.52 -19.36 -10.49
N GLY A 624 -30.32 -20.39 -11.32
CA GLY A 624 -31.24 -21.54 -11.46
C GLY A 624 -32.37 -21.32 -12.46
N LEU A 625 -32.33 -20.24 -13.24
CA LEU A 625 -33.22 -19.93 -14.36
C LEU A 625 -32.75 -20.70 -15.61
N LEU A 626 -32.97 -22.02 -15.58
CA LEU A 626 -32.37 -22.96 -16.54
C LEU A 626 -32.98 -22.87 -17.94
N ASP A 627 -34.26 -22.52 -18.06
CA ASP A 627 -34.96 -22.47 -19.35
C ASP A 627 -34.70 -21.14 -20.07
N GLU A 628 -34.51 -20.06 -19.31
CA GLU A 628 -33.99 -18.77 -19.78
C GLU A 628 -32.52 -18.89 -20.21
N ALA A 629 -31.69 -19.55 -19.40
CA ALA A 629 -30.30 -19.85 -19.76
C ALA A 629 -30.22 -20.68 -21.06
N ARG A 630 -31.06 -21.72 -21.20
CA ARG A 630 -31.16 -22.52 -22.43
C ARG A 630 -31.50 -21.65 -23.64
N GLN A 631 -32.52 -20.81 -23.56
CA GLN A 631 -32.93 -19.92 -24.65
C GLN A 631 -31.80 -18.98 -25.10
N VAL A 632 -31.01 -18.41 -24.18
CA VAL A 632 -29.90 -17.53 -24.53
C VAL A 632 -28.72 -18.31 -25.14
N TYR A 633 -28.38 -19.51 -24.64
CA TYR A 633 -27.36 -20.35 -25.28
C TYR A 633 -27.79 -20.87 -26.66
N GLU A 634 -29.05 -21.25 -26.84
CA GLU A 634 -29.60 -21.69 -28.14
C GLU A 634 -29.65 -20.52 -29.14
N GLY A 635 -30.03 -19.32 -28.68
CA GLY A 635 -29.99 -18.09 -29.48
C GLY A 635 -28.56 -17.70 -29.90
N LEU A 636 -27.57 -17.92 -29.03
CA LEU A 636 -26.15 -17.75 -29.34
C LEU A 636 -25.69 -18.73 -30.43
N LEU A 637 -25.97 -20.02 -30.24
CA LEU A 637 -25.58 -21.09 -31.16
C LEU A 637 -26.35 -21.06 -32.49
N ALA A 638 -27.50 -20.38 -32.56
CA ALA A 638 -28.20 -20.10 -33.80
C ALA A 638 -27.53 -19.00 -34.65
N ARG A 639 -26.60 -18.23 -34.07
CA ARG A 639 -25.76 -17.23 -34.76
C ARG A 639 -24.35 -17.74 -35.01
N HIS A 640 -23.72 -18.30 -33.98
CA HIS A 640 -22.35 -18.83 -33.98
C HIS A 640 -22.37 -20.26 -33.45
N ASP A 641 -22.59 -21.23 -34.34
CA ASP A 641 -22.79 -22.63 -33.94
C ASP A 641 -21.51 -23.26 -33.40
N ASP A 642 -20.35 -22.77 -33.82
CA ASP A 642 -19.00 -23.16 -33.42
C ASP A 642 -18.58 -22.77 -31.99
N TYR A 643 -19.38 -21.96 -31.27
CA TYR A 643 -19.06 -21.49 -29.93
C TYR A 643 -19.14 -22.62 -28.87
N THR A 644 -18.05 -23.38 -28.75
CA THR A 644 -17.99 -24.66 -28.00
C THR A 644 -18.42 -24.55 -26.54
N ASP A 645 -18.22 -23.41 -25.90
CA ASP A 645 -18.43 -23.25 -24.47
C ASP A 645 -19.93 -23.20 -24.13
N ALA A 646 -20.75 -22.52 -24.93
CA ALA A 646 -22.20 -22.55 -24.78
C ALA A 646 -22.76 -23.96 -25.04
N ARG A 647 -22.28 -24.64 -26.09
CA ARG A 647 -22.59 -26.04 -26.39
C ARG A 647 -22.23 -26.96 -25.20
N THR A 648 -21.12 -26.69 -24.53
CA THR A 648 -20.67 -27.37 -23.31
C THR A 648 -21.54 -27.07 -22.08
N ARG A 649 -22.04 -25.83 -21.92
CA ARG A 649 -23.01 -25.49 -20.85
C ARG A 649 -24.36 -26.15 -21.06
N LEU A 650 -24.88 -26.18 -22.28
CA LEU A 650 -26.14 -26.89 -22.60
C LEU A 650 -26.03 -28.37 -22.24
N ALA A 651 -24.99 -29.05 -22.70
CA ALA A 651 -24.76 -30.47 -22.36
C ALA A 651 -24.61 -30.71 -20.84
N TYR A 652 -24.09 -29.73 -20.07
CA TYR A 652 -24.07 -29.80 -18.61
C TYR A 652 -25.47 -29.69 -18.00
N ILE A 653 -26.30 -28.75 -18.46
CA ILE A 653 -27.67 -28.55 -17.98
C ILE A 653 -28.49 -29.81 -18.26
N GLU A 654 -28.41 -30.36 -19.47
CA GLU A 654 -29.10 -31.61 -19.85
C GLU A 654 -28.63 -32.81 -19.05
N LEU A 655 -27.34 -32.93 -18.74
CA LEU A 655 -26.80 -34.00 -17.89
C LEU A 655 -27.22 -33.84 -16.42
N ARG A 656 -27.44 -32.60 -15.95
CA ARG A 656 -28.03 -32.36 -14.63
C ARG A 656 -29.52 -32.66 -14.57
N GLN A 657 -30.26 -32.45 -15.66
CA GLN A 657 -31.70 -32.72 -15.76
C GLN A 657 -32.00 -34.21 -16.03
N ASN A 658 -31.37 -34.81 -17.05
CA ASN A 658 -31.58 -36.17 -17.53
C ASN A 658 -30.26 -36.99 -17.52
N PRO A 659 -29.74 -37.43 -16.36
CA PRO A 659 -28.41 -38.05 -16.24
C PRO A 659 -28.24 -39.42 -16.94
N THR A 660 -29.34 -40.08 -17.32
CA THR A 660 -29.36 -41.46 -17.83
C THR A 660 -29.55 -41.58 -19.34
N GLU A 661 -30.08 -40.56 -20.01
CA GLU A 661 -30.41 -40.62 -21.44
C GLU A 661 -29.84 -39.43 -22.22
N ASP A 662 -30.40 -38.23 -22.07
CA ASP A 662 -30.11 -37.13 -23.01
C ASP A 662 -28.75 -36.47 -22.75
N GLY A 663 -28.40 -36.19 -21.49
CA GLY A 663 -27.07 -35.67 -21.15
C GLY A 663 -25.91 -36.56 -21.65
N PRO A 664 -25.98 -37.90 -21.50
CA PRO A 664 -25.03 -38.82 -22.14
C PRO A 664 -24.98 -38.73 -23.67
N LYS A 665 -26.10 -38.49 -24.37
CA LYS A 665 -26.13 -38.27 -25.83
C LYS A 665 -25.44 -36.95 -26.18
N ALA A 666 -25.76 -35.87 -25.47
CA ALA A 666 -25.20 -34.54 -25.69
C ALA A 666 -23.68 -34.48 -25.46
N ILE A 667 -23.18 -35.10 -24.38
CA ILE A 667 -21.72 -35.22 -24.14
C ILE A 667 -21.04 -36.10 -25.19
N ALA A 668 -21.70 -37.14 -25.71
CA ALA A 668 -21.14 -37.94 -26.81
C ALA A 668 -21.03 -37.10 -28.09
N GLN A 669 -22.08 -36.40 -28.48
CA GLN A 669 -22.10 -35.48 -29.64
C GLN A 669 -21.04 -34.38 -29.52
N LEU A 670 -20.95 -33.72 -28.36
CA LEU A 670 -19.95 -32.68 -28.07
C LEU A 670 -18.50 -33.20 -28.16
N ASN A 671 -18.25 -34.47 -27.80
CA ASN A 671 -16.95 -35.09 -27.97
C ASN A 671 -16.70 -35.59 -29.42
N GLU A 672 -17.74 -35.84 -30.21
CA GLU A 672 -17.64 -36.14 -31.64
C GLU A 672 -17.37 -34.89 -32.49
N THR A 673 -17.93 -33.73 -32.10
CA THR A 673 -17.60 -32.42 -32.72
C THR A 673 -16.27 -31.88 -32.21
N ASP A 674 -16.14 -31.70 -30.88
CA ASP A 674 -15.15 -30.81 -30.26
C ASP A 674 -14.24 -31.55 -29.26
N GLY A 675 -14.08 -32.87 -29.42
CA GLY A 675 -13.26 -33.74 -28.55
C GLY A 675 -11.75 -33.41 -28.49
N GLY A 676 -11.31 -32.28 -29.06
CA GLY A 676 -10.00 -31.68 -28.87
C GLY A 676 -9.93 -30.60 -27.79
N ASN A 677 -11.03 -29.91 -27.48
CA ASN A 677 -11.07 -28.84 -26.48
C ASN A 677 -10.84 -29.43 -25.06
N LEU A 678 -9.95 -28.81 -24.28
CA LEU A 678 -9.61 -29.24 -22.92
C LEU A 678 -10.80 -29.18 -21.96
N GLU A 679 -11.71 -28.20 -22.10
CA GLU A 679 -12.91 -28.09 -21.26
C GLU A 679 -13.92 -29.21 -21.59
N VAL A 680 -14.14 -29.49 -22.88
CA VAL A 680 -14.92 -30.67 -23.33
C VAL A 680 -14.33 -31.96 -22.76
N ARG A 681 -13.00 -32.07 -22.72
CA ARG A 681 -12.29 -33.21 -22.10
C ARG A 681 -12.44 -33.26 -20.59
N ALA A 682 -12.36 -32.14 -19.88
CA ALA A 682 -12.60 -32.08 -18.44
C ALA A 682 -14.04 -32.51 -18.11
N MET A 683 -15.00 -32.05 -18.90
CA MET A 683 -16.44 -32.37 -18.79
C MET A 683 -16.74 -33.85 -19.05
N LEU A 684 -16.11 -34.46 -20.07
CA LEU A 684 -16.21 -35.91 -20.30
C LEU A 684 -15.57 -36.71 -19.15
N GLY A 685 -14.44 -36.25 -18.60
CA GLY A 685 -13.81 -36.87 -17.42
C GLY A 685 -14.70 -36.81 -16.19
N TRP A 686 -15.30 -35.63 -15.93
CA TRP A 686 -16.28 -35.41 -14.87
C TRP A 686 -17.48 -36.36 -15.01
N TYR A 687 -18.05 -36.51 -16.22
CA TYR A 687 -19.13 -37.45 -16.48
C TYR A 687 -18.70 -38.90 -16.19
N LEU A 688 -17.55 -39.35 -16.70
CA LEU A 688 -17.02 -40.71 -16.49
C LEU A 688 -16.77 -41.02 -15.00
N SER A 689 -16.34 -40.02 -14.21
CA SER A 689 -16.18 -40.17 -12.76
C SER A 689 -17.52 -40.43 -12.03
N ARG A 690 -18.63 -39.92 -12.59
CA ARG A 690 -20.00 -40.03 -12.03
C ARG A 690 -20.79 -41.23 -12.54
N SER A 691 -20.65 -41.59 -13.82
CA SER A 691 -21.38 -42.70 -14.48
C SER A 691 -20.78 -44.10 -14.19
N LYS A 692 -19.90 -44.19 -13.17
CA LYS A 692 -18.91 -45.24 -12.99
C LYS A 692 -19.48 -46.63 -12.68
N LYS A 693 -19.40 -47.54 -13.65
CA LYS A 693 -19.42 -49.00 -13.41
C LYS A 693 -18.02 -49.44 -12.99
N ARG A 694 -17.86 -49.92 -11.75
CA ARG A 694 -16.53 -50.25 -11.18
C ARG A 694 -15.87 -51.43 -11.92
N ALA A 695 -14.72 -51.17 -12.55
CA ALA A 695 -13.86 -52.20 -13.11
C ALA A 695 -12.95 -52.80 -12.02
N SER A 696 -12.68 -54.12 -12.07
CA SER A 696 -11.76 -54.77 -11.13
C SER A 696 -10.26 -54.51 -11.43
N ASN A 697 -9.96 -53.80 -12.52
CA ASN A 697 -8.61 -53.50 -12.99
C ASN A 697 -8.55 -52.04 -13.46
N ILE A 698 -7.60 -51.26 -12.93
CA ILE A 698 -7.45 -49.83 -13.23
C ILE A 698 -7.08 -49.57 -14.70
N ALA A 699 -6.42 -50.51 -15.37
CA ALA A 699 -6.06 -50.39 -16.79
C ALA A 699 -7.27 -50.61 -17.74
N ASP A 700 -8.39 -51.12 -17.23
CA ASP A 700 -9.61 -51.33 -18.01
C ASP A 700 -10.63 -50.18 -17.88
N ASP A 701 -10.48 -49.35 -16.85
CA ASP A 701 -11.35 -48.22 -16.54
C ASP A 701 -11.38 -47.16 -17.66
N GLN A 702 -12.57 -46.73 -18.04
CA GLN A 702 -12.77 -45.74 -19.10
C GLN A 702 -12.28 -44.35 -18.68
N GLU A 703 -12.41 -44.01 -17.40
CA GLU A 703 -11.90 -42.76 -16.82
C GLU A 703 -10.36 -42.70 -16.94
N GLN A 704 -9.68 -43.81 -16.64
CA GLN A 704 -8.22 -43.91 -16.75
C GLN A 704 -7.73 -43.75 -18.19
N LYS A 705 -8.43 -44.40 -19.14
CA LYS A 705 -8.12 -44.31 -20.57
C LYS A 705 -8.33 -42.90 -21.10
N HIS A 706 -9.38 -42.20 -20.66
CA HIS A 706 -9.67 -40.83 -21.06
C HIS A 706 -8.61 -39.83 -20.57
N TYR A 707 -8.34 -39.76 -19.26
CA TYR A 707 -7.30 -38.86 -18.74
C TYR A 707 -5.92 -39.19 -19.31
N LYS A 708 -5.59 -40.48 -19.46
CA LYS A 708 -4.33 -40.91 -20.11
C LYS A 708 -4.27 -40.43 -21.57
N LYS A 709 -5.37 -40.43 -22.32
CA LYS A 709 -5.41 -39.89 -23.68
C LYS A 709 -5.18 -38.38 -23.69
N THR A 710 -5.87 -37.61 -22.84
CA THR A 710 -5.66 -36.16 -22.70
C THR A 710 -4.19 -35.82 -22.40
N LEU A 711 -3.58 -36.53 -21.46
CA LEU A 711 -2.19 -36.31 -21.00
C LEU A 711 -1.09 -36.80 -21.95
N LEU A 712 -1.45 -37.51 -23.04
CA LEU A 712 -0.51 -37.98 -24.07
C LEU A 712 -0.71 -37.27 -25.41
N ASP A 713 -1.96 -37.12 -25.83
CA ASP A 713 -2.32 -36.69 -27.18
C ASP A 713 -2.63 -35.17 -27.26
N TYR A 714 -2.87 -34.48 -26.13
CA TYR A 714 -3.36 -33.09 -26.08
C TYR A 714 -2.48 -32.16 -25.21
N ASP A 715 -2.58 -32.23 -23.88
CA ASP A 715 -1.63 -31.54 -22.98
C ASP A 715 -1.20 -32.41 -21.80
N LYS A 716 0.10 -32.64 -21.73
CA LYS A 716 0.83 -33.32 -20.65
C LYS A 716 0.70 -32.61 -19.28
N HIS A 717 0.35 -31.33 -19.28
CA HIS A 717 0.26 -30.47 -18.09
C HIS A 717 -1.18 -30.13 -17.68
N ASP A 718 -2.19 -30.73 -18.31
CA ASP A 718 -3.59 -30.53 -17.93
C ASP A 718 -3.81 -30.82 -16.43
N ARG A 719 -4.06 -29.74 -15.68
CA ARG A 719 -4.28 -29.76 -14.24
C ARG A 719 -5.53 -30.57 -13.87
N TYR A 720 -6.54 -30.62 -14.74
CA TYR A 720 -7.75 -31.38 -14.51
C TYR A 720 -7.48 -32.89 -14.62
N SER A 721 -6.96 -33.37 -15.76
CA SER A 721 -6.67 -34.79 -15.95
C SER A 721 -5.60 -35.32 -14.99
N LEU A 722 -4.59 -34.52 -14.62
CA LEU A 722 -3.62 -34.89 -13.57
C LEU A 722 -4.31 -35.05 -12.20
N THR A 723 -5.23 -34.16 -11.83
CA THR A 723 -6.00 -34.25 -10.58
C THR A 723 -6.97 -35.43 -10.58
N GLY A 724 -7.65 -35.67 -11.70
CA GLY A 724 -8.52 -36.82 -11.93
C GLY A 724 -7.78 -38.15 -11.81
N MET A 725 -6.58 -38.25 -12.39
CA MET A 725 -5.70 -39.42 -12.22
C MET A 725 -5.29 -39.62 -10.75
N GLY A 726 -4.88 -38.55 -10.05
CA GLY A 726 -4.57 -38.61 -8.61
C GLY A 726 -5.75 -39.12 -7.76
N ASN A 727 -6.96 -38.64 -8.06
CA ASN A 727 -8.19 -39.09 -7.42
C ASN A 727 -8.48 -40.58 -7.71
N LEU A 728 -8.39 -41.01 -8.96
CA LEU A 728 -8.62 -42.40 -9.37
C LEU A 728 -7.65 -43.37 -8.69
N TYR A 729 -6.34 -43.07 -8.69
CA TYR A 729 -5.34 -43.87 -7.97
C TYR A 729 -5.60 -43.90 -6.45
N SER A 730 -6.07 -42.79 -5.87
CA SER A 730 -6.42 -42.72 -4.43
C SER A 730 -7.63 -43.60 -4.06
N VAL A 731 -8.63 -43.70 -4.94
CA VAL A 731 -9.79 -44.60 -4.77
C VAL A 731 -9.36 -46.07 -4.95
N TYR A 732 -8.62 -46.38 -6.00
CA TYR A 732 -8.12 -47.73 -6.27
C TYR A 732 -7.23 -48.26 -5.13
N ALA A 733 -6.32 -47.42 -4.61
CA ALA A 733 -5.51 -47.73 -3.42
C ALA A 733 -6.35 -47.91 -2.14
N ARG A 734 -7.57 -47.35 -2.07
CA ARG A 734 -8.46 -47.52 -0.92
C ARG A 734 -9.14 -48.87 -0.90
N GLU A 735 -9.55 -49.39 -2.07
CA GLU A 735 -10.22 -50.68 -2.23
C GLU A 735 -9.24 -51.87 -2.18
N MET A 736 -7.91 -51.64 -2.29
CA MET A 736 -6.91 -52.70 -2.14
C MET A 736 -6.98 -53.42 -0.78
N ARG A 737 -6.85 -54.75 -0.84
CA ARG A 737 -6.87 -55.65 0.32
C ARG A 737 -5.70 -55.38 1.27
N ARG A 738 -5.94 -55.45 2.58
CA ARG A 738 -4.98 -55.09 3.65
C ARG A 738 -4.41 -56.32 4.40
N SER A 739 -4.44 -57.52 3.81
CA SER A 739 -4.22 -58.79 4.52
C SER A 739 -2.76 -59.21 4.73
N THR A 740 -1.84 -58.75 3.90
CA THR A 740 -0.41 -59.11 3.97
C THR A 740 0.47 -57.87 3.78
N ASP A 741 1.69 -57.90 4.32
CA ASP A 741 2.67 -56.82 4.14
C ASP A 741 2.88 -56.48 2.66
N LYS A 742 3.02 -57.49 1.80
CA LYS A 742 3.18 -57.32 0.34
C LYS A 742 1.98 -56.62 -0.33
N GLU A 743 0.78 -56.72 0.23
CA GLU A 743 -0.39 -55.98 -0.27
C GLU A 743 -0.42 -54.54 0.30
N ARG A 744 -0.05 -54.34 1.56
CA ARG A 744 0.10 -52.99 2.16
C ARG A 744 1.16 -52.18 1.42
N ASP A 745 2.31 -52.78 1.11
CA ASP A 745 3.42 -52.08 0.49
C ASP A 745 3.09 -51.73 -0.99
N LYS A 746 2.34 -52.59 -1.68
CA LYS A 746 1.70 -52.27 -2.97
C LYS A 746 0.72 -51.10 -2.86
N ARG A 747 -0.14 -51.10 -1.85
CA ARG A 747 -1.11 -50.01 -1.57
C ARG A 747 -0.42 -48.67 -1.35
N SER A 748 0.64 -48.63 -0.55
CA SER A 748 1.46 -47.42 -0.39
C SER A 748 2.11 -46.99 -1.72
N GLY A 749 2.58 -47.96 -2.51
CA GLY A 749 3.07 -47.72 -3.88
C GLY A 749 2.02 -47.22 -4.90
N GLU A 750 0.72 -47.36 -4.64
CA GLU A 750 -0.35 -46.71 -5.41
C GLU A 750 -0.61 -45.27 -4.89
N TYR A 751 -0.65 -45.06 -3.56
CA TYR A 751 -0.77 -43.70 -2.99
C TYR A 751 0.42 -42.80 -3.33
N LEU A 752 1.63 -43.34 -3.39
CA LEU A 752 2.81 -42.58 -3.85
C LEU A 752 2.68 -42.16 -5.33
N ARG A 753 2.01 -42.96 -6.17
CA ARG A 753 1.67 -42.57 -7.54
C ARG A 753 0.59 -41.49 -7.57
N ALA A 754 -0.46 -41.61 -6.76
CA ALA A 754 -1.48 -40.56 -6.62
C ALA A 754 -0.87 -39.21 -6.18
N VAL A 755 -0.03 -39.23 -5.14
CA VAL A 755 0.71 -38.07 -4.65
C VAL A 755 1.65 -37.51 -5.72
N GLY A 756 2.29 -38.36 -6.54
CA GLY A 756 3.11 -37.91 -7.67
C GLY A 756 2.33 -37.08 -8.72
N TYR A 757 1.08 -37.43 -8.99
CA TYR A 757 0.21 -36.60 -9.85
C TYR A 757 -0.19 -35.29 -9.17
N PHE A 758 -0.63 -35.33 -7.90
CA PHE A 758 -1.02 -34.11 -7.17
C PHE A 758 0.15 -33.14 -6.95
N ASP A 759 1.35 -33.65 -6.65
CA ASP A 759 2.57 -32.84 -6.53
C ASP A 759 2.93 -32.20 -7.87
N LYS A 760 2.80 -32.93 -9.00
CA LYS A 760 2.98 -32.36 -10.33
C LYS A 760 1.97 -31.25 -10.64
N VAL A 761 0.73 -31.33 -10.15
CA VAL A 761 -0.24 -30.22 -10.25
C VAL A 761 0.21 -29.03 -9.39
N LEU A 762 0.63 -29.24 -8.14
CA LEU A 762 1.11 -28.14 -7.27
C LEU A 762 2.40 -27.47 -7.77
N GLN A 763 3.24 -28.18 -8.55
CA GLN A 763 4.37 -27.60 -9.28
C GLN A 763 3.95 -26.72 -10.48
N LEU A 764 2.74 -26.90 -11.03
CA LEU A 764 2.19 -26.17 -12.18
C LEU A 764 1.20 -25.06 -11.77
N ASP A 765 0.63 -25.20 -10.58
CA ASP A 765 -0.32 -24.29 -9.94
C ASP A 765 -0.28 -24.50 -8.41
N SER A 766 0.46 -23.65 -7.72
CA SER A 766 0.60 -23.68 -6.25
C SER A 766 -0.66 -23.23 -5.50
N ARG A 767 -1.68 -22.72 -6.21
CA ARG A 767 -2.99 -22.34 -5.66
C ARG A 767 -4.01 -23.49 -5.73
N ASN A 768 -3.67 -24.63 -6.35
CA ASN A 768 -4.60 -25.74 -6.57
C ASN A 768 -5.01 -26.46 -5.28
N ALA A 769 -6.17 -26.08 -4.74
CA ALA A 769 -6.70 -26.64 -3.50
C ALA A 769 -7.10 -28.13 -3.60
N TYR A 770 -7.55 -28.61 -4.76
CA TYR A 770 -7.95 -30.01 -4.95
C TYR A 770 -6.75 -30.98 -4.91
N ALA A 771 -5.61 -30.59 -5.49
CA ALA A 771 -4.38 -31.36 -5.38
C ALA A 771 -3.88 -31.43 -3.93
N ALA A 772 -3.94 -30.31 -3.19
CA ALA A 772 -3.63 -30.28 -1.76
C ALA A 772 -4.59 -31.14 -0.92
N GLN A 773 -5.89 -31.16 -1.26
CA GLN A 773 -6.90 -32.04 -0.66
C GLN A 773 -6.58 -33.52 -0.90
N GLY A 774 -6.20 -33.89 -2.13
CA GLY A 774 -5.79 -35.25 -2.50
C GLY A 774 -4.57 -35.75 -1.72
N ILE A 775 -3.54 -34.90 -1.57
CA ILE A 775 -2.37 -35.21 -0.74
C ILE A 775 -2.77 -35.38 0.73
N ALA A 776 -3.65 -34.52 1.26
CA ALA A 776 -4.14 -34.65 2.64
C ALA A 776 -4.91 -35.97 2.88
N ILE A 777 -5.70 -36.44 1.90
CA ILE A 777 -6.37 -37.76 1.94
C ILE A 777 -5.32 -38.90 1.95
N ALA A 778 -4.30 -38.84 1.09
CA ALA A 778 -3.23 -39.84 1.05
C ALA A 778 -2.42 -39.91 2.35
N LEU A 779 -2.13 -38.76 2.99
CA LEU A 779 -1.45 -38.70 4.29
C LEU A 779 -2.26 -39.38 5.41
N VAL A 780 -3.60 -39.34 5.35
CA VAL A 780 -4.48 -39.98 6.34
C VAL A 780 -4.63 -41.48 6.09
N GLU A 781 -4.84 -41.92 4.84
CA GLU A 781 -5.13 -43.34 4.52
C GLU A 781 -3.88 -44.22 4.41
N ASP A 782 -2.69 -43.66 4.11
CA ASP A 782 -1.42 -44.39 4.02
C ASP A 782 -0.58 -44.23 5.30
N LYS A 783 -0.12 -43.00 5.57
CA LYS A 783 0.82 -42.70 6.67
C LYS A 783 0.16 -42.44 8.02
N ARG A 784 -1.16 -42.23 8.04
CA ARG A 784 -1.97 -41.89 9.21
C ARG A 784 -1.53 -40.61 9.94
N ASP A 785 -0.94 -39.65 9.24
CA ASP A 785 -0.61 -38.32 9.80
C ASP A 785 -1.84 -37.41 9.82
N LEU A 786 -2.67 -37.62 10.85
CA LEU A 786 -3.85 -36.81 11.11
C LEU A 786 -3.50 -35.34 11.39
N THR A 787 -2.32 -35.06 11.93
CA THR A 787 -1.88 -33.73 12.36
C THR A 787 -1.55 -32.80 11.20
N SER A 788 -0.73 -33.25 10.25
CA SER A 788 -0.43 -32.48 9.04
C SER A 788 -1.65 -32.39 8.12
N ALA A 789 -2.48 -33.44 8.07
CA ALA A 789 -3.73 -33.42 7.31
C ALA A 789 -4.71 -32.33 7.79
N VAL A 790 -4.89 -32.11 9.11
CA VAL A 790 -5.71 -30.99 9.61
C VAL A 790 -5.18 -29.63 9.15
N GLN A 791 -3.85 -29.44 9.08
CA GLN A 791 -3.28 -28.17 8.63
C GLN A 791 -3.55 -27.92 7.14
N LEU A 792 -3.43 -28.94 6.30
CA LEU A 792 -3.75 -28.87 4.87
C LEU A 792 -5.25 -28.66 4.64
N PHE A 793 -6.10 -29.51 5.23
CA PHE A 793 -7.56 -29.40 5.07
C PHE A 793 -8.13 -28.09 5.63
N SER A 794 -7.53 -27.49 6.66
CA SER A 794 -7.93 -26.15 7.12
C SER A 794 -7.70 -25.09 6.04
N LYS A 795 -6.50 -25.03 5.46
CA LYS A 795 -6.19 -24.10 4.34
C LYS A 795 -7.06 -24.33 3.10
N VAL A 796 -7.35 -25.61 2.80
CA VAL A 796 -8.26 -25.99 1.71
C VAL A 796 -9.70 -25.55 2.03
N LYS A 797 -10.15 -25.62 3.28
CA LYS A 797 -11.50 -25.17 3.69
C LYS A 797 -11.69 -23.66 3.54
N ASP A 798 -10.65 -22.87 3.77
CA ASP A 798 -10.69 -21.41 3.62
C ASP A 798 -10.77 -20.98 2.14
N THR A 799 -10.34 -21.83 1.20
CA THR A 799 -10.33 -21.57 -0.25
C THR A 799 -11.47 -22.26 -1.01
N VAL A 800 -11.80 -23.50 -0.67
CA VAL A 800 -12.83 -24.32 -1.32
C VAL A 800 -14.05 -24.45 -0.41
N ARG A 801 -15.15 -23.81 -0.83
CA ARG A 801 -16.42 -23.79 -0.09
C ARG A 801 -17.22 -25.11 -0.15
N ASP A 802 -16.69 -26.17 -0.73
CA ASP A 802 -17.37 -27.45 -0.95
C ASP A 802 -17.74 -28.22 0.35
N SER A 803 -18.76 -29.08 0.24
CA SER A 803 -19.18 -30.07 1.23
C SER A 803 -18.05 -31.08 1.53
N SER A 804 -17.34 -31.58 0.52
CA SER A 804 -16.36 -32.66 0.69
C SER A 804 -15.20 -32.32 1.65
N VAL A 805 -14.72 -31.07 1.66
CA VAL A 805 -13.63 -30.65 2.56
C VAL A 805 -14.07 -30.73 4.02
N ASN A 806 -15.33 -30.37 4.28
CA ASN A 806 -15.93 -30.38 5.61
C ASN A 806 -16.20 -31.82 6.09
N ILE A 807 -16.63 -32.73 5.18
CA ILE A 807 -16.74 -34.17 5.44
C ILE A 807 -15.37 -34.78 5.78
N ASN A 808 -14.32 -34.44 5.03
CA ASN A 808 -12.95 -34.92 5.27
C ASN A 808 -12.39 -34.42 6.62
N LEU A 809 -12.59 -33.15 6.97
CA LEU A 809 -12.28 -32.64 8.31
C LEU A 809 -13.09 -33.35 9.40
N GLY A 810 -14.37 -33.64 9.15
CA GLY A 810 -15.22 -34.44 10.01
C GLY A 810 -14.63 -35.83 10.30
N HIS A 811 -14.11 -36.52 9.28
CA HIS A 811 -13.40 -37.79 9.43
C HIS A 811 -12.13 -37.65 10.28
N VAL A 812 -11.25 -36.69 9.97
CA VAL A 812 -9.96 -36.53 10.67
C VAL A 812 -10.16 -36.10 12.13
N PHE A 813 -11.11 -35.21 12.43
CA PHE A 813 -11.44 -34.85 13.82
C PHE A 813 -12.09 -36.00 14.60
N CYS A 814 -12.82 -36.90 13.94
CA CYS A 814 -13.35 -38.12 14.57
C CYS A 814 -12.21 -39.04 15.02
N ASP A 815 -11.23 -39.29 14.15
CA ASP A 815 -10.08 -40.16 14.48
C ASP A 815 -9.12 -39.52 15.50
N LEU A 816 -9.02 -38.18 15.52
CA LEU A 816 -8.37 -37.39 16.58
C LEU A 816 -9.20 -37.33 17.90
N LYS A 817 -10.39 -37.94 17.95
CA LYS A 817 -11.35 -37.92 19.08
C LYS A 817 -11.84 -36.52 19.48
N GLN A 818 -11.72 -35.53 18.58
CA GLN A 818 -12.22 -34.16 18.78
C GLN A 818 -13.69 -34.08 18.33
N PHE A 819 -14.56 -34.87 18.96
CA PHE A 819 -15.91 -35.13 18.45
C PHE A 819 -16.79 -33.89 18.29
N THR A 820 -16.65 -32.85 19.13
CA THR A 820 -17.40 -31.59 18.94
C THR A 820 -17.05 -30.91 17.62
N ARG A 821 -15.76 -30.77 17.30
CA ARG A 821 -15.30 -30.24 16.01
C ARG A 821 -15.66 -31.13 14.82
N SER A 822 -15.67 -32.44 15.04
CA SER A 822 -16.13 -33.40 14.05
C SER A 822 -17.61 -33.14 13.69
N ILE A 823 -18.48 -33.01 14.69
CA ILE A 823 -19.90 -32.64 14.54
C ILE A 823 -20.05 -31.30 13.81
N GLU A 824 -19.40 -30.24 14.30
CA GLU A 824 -19.43 -28.88 13.70
C GLU A 824 -19.13 -28.89 12.19
N ASN A 825 -18.20 -29.74 11.73
CA ASN A 825 -17.84 -29.81 10.31
C ASN A 825 -18.82 -30.66 9.49
N TYR A 826 -19.39 -31.76 10.00
CA TYR A 826 -20.44 -32.48 9.27
C TYR A 826 -21.77 -31.71 9.23
N GLU A 827 -22.14 -30.97 10.29
CA GLU A 827 -23.33 -30.12 10.29
C GLU A 827 -23.17 -28.96 9.29
N ALA A 828 -21.96 -28.38 9.19
CA ALA A 828 -21.62 -27.41 8.14
C ALA A 828 -21.62 -28.00 6.70
N ALA A 829 -21.41 -29.32 6.54
CA ALA A 829 -21.57 -30.00 5.26
C ALA A 829 -23.07 -30.18 4.92
N LEU A 830 -23.89 -30.71 5.85
CA LEU A 830 -25.33 -30.89 5.65
C LEU A 830 -26.08 -29.58 5.36
N TYR A 831 -25.64 -28.47 5.96
CA TYR A 831 -26.22 -27.15 5.70
C TYR A 831 -26.05 -26.69 4.23
N LYS A 832 -24.91 -27.05 3.61
CA LYS A 832 -24.61 -26.69 2.22
C LYS A 832 -25.29 -27.63 1.22
N ASP A 833 -25.22 -28.93 1.48
CA ASP A 833 -25.59 -29.99 0.53
C ASP A 833 -27.10 -30.33 0.53
N ARG A 834 -27.94 -29.33 0.83
CA ARG A 834 -29.40 -29.42 1.05
C ARG A 834 -29.83 -30.70 1.79
N SER A 835 -29.19 -30.95 2.94
CA SER A 835 -29.63 -31.83 4.04
C SER A 835 -29.92 -33.32 3.78
N THR A 836 -29.71 -33.85 2.58
CA THR A 836 -30.25 -35.17 2.19
C THR A 836 -29.27 -36.34 2.02
N ASP A 837 -27.95 -36.21 2.18
CA ASP A 837 -27.04 -37.38 2.11
C ASP A 837 -27.19 -38.31 3.34
N PRO A 838 -27.66 -39.57 3.17
CA PRO A 838 -27.76 -40.53 4.25
C PRO A 838 -26.40 -40.92 4.84
N GLN A 839 -25.32 -40.83 4.05
CA GLN A 839 -23.99 -41.26 4.47
C GLN A 839 -23.34 -40.27 5.44
N VAL A 840 -23.45 -38.95 5.21
CA VAL A 840 -23.06 -37.94 6.20
C VAL A 840 -23.90 -38.03 7.47
N LEU A 841 -25.22 -38.27 7.37
CA LEU A 841 -26.08 -38.48 8.54
C LEU A 841 -25.66 -39.73 9.35
N ALA A 842 -25.30 -40.83 8.69
CA ALA A 842 -24.74 -42.01 9.35
C ALA A 842 -23.35 -41.75 9.98
N CYS A 843 -22.51 -40.91 9.36
CA CYS A 843 -21.25 -40.47 9.94
C CYS A 843 -21.46 -39.61 11.20
N LEU A 844 -22.42 -38.68 11.19
CA LEU A 844 -22.85 -37.93 12.37
C LEU A 844 -23.35 -38.86 13.48
N GLY A 845 -24.25 -39.80 13.16
CA GLY A 845 -24.71 -40.82 14.09
C GLY A 845 -23.53 -41.56 14.75
N ARG A 846 -22.55 -42.02 13.96
CA ARG A 846 -21.32 -42.65 14.47
C ARG A 846 -20.50 -41.73 15.39
N VAL A 847 -20.38 -40.44 15.10
CA VAL A 847 -19.62 -39.49 15.92
C VAL A 847 -20.34 -39.19 17.24
N TYR A 848 -21.65 -39.00 17.21
CA TYR A 848 -22.46 -38.87 18.41
C TYR A 848 -22.43 -40.14 19.28
N LEU A 849 -22.40 -41.34 18.68
CA LEU A 849 -22.18 -42.59 19.39
C LEU A 849 -20.82 -42.61 20.10
N LEU A 850 -19.74 -42.25 19.41
CA LEU A 850 -18.39 -42.22 19.98
C LEU A 850 -18.25 -41.17 21.10
N LYS A 851 -18.85 -39.99 20.91
CA LYS A 851 -18.94 -38.93 21.93
C LYS A 851 -19.71 -39.40 23.16
N GLY A 852 -20.93 -39.92 22.98
CA GLY A 852 -21.75 -40.40 24.10
C GLY A 852 -21.11 -41.55 24.87
N LYS A 853 -20.30 -42.38 24.22
CA LYS A 853 -19.48 -43.42 24.90
C LYS A 853 -18.32 -42.83 25.71
N GLN A 854 -17.62 -41.83 25.19
CA GLN A 854 -16.51 -41.18 25.89
C GLN A 854 -17.00 -40.34 27.08
N ASP A 855 -18.05 -39.55 26.87
CA ASP A 855 -18.60 -38.60 27.84
C ASP A 855 -19.64 -39.24 28.78
N LYS A 856 -20.00 -40.51 28.55
CA LYS A 856 -21.12 -41.24 29.19
C LYS A 856 -22.46 -40.48 29.13
N SER A 857 -22.73 -39.81 28.01
CA SER A 857 -23.82 -38.85 27.87
C SER A 857 -25.07 -39.45 27.21
N ILE A 858 -26.18 -39.51 27.96
CA ILE A 858 -27.50 -39.95 27.45
C ILE A 858 -28.00 -39.05 26.30
N PRO A 859 -27.98 -37.70 26.39
CA PRO A 859 -28.38 -36.85 25.26
C PRO A 859 -27.61 -37.12 23.97
N ALA A 860 -26.29 -37.34 24.06
CA ALA A 860 -25.48 -37.67 22.88
C ALA A 860 -25.86 -39.04 22.26
N MET A 861 -26.25 -40.02 23.06
CA MET A 861 -26.84 -41.27 22.54
C MET A 861 -28.19 -41.04 21.86
N LYS A 862 -29.09 -40.23 22.45
CA LYS A 862 -30.39 -39.91 21.84
C LYS A 862 -30.21 -39.18 20.49
N SER A 863 -29.27 -38.23 20.39
CA SER A 863 -28.89 -37.60 19.12
C SER A 863 -28.30 -38.59 18.11
N SER A 864 -27.48 -39.55 18.56
CA SER A 864 -26.97 -40.63 17.71
C SER A 864 -28.09 -41.47 17.10
N LEU A 865 -29.15 -41.72 17.86
CA LEU A 865 -30.31 -42.50 17.42
C LEU A 865 -31.17 -41.69 16.42
N ASP A 866 -31.41 -40.40 16.67
CA ASP A 866 -32.12 -39.51 15.74
C ASP A 866 -31.44 -39.46 14.36
N TYR A 867 -30.15 -39.10 14.32
CA TYR A 867 -29.39 -39.04 13.06
C TYR A 867 -29.36 -40.39 12.33
N SER A 868 -29.36 -41.52 13.06
CA SER A 868 -29.44 -42.86 12.45
C SER A 868 -30.84 -43.20 11.91
N ARG A 869 -31.91 -42.83 12.64
CA ARG A 869 -33.30 -42.99 12.18
C ARG A 869 -33.57 -42.12 10.94
N ARG A 870 -33.04 -40.89 10.89
CA ARG A 870 -33.12 -39.98 9.72
C ARG A 870 -32.36 -40.52 8.50
N ALA A 871 -31.18 -41.09 8.68
CA ALA A 871 -30.44 -41.76 7.59
C ALA A 871 -31.24 -42.93 6.99
N LEU A 872 -31.90 -43.76 7.83
CA LEU A 872 -32.77 -44.83 7.34
C LEU A 872 -34.03 -44.30 6.64
N ALA A 873 -34.64 -43.22 7.14
CA ALA A 873 -35.84 -42.64 6.52
C ALA A 873 -35.59 -42.14 5.08
N LEU A 874 -34.39 -41.64 4.79
CA LEU A 874 -33.98 -41.23 3.44
C LEU A 874 -33.59 -42.41 2.54
N ALA A 875 -33.13 -43.52 3.12
CA ALA A 875 -32.65 -44.69 2.38
C ALA A 875 -33.13 -46.02 3.00
N PRO A 876 -34.46 -46.29 3.02
CA PRO A 876 -35.04 -47.43 3.73
C PRO A 876 -34.63 -48.80 3.18
N GLN A 877 -34.12 -48.85 1.95
CA GLN A 877 -33.59 -50.07 1.31
C GLN A 877 -32.22 -50.51 1.88
N GLN A 878 -31.53 -49.65 2.64
CA GLN A 878 -30.16 -49.90 3.10
C GLN A 878 -30.14 -50.62 4.45
N ILE A 879 -30.03 -51.95 4.41
CA ILE A 879 -29.95 -52.87 5.57
C ILE A 879 -28.90 -52.45 6.60
N HIS A 880 -27.80 -51.80 6.16
CA HIS A 880 -26.75 -51.34 7.07
C HIS A 880 -27.16 -50.13 7.95
N PHE A 881 -28.12 -49.31 7.53
CA PHE A 881 -28.69 -48.26 8.40
C PHE A 881 -29.65 -48.84 9.45
N GLN A 882 -30.42 -49.89 9.11
CA GLN A 882 -31.20 -50.67 10.08
C GLN A 882 -30.26 -51.28 11.16
N PHE A 883 -29.14 -51.86 10.74
CA PHE A 883 -28.12 -52.37 11.66
C PHE A 883 -27.55 -51.27 12.57
N ASN A 884 -27.29 -50.08 12.04
CA ASN A 884 -26.79 -48.95 12.85
C ASN A 884 -27.77 -48.55 13.95
N ILE A 885 -29.08 -48.49 13.68
CA ILE A 885 -30.12 -48.17 14.67
C ILE A 885 -30.12 -49.21 15.79
N ALA A 886 -30.24 -50.49 15.45
CA ALA A 886 -30.23 -51.58 16.43
C ALA A 886 -28.94 -51.61 17.26
N PHE A 887 -27.80 -51.32 16.64
CA PHE A 887 -26.52 -51.21 17.34
C PHE A 887 -26.49 -50.01 18.31
N VAL A 888 -26.96 -48.83 17.91
CA VAL A 888 -27.06 -47.65 18.79
C VAL A 888 -27.97 -47.96 19.99
N GLN A 889 -29.11 -48.62 19.77
CA GLN A 889 -30.04 -49.05 20.82
C GLN A 889 -29.41 -50.04 21.82
N MET A 890 -28.71 -51.07 21.35
CA MET A 890 -27.94 -51.96 22.23
C MET A 890 -26.87 -51.19 23.05
N GLN A 891 -26.29 -50.13 22.50
CA GLN A 891 -25.31 -49.30 23.22
C GLN A 891 -25.96 -48.32 24.21
N ILE A 892 -27.20 -47.86 23.96
CA ILE A 892 -28.03 -47.16 24.94
C ILE A 892 -28.32 -48.08 26.14
N ALA A 893 -28.82 -49.29 25.88
CA ALA A 893 -29.06 -50.30 26.92
C ALA A 893 -27.81 -50.58 27.78
N GLN A 894 -26.65 -50.74 27.12
CA GLN A 894 -25.36 -50.93 27.81
C GLN A 894 -24.95 -49.71 28.64
N LEU A 895 -25.20 -48.48 28.15
CA LEU A 895 -24.89 -47.25 28.89
C LEU A 895 -25.77 -47.12 30.14
N MET A 896 -27.09 -47.32 30.04
CA MET A 896 -28.04 -47.18 31.16
C MET A 896 -27.72 -48.12 32.33
N TYR A 897 -27.30 -49.35 32.04
CA TYR A 897 -26.83 -50.29 33.06
C TYR A 897 -25.50 -49.86 33.71
N SER A 898 -24.64 -49.15 32.97
CA SER A 898 -23.31 -48.71 33.45
C SER A 898 -23.29 -47.37 34.21
N LEU A 899 -24.43 -46.67 34.25
CA LEU A 899 -24.65 -45.42 34.99
C LEU A 899 -25.20 -45.71 36.39
N THR A 900 -24.90 -44.84 37.34
CA THR A 900 -25.47 -44.93 38.71
C THR A 900 -26.92 -44.44 38.74
N GLU A 901 -27.67 -44.84 39.77
CA GLU A 901 -29.09 -44.52 39.96
C GLU A 901 -29.36 -43.00 39.93
N SER A 902 -28.40 -42.20 40.38
CA SER A 902 -28.42 -40.73 40.38
C SER A 902 -28.12 -40.06 39.02
N GLN A 903 -27.86 -40.84 37.96
CA GLN A 903 -27.43 -40.36 36.63
C GLN A 903 -28.37 -40.80 35.50
N ARG A 904 -29.47 -41.47 35.82
CA ARG A 904 -30.51 -41.96 34.91
C ARG A 904 -31.88 -41.71 35.55
N THR A 905 -32.94 -41.75 34.74
CA THR A 905 -34.33 -41.70 35.22
C THR A 905 -35.04 -43.04 34.96
N LEU A 906 -36.13 -43.34 35.67
CA LEU A 906 -36.95 -44.52 35.38
C LEU A 906 -37.44 -44.53 33.92
N SER A 907 -37.85 -43.37 33.39
CA SER A 907 -38.26 -43.20 31.98
C SER A 907 -37.14 -43.53 30.99
N ASP A 908 -35.90 -43.06 31.24
CA ASP A 908 -34.74 -43.37 30.40
C ASP A 908 -34.41 -44.88 30.39
N VAL A 909 -34.61 -45.57 31.51
CA VAL A 909 -34.38 -47.02 31.61
C VAL A 909 -35.49 -47.81 30.92
N GLN A 910 -36.75 -47.36 31.01
CA GLN A 910 -37.88 -47.98 30.30
C GLN A 910 -37.75 -47.83 28.78
N ALA A 911 -37.50 -46.62 28.27
CA ALA A 911 -37.27 -46.37 26.85
C ALA A 911 -36.03 -47.12 26.30
N ALA A 912 -35.02 -47.37 27.14
CA ALA A 912 -33.87 -48.21 26.80
C ALA A 912 -34.18 -49.72 26.77
N ALA A 913 -35.23 -50.18 27.47
CA ALA A 913 -35.71 -51.56 27.40
C ALA A 913 -36.59 -51.78 26.17
N GLU A 914 -37.50 -50.86 25.88
CA GLU A 914 -38.33 -50.85 24.67
C GLU A 914 -37.44 -50.81 23.40
N GLY A 915 -36.48 -49.88 23.36
CA GLY A 915 -35.50 -49.81 22.27
C GLY A 915 -34.55 -51.02 22.18
N LEU A 916 -34.35 -51.77 23.26
CA LEU A 916 -33.58 -53.03 23.22
C LEU A 916 -34.39 -54.15 22.57
N ASP A 917 -35.70 -54.22 22.81
CA ASP A 917 -36.57 -55.19 22.15
C ASP A 917 -36.73 -54.85 20.66
N GLU A 918 -36.93 -53.57 20.29
CA GLU A 918 -36.84 -53.09 18.88
C GLU A 918 -35.55 -53.60 18.20
N ALA A 919 -34.40 -53.42 18.89
CA ALA A 919 -33.10 -53.82 18.37
C ALA A 919 -32.95 -55.35 18.21
N ILE A 920 -33.51 -56.14 19.13
CA ILE A 920 -33.49 -57.60 19.04
C ILE A 920 -34.30 -58.07 17.83
N GLU A 921 -35.47 -57.49 17.58
CA GLU A 921 -36.31 -57.82 16.42
C GLU A 921 -35.60 -57.46 15.11
N ALA A 922 -35.14 -56.21 14.96
CA ALA A 922 -34.39 -55.75 13.79
C ALA A 922 -33.14 -56.60 13.51
N LEU A 923 -32.40 -57.04 14.54
CA LEU A 923 -31.24 -57.93 14.35
C LEU A 923 -31.63 -59.32 13.82
N ASN A 924 -32.79 -59.86 14.22
CA ASN A 924 -33.29 -61.13 13.66
C ASN A 924 -33.73 -60.98 12.19
N GLU A 925 -34.32 -59.84 11.82
CA GLU A 925 -34.65 -59.53 10.42
C GLU A 925 -33.40 -59.40 9.55
N ILE A 926 -32.42 -58.59 10.00
CA ILE A 926 -31.14 -58.39 9.31
C ILE A 926 -30.41 -59.73 9.14
N ALA A 927 -30.40 -60.59 10.16
CA ALA A 927 -29.81 -61.94 10.07
C ALA A 927 -30.51 -62.87 9.05
N ASN A 928 -31.74 -62.57 8.65
CA ASN A 928 -32.49 -63.31 7.62
C ASN A 928 -32.51 -62.60 6.25
N SER A 929 -31.89 -61.42 6.13
CA SER A 929 -31.73 -60.70 4.87
C SER A 929 -30.75 -61.42 3.90
N LYS A 930 -30.86 -61.12 2.60
CA LYS A 930 -30.04 -61.78 1.56
C LYS A 930 -28.54 -61.45 1.66
N ASN A 931 -28.21 -60.21 1.98
CA ASN A 931 -26.83 -59.68 2.09
C ASN A 931 -26.67 -58.94 3.43
N PRO A 932 -26.50 -59.65 4.56
CA PRO A 932 -26.35 -59.02 5.86
C PRO A 932 -24.99 -58.27 5.97
N PRO A 933 -24.91 -57.12 6.68
CA PRO A 933 -23.67 -56.34 6.81
C PRO A 933 -22.52 -57.05 7.56
N TYR A 934 -22.83 -58.13 8.28
CA TYR A 934 -21.90 -58.98 9.02
C TYR A 934 -22.31 -60.45 8.85
N PRO A 935 -21.43 -61.43 9.12
CA PRO A 935 -21.79 -62.85 9.10
C PRO A 935 -23.03 -63.11 9.96
N LYS A 936 -24.02 -63.84 9.41
CA LYS A 936 -25.34 -64.10 10.04
C LYS A 936 -25.23 -64.48 11.52
N HIS A 937 -24.39 -65.47 11.81
CA HIS A 937 -24.08 -65.97 13.15
C HIS A 937 -23.69 -64.86 14.15
N ASP A 938 -22.91 -63.87 13.73
CA ASP A 938 -22.43 -62.79 14.62
C ASP A 938 -23.55 -61.79 14.95
N ILE A 939 -24.56 -61.68 14.06
CA ILE A 939 -25.77 -60.89 14.26
C ILE A 939 -26.72 -61.63 15.21
N GLU A 940 -26.91 -62.94 15.00
CA GLU A 940 -27.68 -63.82 15.89
C GLU A 940 -27.09 -63.88 17.31
N GLN A 941 -25.76 -63.91 17.45
CA GLN A 941 -25.10 -63.82 18.76
C GLN A 941 -25.40 -62.48 19.46
N ARG A 942 -25.43 -61.35 18.73
CA ARG A 942 -25.79 -60.04 19.30
C ARG A 942 -27.25 -60.02 19.77
N ALA A 943 -28.19 -60.50 18.96
CA ALA A 943 -29.60 -60.63 19.34
C ALA A 943 -29.78 -61.53 20.59
N ASN A 944 -29.04 -62.64 20.66
CA ASN A 944 -29.08 -63.56 21.80
C ASN A 944 -28.45 -62.97 23.08
N MET A 945 -27.43 -62.13 22.99
CA MET A 945 -26.94 -61.35 24.14
C MET A 945 -27.97 -60.32 24.60
N GLY A 946 -28.59 -59.58 23.67
CA GLY A 946 -29.68 -58.66 23.99
C GLY A 946 -30.78 -59.34 24.80
N ARG A 947 -31.31 -60.44 24.26
CA ARG A 947 -32.39 -61.27 24.83
C ARG A 947 -32.05 -61.87 26.20
N ASN A 948 -30.84 -62.43 26.37
CA ASN A 948 -30.52 -63.25 27.55
C ASN A 948 -29.78 -62.52 28.69
N THR A 949 -28.96 -61.51 28.39
CA THR A 949 -28.18 -60.80 29.41
C THR A 949 -28.60 -59.35 29.58
N MET A 950 -28.73 -58.59 28.48
CA MET A 950 -29.01 -57.14 28.56
C MET A 950 -30.44 -56.86 29.04
N ARG A 951 -31.44 -57.62 28.56
CA ARG A 951 -32.83 -57.52 29.02
C ARG A 951 -32.93 -57.73 30.54
N ARG A 952 -32.34 -58.81 31.06
CA ARG A 952 -32.27 -59.12 32.51
C ARG A 952 -31.48 -58.09 33.33
N GLN A 953 -30.55 -57.37 32.72
CA GLN A 953 -29.81 -56.27 33.36
C GLN A 953 -30.68 -55.00 33.44
N LEU A 954 -31.44 -54.68 32.39
CA LEU A 954 -32.38 -53.55 32.40
C LEU A 954 -33.60 -53.80 33.29
N GLU A 955 -34.14 -55.02 33.34
CA GLU A 955 -35.22 -55.39 34.29
C GLU A 955 -34.81 -55.07 35.74
N ARG A 956 -33.59 -55.48 36.13
CA ARG A 956 -33.01 -55.18 37.46
C ARG A 956 -32.70 -53.69 37.67
N ALA A 957 -32.23 -53.00 36.63
CA ALA A 957 -32.00 -51.57 36.68
C ALA A 957 -33.33 -50.80 36.86
N THR A 958 -34.41 -51.26 36.23
CA THR A 958 -35.76 -50.68 36.34
C THR A 958 -36.30 -50.81 37.76
N THR A 959 -36.20 -52.00 38.37
CA THR A 959 -36.62 -52.20 39.77
C THR A 959 -35.77 -51.37 40.74
N ALA A 960 -34.44 -51.35 40.57
CA ALA A 960 -33.55 -50.55 41.40
C ALA A 960 -33.77 -49.04 41.25
N GLN A 961 -34.09 -48.57 40.04
CA GLN A 961 -34.36 -47.16 39.76
C GLN A 961 -35.70 -46.72 40.36
N ARG A 962 -36.76 -47.51 40.19
CA ARG A 962 -38.05 -47.26 40.86
C ARG A 962 -37.89 -47.20 42.37
N GLU A 963 -37.22 -48.18 42.97
CA GLU A 963 -36.92 -48.17 44.41
C GLU A 963 -36.09 -46.94 44.84
N TYR A 964 -35.18 -46.45 44.01
CA TYR A 964 -34.37 -45.26 44.30
C TYR A 964 -35.20 -43.98 44.25
N GLU A 965 -36.03 -43.82 43.20
CA GLU A 965 -36.89 -42.65 43.01
C GLU A 965 -38.00 -42.59 44.08
N GLU A 966 -38.64 -43.72 44.41
CA GLU A 966 -39.60 -43.81 45.53
C GLU A 966 -38.96 -43.42 46.88
N LYS A 967 -37.73 -43.89 47.14
CA LYS A 967 -36.96 -43.55 48.37
C LYS A 967 -36.38 -42.14 48.36
N ASN A 968 -36.38 -41.45 47.22
CA ASN A 968 -35.96 -40.06 47.11
C ASN A 968 -37.16 -39.11 47.18
N ALA A 969 -38.28 -39.44 46.53
CA ALA A 969 -39.55 -38.73 46.59
C ALA A 969 -40.11 -38.71 48.03
N SER A 970 -40.14 -39.86 48.70
CA SER A 970 -40.56 -39.94 50.12
C SER A 970 -39.71 -39.05 51.04
N ARG A 971 -38.39 -38.98 50.83
CA ARG A 971 -37.50 -38.08 51.58
C ARG A 971 -37.73 -36.60 51.27
N LEU A 972 -38.05 -36.27 50.01
CA LEU A 972 -38.41 -34.92 49.59
C LEU A 972 -39.76 -34.49 50.22
N GLU A 973 -40.76 -35.37 50.23
CA GLU A 973 -42.03 -35.14 50.93
C GLU A 973 -41.83 -34.98 52.44
N GLU A 974 -41.05 -35.85 53.09
CA GLU A 974 -40.70 -35.73 54.52
C GLU A 974 -40.03 -34.39 54.81
N ALA A 975 -39.12 -33.94 53.95
CA ALA A 975 -38.46 -32.63 54.08
C ALA A 975 -39.43 -31.46 53.89
N ARG A 976 -40.28 -31.47 52.85
CA ARG A 976 -41.29 -30.43 52.61
C ARG A 976 -42.28 -30.34 53.77
N LYS A 977 -42.84 -31.48 54.21
CA LYS A 977 -43.76 -31.58 55.36
C LYS A 977 -43.12 -31.12 56.68
N ALA A 978 -41.85 -31.46 56.94
CA ALA A 978 -41.13 -30.99 58.12
C ALA A 978 -40.95 -29.45 58.12
N ARG A 979 -40.72 -28.86 56.95
CA ARG A 979 -40.52 -27.40 56.81
C ARG A 979 -41.83 -26.62 56.95
N GLU A 980 -42.91 -27.10 56.34
CA GLU A 980 -44.24 -26.54 56.58
C GLU A 980 -44.62 -26.58 58.07
N ALA A 981 -44.31 -27.67 58.77
CA ALA A 981 -44.59 -27.79 60.20
C ALA A 981 -43.74 -26.82 61.05
N GLU A 982 -42.46 -26.65 60.73
CA GLU A 982 -41.57 -25.67 61.37
C GLU A 982 -42.07 -24.22 61.16
N LEU A 983 -42.54 -23.91 59.95
CA LEU A 983 -43.05 -22.60 59.57
C LEU A 983 -44.38 -22.30 60.28
N LYS A 984 -45.35 -23.23 60.23
CA LYS A 984 -46.64 -23.13 60.95
C LYS A 984 -46.44 -23.01 62.48
N ARG A 985 -45.44 -23.69 63.07
CA ARG A 985 -45.11 -23.52 64.50
C ARG A 985 -44.61 -22.10 64.81
N ARG A 986 -43.75 -21.55 63.96
CA ARG A 986 -43.15 -20.21 64.12
C ARG A 986 -44.18 -19.08 63.97
N GLU A 987 -45.18 -19.25 63.13
CA GLU A 987 -46.27 -18.27 62.98
C GLU A 987 -47.23 -18.27 64.18
N ALA A 988 -47.60 -19.45 64.69
CA ALA A 988 -48.41 -19.57 65.90
C ALA A 988 -47.72 -19.01 67.16
N GLU A 989 -46.38 -19.06 67.20
CA GLU A 989 -45.57 -18.44 68.24
C GLU A 989 -45.55 -16.90 68.12
N ARG A 990 -45.43 -16.36 66.89
CA ARG A 990 -45.50 -14.91 66.60
C ARG A 990 -46.83 -14.30 67.07
N GLN A 991 -47.96 -14.91 66.70
CA GLN A 991 -49.29 -14.42 67.08
C GLN A 991 -49.51 -14.38 68.61
N LYS A 992 -49.00 -15.39 69.34
CA LYS A 992 -49.07 -15.42 70.82
C LYS A 992 -48.21 -14.33 71.45
N ALA A 993 -47.03 -14.03 70.89
CA ALA A 993 -46.16 -12.97 71.37
C ALA A 993 -46.78 -11.58 71.21
N GLU A 994 -47.44 -11.30 70.08
CA GLU A 994 -48.11 -10.01 69.83
C GLU A 994 -49.28 -9.78 70.80
N ALA A 995 -50.11 -10.80 71.03
CA ALA A 995 -51.21 -10.74 72.01
C ALA A 995 -50.70 -10.46 73.44
N ALA A 996 -49.69 -11.19 73.90
CA ALA A 996 -49.11 -10.99 75.24
C ALA A 996 -48.47 -9.59 75.39
N ALA A 997 -47.80 -9.09 74.34
CA ALA A 997 -47.21 -7.76 74.33
C ALA A 997 -48.27 -6.64 74.34
N ALA A 998 -49.46 -6.86 73.77
CA ALA A 998 -50.57 -5.91 73.84
C ALA A 998 -51.11 -5.75 75.27
N GLU A 999 -51.37 -6.85 75.98
CA GLU A 999 -51.81 -6.80 77.37
C GLU A 999 -50.79 -6.14 78.32
N HIS A 1000 -49.52 -6.52 78.19
CA HIS A 1000 -48.45 -6.06 79.07
C HIS A 1000 -48.27 -4.53 78.98
N ARG A 1001 -48.45 -3.95 77.79
CA ARG A 1001 -48.36 -2.49 77.58
C ARG A 1001 -49.46 -1.70 78.28
N ARG A 1002 -50.69 -2.23 78.37
CA ARG A 1002 -51.80 -1.59 79.12
C ARG A 1002 -51.51 -1.54 80.63
N LYS A 1003 -51.12 -2.68 81.21
CA LYS A 1003 -50.86 -2.82 82.66
C LYS A 1003 -49.75 -1.86 83.13
N ILE A 1004 -48.65 -1.74 82.37
CA ILE A 1004 -47.53 -0.82 82.67
C ILE A 1004 -47.94 0.66 82.70
N GLN A 1005 -48.88 1.09 81.84
CA GLN A 1005 -49.34 2.49 81.82
C GLN A 1005 -50.14 2.84 83.08
N GLU A 1006 -51.03 1.95 83.52
CA GLU A 1006 -51.86 2.14 84.72
C GLU A 1006 -51.04 2.09 86.01
N GLU A 1007 -50.03 1.22 86.09
CA GLU A 1007 -49.16 1.10 87.27
C GLU A 1007 -48.21 2.28 87.43
N ARG A 1008 -47.62 2.79 86.33
CA ARG A 1008 -46.72 3.97 86.37
C ARG A 1008 -47.39 5.21 86.95
N HIS A 1009 -48.66 5.42 86.64
CA HIS A 1009 -49.40 6.60 87.11
C HIS A 1009 -49.69 6.55 88.62
N LYS A 1010 -49.86 5.36 89.20
CA LYS A 1010 -50.09 5.16 90.65
C LYS A 1010 -48.79 5.22 91.44
N MET A 1011 -47.71 4.61 90.93
CA MET A 1011 -46.39 4.60 91.57
C MET A 1011 -45.82 6.00 91.80
N LEU A 1012 -46.01 6.93 90.85
CA LEU A 1012 -45.46 8.30 90.94
C LEU A 1012 -46.02 9.14 92.10
N GLN A 1013 -47.28 8.93 92.50
CA GLN A 1013 -47.88 9.64 93.63
C GLN A 1013 -47.42 9.02 94.96
N VAL A 1014 -47.55 7.69 95.10
CA VAL A 1014 -47.16 6.95 96.33
C VAL A 1014 -45.67 7.12 96.64
N SER A 1015 -44.81 7.23 95.62
CA SER A 1015 -43.36 7.39 95.82
C SER A 1015 -42.96 8.71 96.48
N ARG A 1016 -43.82 9.73 96.54
CA ARG A 1016 -43.49 11.03 97.17
C ARG A 1016 -43.78 11.04 98.67
N GLU A 1017 -44.97 10.59 99.06
CA GLU A 1017 -45.40 10.53 100.47
C GLU A 1017 -44.66 9.45 101.29
N LEU A 1018 -44.31 8.33 100.65
CA LEU A 1018 -43.71 7.17 101.32
C LEU A 1018 -42.17 7.28 101.46
N ALA A 1019 -41.58 8.38 100.99
CA ALA A 1019 -40.17 8.69 101.19
C ALA A 1019 -39.92 9.33 102.58
N GLU A 1020 -40.73 10.32 102.96
CA GLU A 1020 -40.57 11.06 104.22
C GLU A 1020 -40.79 10.16 105.44
N LYS A 1021 -41.88 9.36 105.45
CA LYS A 1021 -42.19 8.45 106.57
C LYS A 1021 -41.14 7.35 106.80
N ARG A 1022 -40.43 6.91 105.76
CA ARG A 1022 -39.44 5.83 105.90
C ARG A 1022 -38.17 6.27 106.65
N ALA A 1023 -37.84 7.57 106.60
CA ALA A 1023 -36.68 8.15 107.28
C ALA A 1023 -36.84 8.25 108.82
N GLU A 1024 -38.06 8.07 109.34
CA GLU A 1024 -38.35 8.09 110.78
C GLU A 1024 -38.49 6.69 111.40
N GLU A 1025 -39.03 5.71 110.67
CA GLU A 1025 -39.17 4.34 111.19
C GLU A 1025 -37.84 3.59 111.37
N GLU A 1026 -36.85 3.83 110.51
CA GLU A 1026 -35.67 2.98 110.41
C GLU A 1026 -34.80 3.04 111.69
N ARG A 1027 -34.56 4.26 112.21
CA ARG A 1027 -33.76 4.45 113.46
C ARG A 1027 -34.43 3.87 114.72
N ARG A 1028 -35.76 3.74 114.75
CA ARG A 1028 -36.49 3.10 115.86
C ARG A 1028 -36.47 1.57 115.81
N LYS A 1029 -36.06 0.97 114.67
CA LYS A 1029 -36.09 -0.49 114.48
C LYS A 1029 -34.72 -1.15 114.65
N GLU A 1030 -33.61 -0.40 114.57
CA GLU A 1030 -32.31 -0.91 115.01
C GLU A 1030 -32.27 -1.16 116.53
N GLU A 1031 -33.00 -0.38 117.33
CA GLU A 1031 -33.22 -0.64 118.77
C GLU A 1031 -33.91 -1.99 119.05
N ALA A 1032 -34.63 -2.55 118.07
CA ALA A 1032 -35.44 -3.77 118.19
C ALA A 1032 -34.77 -5.03 117.63
N GLU A 1033 -33.50 -4.98 117.19
CA GLU A 1033 -32.79 -6.13 116.60
C GLU A 1033 -32.27 -7.17 117.65
N MET A 1034 -32.82 -7.18 118.88
CA MET A 1034 -32.30 -7.84 120.09
C MET A 1034 -33.36 -8.70 120.86
N THR A 1035 -32.89 -9.64 121.70
CA THR A 1035 -33.59 -10.39 122.80
C THR A 1035 -34.79 -11.31 122.46
N THR A 1036 -35.29 -12.23 123.32
CA THR A 1036 -34.69 -13.28 124.22
C THR A 1036 -35.82 -14.22 124.75
N ASP A 1037 -35.71 -15.54 124.57
CA ASP A 1037 -36.35 -16.65 125.33
C ASP A 1037 -36.56 -16.34 126.82
N SER A 1038 -37.66 -16.83 127.40
CA SER A 1038 -37.89 -16.75 128.84
C SER A 1038 -37.56 -18.03 129.61
N GLU A 1039 -37.21 -19.14 128.95
CA GLU A 1039 -36.76 -20.37 129.65
C GLU A 1039 -35.24 -20.66 129.52
N THR A 1040 -34.47 -19.77 128.89
CA THR A 1040 -33.03 -19.59 129.23
C THR A 1040 -32.39 -18.26 128.82
N GLY A 1041 -33.09 -17.35 128.13
CA GLY A 1041 -32.53 -16.10 127.57
C GLY A 1041 -31.89 -16.27 126.18
N GLU A 1042 -32.69 -16.33 125.10
CA GLU A 1042 -32.19 -16.64 123.72
C GLU A 1042 -31.07 -15.68 123.29
N ARG A 1043 -29.99 -16.20 122.72
CA ARG A 1043 -29.89 -16.53 121.28
C ARG A 1043 -30.51 -15.43 120.38
N VAL A 1044 -29.82 -14.33 120.18
CA VAL A 1044 -28.80 -14.27 119.12
C VAL A 1044 -29.29 -14.87 117.79
N ARG A 1045 -29.74 -13.98 116.90
CA ARG A 1045 -29.97 -14.23 115.47
C ARG A 1045 -28.67 -14.63 114.77
N ARG A 1046 -28.72 -15.50 113.72
CA ARG A 1046 -28.17 -15.26 112.34
C ARG A 1046 -27.73 -16.49 111.51
N LYS A 1047 -27.89 -16.32 110.17
CA LYS A 1047 -26.99 -16.71 109.04
C LYS A 1047 -27.01 -18.15 108.47
N ARG A 1048 -26.51 -18.21 107.21
CA ARG A 1048 -25.95 -19.33 106.38
C ARG A 1048 -26.93 -20.14 105.49
N LYS A 1049 -26.55 -20.66 104.30
CA LYS A 1049 -25.35 -20.50 103.41
C LYS A 1049 -25.69 -20.98 101.96
N ALA A 1050 -24.71 -20.98 101.03
CA ALA A 1050 -24.80 -21.53 99.67
C ALA A 1050 -23.56 -22.43 99.30
N ARG A 1051 -23.53 -22.97 98.04
CA ARG A 1051 -22.45 -23.76 97.34
C ARG A 1051 -22.34 -25.28 97.73
N PRO A 1052 -21.65 -26.20 96.98
CA PRO A 1052 -20.90 -26.11 95.70
C PRO A 1052 -20.95 -27.32 94.68
N ALA A 1053 -20.11 -27.22 93.63
CA ALA A 1053 -19.49 -28.18 92.65
C ALA A 1053 -19.20 -29.67 93.04
N ALA A 1054 -18.82 -30.65 92.16
CA ALA A 1054 -18.79 -30.88 90.67
C ALA A 1054 -18.26 -32.32 90.32
N GLY A 1055 -18.06 -32.73 89.03
CA GLY A 1055 -17.57 -34.09 88.65
C GLY A 1055 -16.87 -34.28 87.26
N LYS A 1056 -16.03 -35.34 87.11
CA LYS A 1056 -15.18 -35.72 85.93
C LYS A 1056 -15.09 -37.25 85.70
N ARG A 1057 -14.71 -37.73 84.49
CA ARG A 1057 -13.91 -38.97 84.14
C ARG A 1057 -13.90 -39.19 82.60
N LYS A 1058 -13.00 -39.92 81.87
CA LYS A 1058 -11.77 -40.80 81.99
C LYS A 1058 -11.14 -40.87 80.54
N LYS A 1059 -10.04 -41.49 80.06
CA LYS A 1059 -8.73 -42.18 80.39
C LYS A 1059 -8.00 -42.33 79.00
N LYS A 1060 -6.71 -42.65 78.70
CA LYS A 1060 -5.41 -42.91 79.38
C LYS A 1060 -4.22 -42.59 78.43
N GLY A 1061 -3.53 -41.45 78.60
CA GLY A 1061 -2.09 -41.29 78.27
C GLY A 1061 -1.61 -41.53 76.82
N ALA A 1062 -0.30 -41.53 76.56
CA ALA A 1062 0.83 -41.39 77.49
C ALA A 1062 1.91 -40.40 77.00
N GLU A 1063 2.87 -40.10 77.88
CA GLU A 1063 3.88 -39.04 77.76
C GLU A 1063 5.25 -39.61 77.30
N THR A 1064 6.33 -38.86 77.59
CA THR A 1064 7.77 -39.17 77.41
C THR A 1064 8.30 -39.08 75.97
N SER A 1065 9.52 -38.59 75.73
CA SER A 1065 10.43 -37.75 76.55
C SER A 1065 11.63 -37.32 75.71
N GLY A 1066 12.36 -36.29 76.14
CA GLY A 1066 13.78 -36.18 75.82
C GLY A 1066 14.22 -34.89 75.16
N SER A 1067 15.47 -34.56 75.44
CA SER A 1067 16.27 -33.45 74.95
C SER A 1067 16.93 -33.84 73.60
N GLU A 1068 17.82 -33.06 72.97
CA GLU A 1068 18.64 -31.96 73.48
C GLU A 1068 19.04 -30.94 72.39
N SER A 1069 20.10 -30.19 72.67
CA SER A 1069 20.77 -29.19 71.84
C SER A 1069 21.57 -29.85 70.66
N GLU A 1070 22.30 -29.15 69.78
CA GLU A 1070 22.75 -27.75 69.73
C GLU A 1070 23.15 -27.32 68.29
N ALA A 1071 23.55 -26.04 68.16
CA ALA A 1071 24.72 -25.55 67.41
C ALA A 1071 24.65 -25.17 65.91
N SER A 1072 25.50 -24.17 65.63
CA SER A 1072 26.13 -23.80 64.35
C SER A 1072 25.36 -22.97 63.31
N ALA A 1073 25.44 -21.66 63.54
CA ALA A 1073 25.12 -20.58 62.63
C ALA A 1073 26.10 -20.43 61.43
N THR A 1074 25.57 -20.05 60.25
CA THR A 1074 26.22 -19.20 59.20
C THR A 1074 27.50 -19.73 58.50
N PRO A 1075 28.15 -19.02 57.53
CA PRO A 1075 27.77 -17.85 56.71
C PRO A 1075 27.91 -18.03 55.16
N LYS A 1076 27.80 -16.92 54.41
CA LYS A 1076 28.22 -16.69 52.99
C LYS A 1076 29.76 -16.89 52.82
N PRO A 1077 30.42 -16.91 51.61
CA PRO A 1077 30.04 -16.25 50.33
C PRO A 1077 30.51 -16.90 48.98
N ARG A 1078 30.31 -16.18 47.85
CA ARG A 1078 31.10 -16.11 46.56
C ARG A 1078 31.59 -17.43 45.90
N ARG A 1079 31.56 -17.64 44.55
CA ARG A 1079 31.83 -16.70 43.43
C ARG A 1079 31.47 -17.33 42.05
N ARG A 1080 31.26 -16.47 41.03
CA ARG A 1080 31.56 -16.64 39.57
C ARG A 1080 30.71 -17.57 38.64
N ARG A 1081 30.31 -16.94 37.51
CA ARG A 1081 30.38 -17.40 36.09
C ARG A 1081 29.19 -18.18 35.45
N GLY A 1082 28.38 -17.46 34.66
CA GLY A 1082 27.61 -17.98 33.51
C GLY A 1082 26.18 -18.50 33.78
N GLY A 1083 25.25 -18.49 32.81
CA GLY A 1083 25.41 -17.89 31.46
C GLY A 1083 24.36 -18.21 30.36
N LYS A 1084 23.90 -17.13 29.72
CA LYS A 1084 23.47 -16.94 28.30
C LYS A 1084 22.00 -17.23 27.87
N LYS A 1085 21.30 -16.11 27.64
CA LYS A 1085 20.01 -15.85 26.93
C LYS A 1085 18.74 -16.56 27.50
N THR A 1086 17.66 -15.87 27.91
CA THR A 1086 16.81 -14.88 27.21
C THR A 1086 16.18 -15.39 25.92
N GLY A 1087 14.99 -14.88 25.61
CA GLY A 1087 14.39 -14.88 24.29
C GLY A 1087 13.28 -15.91 24.09
N LYS A 1088 12.19 -15.55 23.42
CA LYS A 1088 11.68 -14.20 23.06
C LYS A 1088 10.16 -14.37 22.82
N ASP A 1089 9.24 -13.47 23.16
CA ASP A 1089 9.18 -12.00 22.97
C ASP A 1089 9.09 -11.60 21.47
N SER A 1090 8.41 -10.49 21.17
CA SER A 1090 7.89 -10.06 19.83
C SER A 1090 6.98 -11.10 19.13
N GLY A 1091 5.68 -10.87 18.91
CA GLY A 1091 4.87 -9.65 19.10
C GLY A 1091 4.82 -8.75 17.86
N THR A 1092 4.24 -7.55 18.00
CA THR A 1092 3.94 -6.54 16.93
C THR A 1092 2.83 -6.98 15.94
N SER A 1093 1.96 -6.10 15.42
CA SER A 1093 1.73 -4.65 15.64
C SER A 1093 0.28 -4.27 15.26
N GLY A 1094 -0.22 -3.13 15.76
CA GLY A 1094 -1.64 -2.77 15.74
C GLY A 1094 -2.16 -2.64 17.18
N LEU A 1095 -1.64 -1.73 18.01
CA LEU A 1095 -1.82 -0.27 17.91
C LEU A 1095 -3.33 0.07 17.97
N ASP A 1096 -3.81 0.10 19.22
CA ASP A 1096 -5.13 0.57 19.60
C ASP A 1096 -4.92 1.87 20.40
N SER A 1097 -5.65 2.92 20.04
CA SER A 1097 -5.62 4.21 20.74
C SER A 1097 -6.90 4.37 21.54
N THR A 1098 -6.74 4.49 22.86
CA THR A 1098 -7.76 4.92 23.83
C THR A 1098 -9.08 4.12 23.83
N GLU A 1099 -9.21 3.17 24.76
CA GLU A 1099 -9.95 3.37 26.03
C GLU A 1099 -9.72 2.17 26.98
N GLU A 1100 -9.54 2.41 28.30
CA GLU A 1100 -9.06 1.33 29.19
C GLU A 1100 -9.68 1.30 30.61
N LYS A 1101 -9.97 0.06 31.07
CA LYS A 1101 -10.40 -0.37 32.42
C LYS A 1101 -11.87 -0.04 32.75
N GLN A 1102 -12.72 -1.00 33.12
CA GLN A 1102 -12.45 -2.14 34.03
C GLN A 1102 -12.89 -3.53 33.50
N PRO A 1103 -12.34 -4.64 34.07
CA PRO A 1103 -12.36 -5.96 33.42
C PRO A 1103 -13.57 -6.87 33.75
N LYS A 1104 -13.85 -7.81 32.85
CA LYS A 1104 -14.93 -8.82 32.95
C LYS A 1104 -14.45 -10.18 33.51
N LYS A 1105 -15.44 -11.03 33.84
CA LYS A 1105 -15.45 -12.51 33.90
C LYS A 1105 -14.97 -13.23 35.18
N ARG A 1106 -15.84 -14.18 35.60
CA ARG A 1106 -15.51 -15.37 36.41
C ARG A 1106 -14.37 -16.17 35.77
N ARG A 1107 -13.39 -16.64 36.55
CA ARG A 1107 -12.90 -18.03 36.40
C ARG A 1107 -12.19 -18.60 37.64
N LYS A 1108 -12.69 -19.76 38.10
CA LYS A 1108 -11.98 -20.77 38.90
C LYS A 1108 -10.55 -20.98 38.34
N LEU A 1109 -9.50 -21.19 39.15
CA LEU A 1109 -9.28 -22.40 39.96
C LEU A 1109 -8.06 -22.23 40.92
N ALA A 1110 -7.99 -23.07 41.95
CA ALA A 1110 -6.80 -23.18 42.82
C ALA A 1110 -5.65 -23.96 42.13
N ARG A 1111 -4.41 -23.77 42.63
CA ARG A 1111 -3.24 -24.52 42.15
C ARG A 1111 -3.23 -25.95 42.68
N LYS A 1112 -3.09 -26.88 41.74
CA LYS A 1112 -2.88 -28.32 41.89
C LYS A 1112 -1.88 -28.72 43.00
N SER A 1113 -2.32 -29.61 43.89
CA SER A 1113 -1.55 -30.74 44.43
C SER A 1113 -2.43 -32.01 44.33
N GLU A 1114 -1.84 -33.21 44.42
CA GLU A 1114 -2.53 -34.47 44.09
C GLU A 1114 -2.74 -35.39 45.31
N ARG A 1115 -3.83 -36.18 45.24
CA ARG A 1115 -4.10 -37.44 45.96
C ARG A 1115 -4.12 -37.45 47.51
N ALA A 1116 -5.33 -37.51 48.08
CA ALA A 1116 -5.71 -38.48 49.11
C ALA A 1116 -7.25 -38.52 49.28
N ASN A 1117 -7.76 -39.55 49.97
CA ASN A 1117 -9.14 -39.61 50.52
C ASN A 1117 -9.29 -38.51 51.62
N ASP A 1118 -10.47 -38.07 52.09
CA ASP A 1118 -11.64 -38.89 52.45
C ASP A 1118 -12.98 -38.13 52.61
N ASN A 1119 -14.04 -38.91 52.83
CA ASN A 1119 -15.47 -38.68 53.13
C ASN A 1119 -16.02 -37.34 53.74
N LYS A 1120 -17.18 -36.93 53.17
CA LYS A 1120 -18.52 -36.63 53.80
C LYS A 1120 -18.95 -35.24 54.34
N PHE A 1121 -20.19 -34.88 53.91
CA PHE A 1121 -21.27 -34.11 54.59
C PHE A 1121 -21.03 -32.61 54.91
N LYS A 1122 -22.03 -31.71 54.96
CA LYS A 1122 -23.52 -31.71 54.75
C LYS A 1122 -23.90 -30.34 54.10
N SER A 1123 -24.83 -30.23 53.15
CA SER A 1123 -26.30 -30.08 53.29
C SER A 1123 -26.73 -28.83 54.09
N SER A 1124 -27.69 -27.97 53.68
CA SER A 1124 -28.49 -27.80 52.42
C SER A 1124 -29.23 -26.41 52.51
N GLU A 1125 -30.42 -25.99 51.98
CA GLU A 1125 -31.57 -26.58 51.26
C GLU A 1125 -32.73 -25.55 50.91
N MET A 1126 -33.70 -25.90 50.03
CA MET A 1126 -35.00 -25.26 49.63
C MET A 1126 -35.12 -24.33 48.39
N VAL A 1127 -36.28 -24.46 47.73
CA VAL A 1127 -36.85 -23.84 46.50
C VAL A 1127 -38.41 -23.85 46.66
N GLU A 1128 -39.19 -23.56 45.60
CA GLU A 1128 -40.65 -23.81 45.36
C GLU A 1128 -41.55 -22.54 45.42
N ASP A 1129 -42.57 -22.32 44.57
CA ASP A 1129 -43.26 -23.12 43.50
C ASP A 1129 -43.48 -22.22 42.22
N SER A 1130 -43.49 -22.71 40.96
CA SER A 1130 -44.50 -23.48 40.15
C SER A 1130 -45.61 -22.63 39.49
N ASP A 1131 -45.77 -22.75 38.15
CA ASP A 1131 -46.97 -23.26 37.44
C ASP A 1131 -46.81 -23.21 35.89
N ASP A 1132 -47.71 -23.87 35.14
CA ASP A 1132 -47.40 -24.58 33.87
C ASP A 1132 -48.42 -24.39 32.69
N ASP A 1133 -48.19 -25.10 31.58
CA ASP A 1133 -49.14 -25.58 30.52
C ASP A 1133 -49.69 -24.66 29.37
N ASP A 1134 -48.99 -24.72 28.21
CA ASP A 1134 -49.34 -25.45 26.96
C ASP A 1134 -50.41 -25.03 25.87
N ILE A 1135 -49.87 -24.49 24.74
CA ILE A 1135 -50.10 -24.76 23.27
C ILE A 1135 -51.55 -24.81 22.64
N PRO A 1136 -51.76 -25.18 21.34
CA PRO A 1136 -51.34 -24.60 20.02
C PRO A 1136 -52.59 -24.14 19.18
N PRO A 1137 -52.73 -24.17 17.80
CA PRO A 1137 -51.80 -24.29 16.65
C PRO A 1137 -52.03 -23.37 15.39
N SER A 1138 -50.96 -23.22 14.59
CA SER A 1138 -50.88 -23.23 13.09
C SER A 1138 -51.60 -22.26 12.09
N SER A 1139 -50.76 -21.61 11.25
CA SER A 1139 -50.86 -21.44 9.76
C SER A 1139 -51.55 -20.15 9.17
N PRO A 1140 -51.35 -19.76 7.87
CA PRO A 1140 -50.47 -18.59 7.62
C PRO A 1140 -50.83 -17.58 6.46
N ALA A 1141 -50.37 -16.33 6.62
CA ALA A 1141 -50.10 -15.28 5.57
C ALA A 1141 -51.30 -14.75 4.73
N PRO A 1142 -51.16 -13.68 3.89
CA PRO A 1142 -50.14 -12.60 3.75
C PRO A 1142 -50.77 -11.20 4.10
N PRO A 1143 -50.39 -9.98 3.59
CA PRO A 1143 -49.28 -9.51 2.72
C PRO A 1143 -48.54 -8.23 3.21
N LYS A 1144 -47.96 -7.45 2.26
CA LYS A 1144 -46.91 -6.41 2.36
C LYS A 1144 -47.31 -4.96 2.79
N ALA A 1145 -46.36 -4.30 3.47
CA ALA A 1145 -45.76 -2.95 3.22
C ALA A 1145 -46.42 -1.58 3.53
N ALA A 1146 -45.51 -0.65 3.88
CA ALA A 1146 -45.51 0.83 3.74
C ALA A 1146 -46.48 1.67 4.63
N ALA A 1147 -46.17 2.91 5.07
CA ALA A 1147 -45.05 3.83 4.79
C ALA A 1147 -44.80 4.85 5.94
N ASN A 1148 -43.64 5.56 5.91
CA ASN A 1148 -43.29 6.83 6.59
C ASN A 1148 -43.25 6.85 8.15
N GLY A 1149 -42.39 7.66 8.80
CA GLY A 1149 -41.31 8.52 8.32
C GLY A 1149 -40.88 9.58 9.38
N ALA A 1150 -39.66 10.14 9.24
CA ALA A 1150 -39.05 11.22 10.05
C ALA A 1150 -38.74 10.91 11.55
N THR A 1151 -37.68 11.45 12.19
CA THR A 1151 -36.42 12.11 11.76
C THR A 1151 -35.46 12.09 12.95
N ASP A 1152 -34.15 11.89 12.72
CA ASP A 1152 -33.08 12.20 13.70
C ASP A 1152 -32.51 13.61 13.48
N ALA A 1153 -31.86 14.14 14.52
CA ALA A 1153 -30.92 15.27 14.54
C ALA A 1153 -30.07 15.10 15.82
N GLU A 1154 -28.75 14.90 15.76
CA GLU A 1154 -27.69 15.95 15.74
C GLU A 1154 -27.54 16.65 17.13
N GLU A 1155 -26.34 16.98 17.64
CA GLU A 1155 -25.00 17.04 17.03
C GLU A 1155 -23.85 16.89 18.07
N ASP A 1156 -22.62 17.01 17.58
CA ASP A 1156 -21.32 16.56 18.12
C ASP A 1156 -20.62 17.34 19.29
N GLU A 1157 -19.58 16.66 19.83
CA GLU A 1157 -18.19 17.12 20.13
C GLU A 1157 -17.67 17.80 21.44
N GLU A 1158 -16.40 17.42 21.69
CA GLU A 1158 -15.24 18.03 22.39
C GLU A 1158 -15.19 18.44 23.90
N MET A 1159 -14.28 17.74 24.61
CA MET A 1159 -13.16 18.25 25.44
C MET A 1159 -13.35 19.31 26.56
N THR A 1160 -12.93 18.98 27.80
CA THR A 1160 -11.88 19.74 28.55
C THR A 1160 -11.39 19.08 29.87
N ASP A 1161 -10.32 19.65 30.44
CA ASP A 1161 -9.37 19.13 31.43
C ASP A 1161 -9.79 18.93 32.92
N ALA A 1162 -9.31 17.82 33.48
CA ALA A 1162 -8.55 17.73 34.75
C ALA A 1162 -9.29 18.00 36.13
N PRO A 1163 -8.59 18.21 37.28
CA PRO A 1163 -8.36 17.09 38.23
C PRO A 1163 -8.61 17.41 39.74
N THR A 1164 -8.45 16.43 40.66
CA THR A 1164 -7.69 16.59 41.95
C THR A 1164 -7.72 15.39 42.96
N THR A 1165 -6.57 15.16 43.63
CA THR A 1165 -6.40 14.65 45.04
C THR A 1165 -6.80 13.20 45.43
N THR A 1166 -6.21 12.53 46.46
CA THR A 1166 -5.21 12.95 47.49
C THR A 1166 -4.24 11.82 47.93
N ASN A 1167 -3.10 12.25 48.50
CA ASN A 1167 -1.95 11.48 49.01
C ASN A 1167 -2.18 10.53 50.21
N GLY A 1168 -1.22 9.59 50.38
CA GLY A 1168 -0.89 8.91 51.63
C GLY A 1168 0.63 8.77 51.87
N ARG A 1169 1.20 9.73 52.61
CA ARG A 1169 2.57 9.84 53.23
C ARG A 1169 3.49 8.58 53.27
N ALA A 1170 4.83 8.69 53.17
CA ALA A 1170 5.72 9.86 53.01
C ALA A 1170 7.16 9.47 52.57
N ALA A 1171 7.90 10.45 52.05
CA ALA A 1171 9.34 10.81 52.23
C ALA A 1171 10.40 9.75 52.63
N ASN A 1172 11.65 9.77 52.16
CA ASN A 1172 12.46 10.65 51.26
C ASN A 1172 13.81 9.87 50.98
N ASP A 1173 14.80 10.24 50.16
CA ASP A 1173 15.12 11.36 49.23
C ASP A 1173 16.14 10.86 48.18
N ASN A 1174 16.23 11.52 47.01
CA ASN A 1174 17.37 11.62 46.05
C ASN A 1174 17.98 10.30 45.45
N GLU A 1175 18.66 10.25 44.29
CA GLU A 1175 19.02 11.27 43.27
C GLU A 1175 19.22 10.58 41.88
N GLU A 1176 19.12 11.39 40.82
CA GLU A 1176 19.66 11.33 39.43
C GLU A 1176 20.08 10.04 38.67
N ASP A 1177 19.86 10.14 37.35
CA ASP A 1177 20.62 9.63 36.20
C ASP A 1177 21.02 8.13 36.00
N ALA A 1178 20.19 7.49 35.17
CA ALA A 1178 20.61 7.05 33.82
C ALA A 1178 21.67 5.90 33.74
N PRO A 1179 22.27 5.56 32.57
CA PRO A 1179 22.10 4.18 32.08
C PRO A 1179 23.40 3.38 31.88
N THR A 1180 23.32 2.04 31.90
CA THR A 1180 23.78 1.17 30.79
C THR A 1180 23.59 -0.33 31.04
N THR A 1181 23.56 -1.05 29.91
CA THR A 1181 23.84 -2.48 29.60
C THR A 1181 24.63 -3.31 30.67
N SER A 1182 24.54 -4.65 30.80
CA SER A 1182 24.08 -5.71 29.87
C SER A 1182 23.92 -7.13 30.53
N SER A 1183 23.28 -8.05 29.79
CA SER A 1183 23.66 -9.48 29.63
C SER A 1183 23.13 -10.64 30.55
N ARG A 1184 22.33 -11.53 29.93
CA ARG A 1184 22.60 -12.99 29.75
C ARG A 1184 22.66 -13.97 30.97
N SER A 1185 21.57 -14.09 31.76
CA SER A 1185 20.80 -15.28 32.27
C SER A 1185 21.38 -16.74 32.44
N ARG A 1186 20.48 -17.74 32.69
CA ARG A 1186 20.61 -19.23 32.70
C ARG A 1186 21.55 -19.84 33.78
N LYS A 1187 21.31 -21.05 34.34
CA LYS A 1187 20.33 -22.14 34.03
C LYS A 1187 19.98 -22.92 35.32
N SER A 1188 18.92 -23.73 35.32
CA SER A 1188 18.63 -24.73 36.36
C SER A 1188 19.34 -26.07 36.10
N LYS A 1189 19.59 -26.86 37.16
CA LYS A 1189 19.93 -28.30 37.07
C LYS A 1189 19.63 -29.02 38.40
N ALA A 1190 19.24 -30.29 38.32
CA ALA A 1190 19.23 -31.27 39.41
C ALA A 1190 19.59 -32.64 38.81
N ALA A 1191 20.11 -33.58 39.61
CA ALA A 1191 20.63 -34.86 39.08
C ALA A 1191 20.68 -35.98 40.13
N ARG A 1192 20.57 -37.23 39.62
CA ARG A 1192 21.33 -38.48 39.90
C ARG A 1192 20.58 -39.61 39.14
N ARG A 1193 21.16 -40.75 38.74
CA ARG A 1193 22.19 -41.61 39.36
C ARG A 1193 22.71 -42.65 38.32
N ILE A 1194 24.04 -42.88 38.22
CA ILE A 1194 24.80 -44.18 38.09
C ILE A 1194 24.29 -45.27 37.09
N GLU A 1195 25.05 -46.02 36.26
CA GLU A 1195 26.50 -46.42 36.17
C GLU A 1195 26.92 -46.61 34.66
N GLU A 1196 28.25 -46.69 34.37
CA GLU A 1196 29.02 -47.34 33.24
C GLU A 1196 28.48 -47.40 31.76
N SER A 1197 29.29 -47.37 30.67
CA SER A 1197 30.75 -47.56 30.44
C SER A 1197 31.29 -46.80 29.18
N ASP A 1198 32.58 -46.42 29.26
CA ASP A 1198 33.69 -46.35 28.27
C ASP A 1198 33.75 -45.45 26.99
N ASP A 1199 35.02 -45.13 26.66
CA ASP A 1199 35.72 -44.62 25.44
C ASP A 1199 35.55 -43.17 24.87
N GLU A 1200 36.44 -42.28 25.35
CA GLU A 1200 37.52 -41.51 24.65
C GLU A 1200 37.38 -40.87 23.23
N ASP A 1201 38.11 -39.80 22.84
CA ASP A 1201 38.55 -38.57 23.55
C ASP A 1201 39.01 -37.46 22.55
N LEU A 1202 39.65 -36.39 23.03
CA LEU A 1202 39.87 -35.06 22.41
C LEU A 1202 41.07 -34.86 21.45
N PRO A 1203 41.04 -33.81 20.58
CA PRO A 1203 42.20 -33.21 19.91
C PRO A 1203 42.75 -31.96 20.66
N ASP A 1204 43.91 -31.41 20.25
CA ASP A 1204 44.48 -30.18 20.85
C ASP A 1204 45.23 -29.23 19.86
N GLU A 1205 45.66 -28.07 20.38
CA GLU A 1205 46.23 -26.83 19.78
C GLU A 1205 47.69 -26.95 19.20
N PRO A 1206 48.46 -25.88 18.77
CA PRO A 1206 48.35 -24.42 19.00
C PRO A 1206 48.71 -23.38 17.87
N THR A 1207 48.25 -22.13 18.08
CA THR A 1207 48.85 -20.78 17.79
C THR A 1207 49.38 -20.28 16.41
N ALA A 1208 49.48 -18.93 16.30
CA ALA A 1208 49.96 -18.08 15.18
C ALA A 1208 50.96 -17.00 15.75
N PRO A 1209 51.38 -15.86 15.11
CA PRO A 1209 51.12 -15.22 13.78
C PRO A 1209 52.46 -14.69 13.13
N PRO A 1210 52.65 -13.48 12.48
CA PRO A 1210 51.81 -12.55 11.67
C PRO A 1210 52.45 -12.05 10.32
N LYS A 1211 51.80 -11.08 9.64
CA LYS A 1211 52.30 -10.03 8.68
C LYS A 1211 52.43 -10.24 7.14
N SER A 1212 51.50 -9.58 6.42
CA SER A 1212 51.65 -8.59 5.32
C SER A 1212 52.40 -8.83 3.98
N THR A 1213 51.93 -8.06 2.97
CA THR A 1213 52.57 -7.57 1.72
C THR A 1213 52.64 -8.44 0.43
N THR A 1214 52.22 -7.78 -0.66
CA THR A 1214 52.66 -7.79 -2.09
C THR A 1214 54.01 -8.44 -2.43
N ALA A 1215 54.31 -8.89 -3.66
CA ALA A 1215 53.55 -9.13 -4.92
C ALA A 1215 54.50 -9.79 -5.96
N GLU A 1216 54.00 -10.10 -7.17
CA GLU A 1216 54.78 -10.50 -8.39
C GLU A 1216 55.62 -11.80 -8.31
N ARG A 1217 56.17 -12.42 -9.38
CA ARG A 1217 55.82 -12.70 -10.80
C ARG A 1217 57.12 -13.20 -11.46
N ALA A 1218 57.15 -14.45 -11.96
CA ALA A 1218 58.27 -15.06 -12.74
C ALA A 1218 59.63 -15.16 -11.99
N ALA A 1219 60.68 -15.86 -12.48
CA ALA A 1219 60.90 -16.67 -13.70
C ALA A 1219 61.75 -17.93 -13.31
N ALA A 1220 61.61 -19.12 -13.92
CA ALA A 1220 62.19 -19.59 -15.20
C ALA A 1220 63.73 -19.83 -15.22
N SER A 1221 64.11 -21.08 -15.50
CA SER A 1221 65.41 -21.60 -16.00
C SER A 1221 65.16 -23.06 -16.42
N ASP A 1222 65.22 -23.41 -17.70
CA ASP A 1222 66.37 -24.01 -18.42
C ASP A 1222 66.62 -25.49 -18.05
N SER A 1223 66.54 -26.47 -18.97
CA SER A 1223 67.52 -26.88 -20.02
C SER A 1223 68.55 -27.91 -19.48
N ASP A 1224 69.05 -28.96 -20.16
CA ASP A 1224 68.88 -29.50 -21.53
C ASP A 1224 69.09 -31.05 -21.58
N ASP A 1225 68.70 -31.66 -22.71
CA ASP A 1225 69.28 -32.81 -23.46
C ASP A 1225 69.51 -34.28 -22.94
N GLU A 1226 69.31 -35.21 -23.92
CA GLU A 1226 69.86 -36.58 -24.18
C GLU A 1226 69.95 -37.67 -23.05
N ALA A 1227 69.86 -39.01 -23.26
CA ALA A 1227 69.98 -39.89 -24.44
C ALA A 1227 69.32 -41.32 -24.26
N ALA A 1228 69.26 -42.11 -25.35
CA ALA A 1228 69.15 -43.60 -25.46
C ALA A 1228 67.94 -44.37 -24.83
N ASP A 1229 67.02 -45.03 -25.57
CA ASP A 1229 67.11 -46.21 -26.49
C ASP A 1229 67.26 -47.60 -25.78
N LYS A 1230 66.20 -48.46 -25.72
CA LYS A 1230 65.93 -49.59 -26.67
C LYS A 1230 64.55 -50.28 -26.57
N THR A 1231 63.98 -50.69 -27.73
CA THR A 1231 63.09 -51.87 -28.01
C THR A 1231 61.75 -52.09 -27.24
N ALA A 1232 60.70 -52.75 -27.74
CA ALA A 1232 60.18 -53.07 -29.10
C ALA A 1232 58.72 -53.63 -28.94
N ARG A 1233 57.75 -53.33 -29.81
CA ARG A 1233 57.39 -54.10 -31.04
C ARG A 1233 56.32 -53.36 -31.89
N ARG A 1234 56.02 -53.92 -33.07
CA ARG A 1234 55.26 -53.38 -34.23
C ARG A 1234 54.21 -54.45 -34.69
N PRO A 1235 53.40 -54.26 -35.77
CA PRO A 1235 52.99 -53.04 -36.49
C PRO A 1235 51.51 -52.99 -36.97
N ASN A 1236 51.06 -51.83 -37.49
CA ASN A 1236 50.56 -51.57 -38.87
C ASN A 1236 49.36 -50.59 -38.92
N ALA A 1237 49.17 -49.74 -39.95
CA ALA A 1237 50.10 -49.02 -40.85
C ALA A 1237 49.30 -48.05 -41.76
N PHE A 1238 49.99 -47.01 -42.28
CA PHE A 1238 49.54 -46.01 -43.28
C PHE A 1238 48.43 -45.03 -42.85
N ALA A 1239 48.34 -43.77 -43.33
CA ALA A 1239 49.27 -42.76 -43.91
C ALA A 1239 48.39 -41.64 -44.54
N ASP A 1240 48.78 -40.37 -44.72
CA ASP A 1240 49.85 -39.54 -44.11
C ASP A 1240 49.52 -38.05 -44.38
N ARG A 1241 49.63 -37.19 -43.35
CA ARG A 1241 50.22 -35.82 -43.36
C ARG A 1241 49.63 -34.67 -44.27
N PRO A 1242 49.99 -33.38 -44.02
CA PRO A 1242 49.89 -32.68 -42.72
C PRO A 1242 49.52 -31.17 -42.79
N ASP A 1243 49.26 -30.58 -41.61
CA ASP A 1243 49.68 -29.26 -41.08
C ASP A 1243 50.27 -28.17 -42.02
N LEU A 1244 49.67 -26.96 -42.11
CA LEU A 1244 49.68 -25.79 -41.19
C LEU A 1244 50.78 -24.75 -41.50
N SER A 1245 50.40 -23.47 -41.63
CA SER A 1245 50.83 -22.37 -40.72
C SER A 1245 50.29 -20.99 -41.18
N MET A 1246 50.51 -19.96 -40.36
CA MET A 1246 50.00 -18.58 -40.50
C MET A 1246 50.86 -17.71 -41.43
N VAL A 1247 50.35 -16.55 -41.84
CA VAL A 1247 50.94 -15.20 -41.58
C VAL A 1247 49.94 -14.10 -42.02
N ASP A 1248 50.17 -12.88 -41.54
CA ASP A 1248 49.30 -11.69 -41.64
C ASP A 1248 49.68 -10.76 -42.83
N GLU A 1249 49.07 -9.58 -42.88
CA GLU A 1249 49.39 -8.36 -43.64
C GLU A 1249 48.91 -8.18 -45.11
N SER A 1250 48.04 -7.17 -45.25
CA SER A 1250 48.10 -6.06 -46.25
C SER A 1250 47.42 -6.15 -47.63
N VAL A 1251 46.53 -5.17 -47.83
CA VAL A 1251 46.32 -4.30 -49.02
C VAL A 1251 46.65 -4.86 -50.42
N GLY A 1252 45.61 -5.08 -51.22
CA GLY A 1252 45.66 -5.20 -52.69
C GLY A 1252 44.29 -4.94 -53.32
N ALA A 1253 44.23 -4.26 -54.48
CA ALA A 1253 42.98 -3.80 -55.08
C ALA A 1253 42.91 -4.07 -56.60
N ALA A 1254 41.67 -4.11 -57.12
CA ALA A 1254 41.27 -4.23 -58.54
C ALA A 1254 41.63 -5.55 -59.27
N GLY A 1255 40.86 -5.91 -60.31
CA GLY A 1255 41.04 -7.16 -61.07
C GLY A 1255 39.77 -7.64 -61.81
N GLU A 1256 39.44 -6.97 -62.90
CA GLU A 1256 38.23 -7.04 -63.74
C GLU A 1256 37.88 -8.38 -64.47
N GLU A 1257 36.66 -8.36 -65.06
CA GLU A 1257 36.20 -8.98 -66.33
C GLU A 1257 35.66 -10.44 -66.45
N GLY A 1258 34.71 -10.60 -67.40
CA GLY A 1258 34.04 -11.85 -67.85
C GLY A 1258 32.60 -12.01 -67.33
N ARG A 1259 31.51 -11.56 -67.98
CA ARG A 1259 30.90 -11.94 -69.30
C ARG A 1259 30.48 -13.43 -69.38
N ASP A 1260 29.32 -13.82 -69.93
CA ASP A 1260 28.34 -13.16 -70.82
C ASP A 1260 26.88 -13.57 -70.44
N THR A 1261 25.93 -12.65 -70.26
CA THR A 1261 24.91 -12.11 -71.21
C THR A 1261 23.86 -13.08 -71.79
N THR A 1262 22.56 -12.80 -71.54
CA THR A 1262 21.52 -12.38 -72.53
C THR A 1262 20.11 -12.43 -71.91
N GLY A 1263 19.25 -11.41 -72.17
CA GLY A 1263 17.92 -11.31 -71.53
C GLY A 1263 17.19 -9.96 -71.67
N GLU A 1264 17.18 -9.41 -72.88
CA GLU A 1264 16.53 -8.15 -73.33
C GLU A 1264 14.97 -8.18 -73.28
N ASN A 1265 14.17 -7.10 -73.39
CA ASN A 1265 14.29 -5.62 -73.41
C ASN A 1265 12.84 -5.02 -73.36
N VAL A 1266 12.52 -3.74 -73.11
CA VAL A 1266 13.16 -2.60 -72.41
C VAL A 1266 12.13 -1.44 -72.29
N GLY A 1267 12.31 -0.50 -71.35
CA GLY A 1267 11.77 0.87 -71.41
C GLY A 1267 10.52 1.20 -70.56
N ASP A 1268 10.27 2.46 -70.19
CA ASP A 1268 11.13 3.66 -70.17
C ASP A 1268 10.38 4.81 -69.44
N GLY A 1269 11.07 5.76 -68.79
CA GLY A 1269 10.37 6.95 -68.24
C GLY A 1269 11.03 7.72 -67.09
N TYR A 1270 11.67 8.84 -67.41
CA TYR A 1270 12.13 9.90 -66.49
C TYR A 1270 10.98 10.49 -65.64
N GLY A 1271 11.20 11.09 -64.46
CA GLY A 1271 12.45 11.36 -63.74
C GLY A 1271 12.71 12.84 -63.45
N VAL A 1272 12.41 13.29 -62.22
CA VAL A 1272 13.00 14.43 -61.49
C VAL A 1272 13.04 14.05 -60.01
#